data_AF-A0A2T1HQV3-F1
#
_entry.id   AF-A0A2T1HQV3-F1
#
_cell.length_a   1.000
_cell.length_b   1.000
_cell.length_c   1.000
_cell.angle_alpha   90.00
_cell.angle_beta   90.00
_cell.angle_gamma   90.00
#
_symmetry.space_group_name_H-M   'P 1'
#
loop_
_entity.id
_entity.type
_entity.pdbx_description
1 polymer ?
#
loop_
_entity_poly.entity_id
_entity_poly.type
_entity_poly.pdbx_seq_one_letter_code
_entity_poly.pdbx_strand_id
1 'polypeptide(L)'
;MAALPPNLYYALAGNDTVDSGPGDDTVYGGAGDDSISGGIDNDQLFGGTGADTLDGGQGEDLLRGGAGADNLNGGAGDDTVYGGAGDDLVHGGSGDDWISGGAGADSLYGDAGADTIHGGAGADVVDGGAGDDEIHGGSGADTLYGGAGADVIHGGADNDLIDGGAGDDTLYGGAGNDTLDGGAGNDVLHGGAGADVLNGGAGDDLLDGGAGNDTLSGGAGDDTLLGGEGADLLHGGDGADSLDGGLGNDTLYGDAGNDTLLGGAGDDELHGGDGADSLDGGLGNDTLFGDAGADTLLGGAGDDQLHGGDGADSLDGGLGNDALYGDAGADTLLGGEGNDSLYGGDGADSLDGGLGNDTLYGDAGADTLLGGAGDDQLHGGDGADSLDGGIGNDALYGDAGADTLLGGEGNDSLYGGEGADSLDGGLGNDTLYGDAGADTLLGAAGDDQLHGGDGADALDGGIGNDALYGDAGADTLLGGEGNDSLYGGDGADSLDGGLGNDTLYGDAGADTLLGGAGDDQLHGGDGADSLDGGIGNDALYGDAGADTLLGGEGNDSLYGGEGADSLDGGLGNDTLYGDAGADTLLGAAGDDQLHGGDGADALDGGIGNDALYGDAGADTLLGGEGNDSLYGGDGADSLDGGLGDDTLYGDAGADTLLGGAGDDQLHGGDGADSLDGGIGNDALYGDAGADTLLGGEGNDSLYGGEGADSLDGGLGNDTLYGDPGADTLLGAAGDDQLHGGDGADSLDGGIGNDALYGDAGADTLLGGEGNDSLYGGEGADSLDGGLGNDTLYGDAGNDTLLGAAGDDQLHGGDGADSLDGGIGNDALYGDAGADTLLGGEGNDSLYGGEGADSLDGGLGNDTLYGDAGNDTLLGGAGDDQLHGGDGADSLDGGLGNDTLYGDVGADTLLGGAGDDQLHGGDDADSLNGGIGNDALYGDAGADTLLGGEGNDSLYGGDGADSLDGGLGNDTLFGDAGNDTLLGGAGADELHGGLGDDSLTGGTGADTLYGDDGADTLSGGTGDDVLYGGDGADSLDGGAGADWMDGGAGADSLLGGAGNDTIYGGGGNDTIDGGSGDDSISGGAGDDSIAGGLGADEIHGNGGLDTISGGAGDDTIYGGAGADLISGDAGADVIYGGGGADTLDGGAGDDILHGGPGDDSLYGGAGADTLYGGSGNDAMWGGAGTDRFVFTEDNQANGADVIHDFSATQKDVVEIHETGVVANVVDDGVNTTIDFGAGDTITIEGLTSGTSGTTTIAAINLALGYTAIEEH
;
A
#
# COMPACT_ATOMS: atom_id res chain seq x y z
N MET A 1 35.56 -21.49 125.26
CA MET A 1 36.50 -22.00 124.25
C MET A 1 35.65 -22.34 123.05
N ALA A 2 35.56 -21.53 122.01
CA ALA A 2 35.91 -20.10 121.87
C ALA A 2 34.71 -19.23 122.26
N ALA A 3 34.93 -17.98 122.68
CA ALA A 3 33.83 -17.02 122.80
C ALA A 3 33.34 -16.77 121.38
N LEU A 4 32.04 -16.94 121.12
CA LEU A 4 31.48 -16.50 119.85
C LEU A 4 31.78 -15.00 119.70
N PRO A 5 32.09 -14.55 118.47
CA PRO A 5 32.34 -13.13 118.20
C PRO A 5 31.18 -12.28 118.72
N PRO A 6 31.40 -10.99 119.08
CA PRO A 6 30.28 -10.06 119.14
C PRO A 6 29.51 -10.18 117.81
N ASN A 7 28.18 -10.21 117.88
CA ASN A 7 27.30 -10.19 116.72
C ASN A 7 26.89 -11.55 116.09
N LEU A 8 26.71 -12.60 116.90
CA LEU A 8 26.18 -13.91 116.46
C LEU A 8 25.16 -14.46 117.47
N TYR A 9 23.91 -14.64 117.04
CA TYR A 9 22.75 -15.06 117.84
C TYR A 9 22.19 -16.42 117.36
N TYR A 10 21.79 -17.26 118.32
CA TYR A 10 21.10 -18.54 118.08
C TYR A 10 19.88 -18.66 118.99
N ALA A 11 18.71 -18.79 118.41
CA ALA A 11 17.46 -19.15 119.07
C ALA A 11 17.38 -20.68 119.29
N LEU A 12 16.50 -21.11 120.20
CA LEU A 12 16.43 -22.47 120.74
C LEU A 12 15.04 -23.05 120.45
N ALA A 13 14.95 -24.15 119.70
CA ALA A 13 13.71 -24.89 119.39
C ALA A 13 12.42 -24.48 120.16
N GLY A 14 11.50 -23.80 119.48
CA GLY A 14 10.28 -23.15 119.95
C GLY A 14 10.15 -21.77 119.28
N ASN A 15 8.96 -21.16 119.30
CA ASN A 15 8.71 -19.82 118.74
C ASN A 15 9.46 -18.74 119.54
N ASP A 16 10.48 -18.13 118.95
CA ASP A 16 11.40 -17.15 119.55
C ASP A 16 11.19 -15.72 119.01
N THR A 17 11.66 -14.70 119.74
CA THR A 17 11.67 -13.29 119.27
C THR A 17 13.04 -12.68 119.57
N VAL A 18 13.74 -12.21 118.55
CA VAL A 18 15.12 -11.72 118.58
C VAL A 18 15.22 -10.34 117.93
N ASP A 19 15.84 -9.38 118.61
CA ASP A 19 16.19 -8.04 118.12
C ASP A 19 17.68 -7.88 118.42
N SER A 20 18.51 -7.83 117.36
CA SER A 20 19.97 -7.90 117.47
C SER A 20 20.64 -6.56 117.80
N GLY A 21 19.97 -5.44 117.50
CA GLY A 21 20.43 -4.10 117.82
C GLY A 21 21.47 -3.59 116.82
N PRO A 22 22.35 -2.63 117.20
CA PRO A 22 23.31 -2.06 116.24
C PRO A 22 24.57 -2.92 116.01
N GLY A 23 24.98 -3.02 114.74
CA GLY A 23 26.23 -3.59 114.20
C GLY A 23 26.05 -4.90 113.45
N ASP A 24 26.84 -5.16 112.40
CA ASP A 24 26.71 -6.34 111.51
C ASP A 24 26.51 -7.67 112.27
N ASP A 25 25.28 -8.17 112.32
CA ASP A 25 24.80 -9.29 113.12
C ASP A 25 24.49 -10.53 112.27
N THR A 26 24.54 -11.70 112.90
CA THR A 26 24.10 -12.97 112.28
C THR A 26 23.16 -13.69 113.25
N VAL A 27 21.90 -13.90 112.85
CA VAL A 27 20.85 -14.46 113.71
C VAL A 27 20.26 -15.73 113.10
N TYR A 28 20.20 -16.82 113.88
CA TYR A 28 19.53 -18.07 113.51
C TYR A 28 18.33 -18.36 114.44
N GLY A 29 17.10 -18.41 113.90
CA GLY A 29 15.84 -18.76 114.56
C GLY A 29 15.78 -20.23 114.98
N GLY A 30 15.91 -21.14 114.03
CA GLY A 30 16.00 -22.57 114.30
C GLY A 30 14.71 -23.30 113.95
N ALA A 31 13.86 -23.62 114.92
CA ALA A 31 12.63 -24.37 114.65
C ALA A 31 11.50 -23.89 115.55
N GLY A 32 10.35 -23.54 114.99
CA GLY A 32 9.29 -22.77 115.63
C GLY A 32 8.99 -21.53 114.78
N ASP A 33 7.87 -20.85 115.04
CA ASP A 33 7.54 -19.59 114.36
C ASP A 33 8.30 -18.44 115.05
N ASP A 34 9.40 -17.99 114.47
CA ASP A 34 10.38 -17.07 115.04
C ASP A 34 10.21 -15.64 114.50
N SER A 35 10.47 -14.60 115.30
CA SER A 35 10.45 -13.19 114.86
C SER A 35 11.80 -12.53 115.11
N ILE A 36 12.49 -12.10 114.05
CA ILE A 36 13.89 -11.64 114.06
C ILE A 36 13.97 -10.23 113.45
N SER A 37 14.70 -9.31 114.08
CA SER A 37 14.99 -7.97 113.54
C SER A 37 16.49 -7.63 113.64
N GLY A 38 17.06 -7.16 112.51
CA GLY A 38 18.47 -6.85 112.28
C GLY A 38 18.91 -5.53 112.92
N GLY A 39 18.47 -4.39 112.39
CA GLY A 39 18.79 -3.08 112.97
C GLY A 39 19.08 -1.99 111.96
N ILE A 40 20.31 -1.47 111.94
CA ILE A 40 20.72 -0.31 111.13
C ILE A 40 22.06 -0.52 110.38
N ASP A 41 22.62 -1.72 110.43
CA ASP A 41 23.90 -2.11 109.83
C ASP A 41 23.69 -3.46 109.08
N ASN A 42 24.68 -3.95 108.33
CA ASN A 42 24.52 -5.11 107.43
C ASN A 42 24.42 -6.46 108.18
N ASP A 43 23.24 -7.07 108.18
CA ASP A 43 22.86 -8.21 109.01
C ASP A 43 22.58 -9.50 108.20
N GLN A 44 22.66 -10.67 108.84
CA GLN A 44 22.30 -11.97 108.25
C GLN A 44 21.27 -12.70 109.12
N LEU A 45 20.04 -12.80 108.65
CA LEU A 45 18.91 -13.35 109.41
C LEU A 45 18.45 -14.68 108.79
N PHE A 46 18.32 -15.73 109.61
CA PHE A 46 17.91 -17.07 109.18
C PHE A 46 16.76 -17.57 110.05
N GLY A 47 15.55 -17.75 109.50
CA GLY A 47 14.35 -18.23 110.20
C GLY A 47 14.46 -19.69 110.62
N GLY A 48 14.50 -20.62 109.66
CA GLY A 48 14.69 -22.04 109.92
C GLY A 48 13.49 -22.88 109.50
N THR A 49 12.69 -23.38 110.45
CA THR A 49 11.45 -24.11 110.12
C THR A 49 10.31 -23.62 111.00
N GLY A 50 9.14 -23.34 110.46
CA GLY A 50 8.07 -22.60 111.14
C GLY A 50 7.74 -21.35 110.33
N ALA A 51 6.62 -20.69 110.63
CA ALA A 51 6.23 -19.44 109.96
C ALA A 51 6.94 -18.25 110.61
N ASP A 52 8.07 -17.84 110.04
CA ASP A 52 9.00 -16.89 110.62
C ASP A 52 8.70 -15.44 110.17
N THR A 53 9.17 -14.43 110.91
CA THR A 53 9.07 -13.02 110.54
C THR A 53 10.44 -12.35 110.67
N LEU A 54 11.07 -11.94 109.58
CA LEU A 54 12.41 -11.36 109.53
C LEU A 54 12.35 -9.90 109.04
N ASP A 55 13.04 -8.98 109.71
CA ASP A 55 13.11 -7.55 109.35
C ASP A 55 14.57 -7.07 109.39
N GLY A 56 15.20 -6.81 108.25
CA GLY A 56 16.61 -6.42 108.11
C GLY A 56 16.89 -5.03 108.69
N GLY A 57 16.19 -4.01 108.19
CA GLY A 57 16.19 -2.66 108.76
C GLY A 57 16.89 -1.64 107.87
N GLN A 58 18.14 -1.27 108.16
CA GLN A 58 18.98 -0.50 107.23
C GLN A 58 20.30 -1.25 107.09
N GLY A 59 20.92 -1.21 105.92
CA GLY A 59 22.12 -2.00 105.62
C GLY A 59 21.92 -2.84 104.37
N GLU A 60 22.97 -3.50 103.91
CA GLU A 60 22.87 -4.58 102.91
C GLU A 60 22.74 -5.90 103.69
N ASP A 61 21.52 -6.42 103.80
CA ASP A 61 21.11 -7.51 104.67
C ASP A 61 20.89 -8.83 103.89
N LEU A 62 21.16 -9.98 104.52
CA LEU A 62 20.86 -11.31 103.98
C LEU A 62 19.79 -11.99 104.82
N LEU A 63 18.59 -12.14 104.28
CA LEU A 63 17.47 -12.78 104.95
C LEU A 63 17.18 -14.17 104.34
N ARG A 64 16.90 -15.17 105.17
CA ARG A 64 16.46 -16.51 104.73
C ARG A 64 15.36 -17.05 105.63
N GLY A 65 14.13 -17.18 105.13
CA GLY A 65 12.96 -17.68 105.86
C GLY A 65 13.12 -19.15 106.22
N GLY A 66 13.20 -20.03 105.23
CA GLY A 66 13.50 -21.44 105.43
C GLY A 66 12.34 -22.33 105.02
N ALA A 67 11.56 -22.85 105.95
CA ALA A 67 10.40 -23.68 105.62
C ALA A 67 9.22 -23.33 106.53
N GLY A 68 8.15 -22.82 105.95
CA GLY A 68 7.01 -22.20 106.62
C GLY A 68 6.44 -21.11 105.72
N ALA A 69 5.37 -20.46 106.16
CA ALA A 69 4.84 -19.28 105.48
C ALA A 69 5.43 -18.07 106.21
N ASP A 70 6.51 -17.52 105.66
CA ASP A 70 7.39 -16.56 106.31
C ASP A 70 7.05 -15.12 105.87
N ASN A 71 7.41 -14.13 106.69
CA ASN A 71 7.24 -12.69 106.39
C ASN A 71 8.59 -11.99 106.50
N LEU A 72 9.15 -11.54 105.39
CA LEU A 72 10.50 -11.00 105.29
C LEU A 72 10.45 -9.56 104.78
N ASN A 73 11.24 -8.68 105.39
CA ASN A 73 11.39 -7.29 104.99
C ASN A 73 12.89 -6.93 105.00
N GLY A 74 13.48 -6.60 103.85
CA GLY A 74 14.89 -6.20 103.72
C GLY A 74 15.14 -4.87 104.41
N GLY A 75 14.46 -3.83 103.96
CA GLY A 75 14.48 -2.52 104.60
C GLY A 75 15.11 -1.46 103.71
N ALA A 76 16.36 -1.06 103.95
CA ALA A 76 17.01 -0.01 103.17
C ALA A 76 18.49 -0.32 102.95
N GLY A 77 18.88 -0.52 101.70
CA GLY A 77 20.18 -0.98 101.20
C GLY A 77 19.95 -2.07 100.16
N ASP A 78 21.02 -2.56 99.53
CA ASP A 78 20.94 -3.61 98.51
C ASP A 78 20.91 -4.98 99.24
N ASP A 79 19.73 -5.52 99.47
CA ASP A 79 19.44 -6.69 100.28
C ASP A 79 19.41 -8.00 99.46
N THR A 80 19.57 -9.14 100.12
CA THR A 80 19.41 -10.48 99.52
C THR A 80 18.44 -11.30 100.35
N VAL A 81 17.26 -11.58 99.84
CA VAL A 81 16.17 -12.21 100.60
C VAL A 81 15.76 -13.55 99.96
N TYR A 82 15.67 -14.61 100.76
CA TYR A 82 15.17 -15.92 100.36
C TYR A 82 13.96 -16.30 101.23
N GLY A 83 12.78 -16.49 100.66
CA GLY A 83 11.59 -17.03 101.33
C GLY A 83 11.82 -18.47 101.78
N GLY A 84 11.89 -19.40 100.84
CA GLY A 84 12.21 -20.81 101.10
C GLY A 84 11.11 -21.75 100.64
N ALA A 85 10.33 -22.30 101.55
CA ALA A 85 9.27 -23.24 101.20
C ALA A 85 8.03 -23.03 102.08
N GLY A 86 6.91 -22.74 101.45
CA GLY A 86 5.64 -22.27 102.03
C GLY A 86 5.29 -20.93 101.41
N ASP A 87 4.08 -20.43 101.66
CA ASP A 87 3.55 -19.20 101.05
C ASP A 87 4.13 -17.97 101.79
N ASP A 88 5.17 -17.36 101.22
CA ASP A 88 5.99 -16.33 101.86
C ASP A 88 5.58 -14.90 101.42
N LEU A 89 5.70 -13.90 102.31
CA LEU A 89 5.55 -12.47 101.98
C LEU A 89 6.91 -11.79 102.13
N VAL A 90 7.44 -11.22 101.05
CA VAL A 90 8.76 -10.58 101.01
C VAL A 90 8.66 -9.14 100.52
N HIS A 91 9.30 -8.21 101.23
CA HIS A 91 9.57 -6.84 100.78
C HIS A 91 11.09 -6.62 100.72
N GLY A 92 11.61 -6.10 99.61
CA GLY A 92 13.00 -5.66 99.43
C GLY A 92 13.24 -4.35 100.17
N GLY A 93 12.61 -3.27 99.70
CA GLY A 93 12.48 -2.02 100.45
C GLY A 93 13.05 -0.83 99.71
N SER A 94 14.33 -0.52 99.83
CA SER A 94 14.94 0.52 98.99
C SER A 94 16.40 0.22 98.76
N GLY A 95 16.87 0.22 97.52
CA GLY A 95 18.16 -0.33 97.14
C GLY A 95 17.96 -1.38 96.05
N ASP A 96 19.04 -1.83 95.42
CA ASP A 96 18.99 -2.82 94.34
C ASP A 96 19.00 -4.24 94.97
N ASP A 97 17.83 -4.84 95.16
CA ASP A 97 17.61 -6.04 95.97
C ASP A 97 17.62 -7.34 95.13
N TRP A 98 18.07 -8.46 95.73
CA TRP A 98 17.91 -9.80 95.16
C TRP A 98 16.92 -10.61 96.00
N ILE A 99 15.79 -11.01 95.42
CA ILE A 99 14.69 -11.69 96.12
C ILE A 99 14.42 -13.06 95.49
N SER A 100 14.15 -14.07 96.31
CA SER A 100 13.65 -15.38 95.84
C SER A 100 12.58 -15.94 96.77
N GLY A 101 11.38 -16.18 96.26
CA GLY A 101 10.24 -16.77 96.99
C GLY A 101 10.47 -18.24 97.33
N GLY A 102 10.68 -19.08 96.32
CA GLY A 102 11.06 -20.47 96.50
C GLY A 102 9.96 -21.44 96.11
N ALA A 103 9.25 -22.04 97.05
CA ALA A 103 8.18 -22.99 96.72
C ALA A 103 6.96 -22.77 97.62
N GLY A 104 5.83 -22.36 97.05
CA GLY A 104 4.68 -21.81 97.77
C GLY A 104 4.09 -20.69 96.94
N ALA A 105 2.86 -20.26 97.23
CA ALA A 105 2.27 -19.09 96.58
C ALA A 105 2.74 -17.83 97.32
N ASP A 106 3.78 -17.20 96.79
CA ASP A 106 4.53 -16.14 97.45
C ASP A 106 4.02 -14.73 97.03
N SER A 107 4.29 -13.71 97.85
CA SER A 107 4.02 -12.32 97.53
C SER A 107 5.30 -11.51 97.72
N LEU A 108 5.92 -11.08 96.63
CA LEU A 108 7.24 -10.48 96.59
C LEU A 108 7.15 -9.02 96.10
N TYR A 109 7.77 -8.09 96.81
CA TYR A 109 7.79 -6.66 96.45
C TYR A 109 9.25 -6.19 96.45
N GLY A 110 9.75 -5.63 95.34
CA GLY A 110 11.07 -4.98 95.26
C GLY A 110 11.08 -3.60 95.91
N ASP A 111 9.99 -2.84 95.71
CA ASP A 111 9.74 -1.48 96.18
C ASP A 111 10.53 -0.40 95.39
N ALA A 112 11.80 -0.11 95.68
CA ALA A 112 12.51 0.98 95.00
C ALA A 112 14.00 0.69 94.81
N GLY A 113 14.43 0.50 93.57
CA GLY A 113 15.77 0.12 93.17
C GLY A 113 15.68 -0.71 91.89
N ALA A 114 16.83 -1.11 91.34
CA ALA A 114 16.88 -2.07 90.25
C ALA A 114 17.01 -3.49 90.84
N ASP A 115 15.89 -4.16 91.01
CA ASP A 115 15.73 -5.39 91.77
C ASP A 115 15.81 -6.64 90.88
N THR A 116 16.20 -7.78 91.43
CA THR A 116 16.16 -9.09 90.77
C THR A 116 15.31 -10.05 91.60
N ILE A 117 14.13 -10.43 91.10
CA ILE A 117 13.13 -11.17 91.86
C ILE A 117 12.83 -12.52 91.19
N HIS A 118 12.86 -13.61 91.96
CA HIS A 118 12.48 -14.94 91.49
C HIS A 118 11.33 -15.52 92.34
N GLY A 119 10.12 -15.64 91.77
CA GLY A 119 8.95 -16.28 92.40
C GLY A 119 9.23 -17.71 92.83
N GLY A 120 9.48 -18.59 91.87
CA GLY A 120 9.86 -19.98 92.10
C GLY A 120 8.75 -20.94 91.66
N ALA A 121 8.12 -21.65 92.60
CA ALA A 121 7.08 -22.61 92.27
C ALA A 121 5.83 -22.35 93.12
N GLY A 122 4.75 -21.89 92.50
CA GLY A 122 3.53 -21.47 93.15
C GLY A 122 2.73 -20.54 92.24
N ALA A 123 1.65 -19.97 92.76
CA ALA A 123 0.96 -18.88 92.07
C ALA A 123 1.37 -17.61 92.82
N ASP A 124 2.42 -16.98 92.35
CA ASP A 124 3.16 -15.92 93.01
C ASP A 124 2.62 -14.55 92.58
N VAL A 125 2.71 -13.56 93.47
CA VAL A 125 2.44 -12.15 93.16
C VAL A 125 3.73 -11.38 93.33
N VAL A 126 4.27 -10.80 92.27
CA VAL A 126 5.52 -10.06 92.27
C VAL A 126 5.29 -8.63 91.79
N ASP A 127 5.89 -7.64 92.46
CA ASP A 127 5.83 -6.21 92.13
C ASP A 127 7.24 -5.62 92.29
N GLY A 128 7.89 -5.26 91.17
CA GLY A 128 9.25 -4.70 91.13
C GLY A 128 9.32 -3.32 91.79
N GLY A 129 8.49 -2.40 91.32
CA GLY A 129 8.25 -1.11 91.94
C GLY A 129 8.84 0.04 91.13
N ALA A 130 10.04 0.51 91.46
CA ALA A 130 10.65 1.64 90.75
C ALA A 130 12.15 1.44 90.55
N GLY A 131 12.59 1.36 89.31
CA GLY A 131 13.93 1.04 88.85
C GLY A 131 13.84 0.01 87.72
N ASP A 132 14.99 -0.37 87.14
CA ASP A 132 15.04 -1.33 86.04
C ASP A 132 15.14 -2.75 86.63
N ASP A 133 14.03 -3.47 86.72
CA ASP A 133 13.86 -4.71 87.48
C ASP A 133 13.96 -5.98 86.62
N GLU A 134 14.50 -7.08 87.14
CA GLU A 134 14.52 -8.41 86.50
C GLU A 134 13.65 -9.41 87.31
N ILE A 135 12.48 -9.79 86.78
CA ILE A 135 11.49 -10.62 87.47
C ILE A 135 11.35 -11.99 86.76
N HIS A 136 11.32 -13.07 87.53
CA HIS A 136 11.06 -14.45 87.05
C HIS A 136 9.98 -15.11 87.92
N GLY A 137 8.77 -15.32 87.39
CA GLY A 137 7.65 -15.99 88.07
C GLY A 137 7.95 -17.45 88.38
N GLY A 138 8.17 -18.28 87.35
CA GLY A 138 8.64 -19.64 87.49
C GLY A 138 7.62 -20.68 87.05
N SER A 139 6.92 -21.34 87.99
CA SER A 139 5.88 -22.31 87.63
C SER A 139 4.63 -22.13 88.47
N GLY A 140 3.49 -22.04 87.79
CA GLY A 140 2.18 -21.75 88.36
C GLY A 140 1.69 -20.38 87.85
N ALA A 141 0.40 -20.10 88.03
CA ALA A 141 -0.23 -18.91 87.46
C ALA A 141 0.12 -17.67 88.28
N ASP A 142 1.12 -16.92 87.82
CA ASP A 142 1.75 -15.81 88.51
C ASP A 142 1.12 -14.46 88.13
N THR A 143 1.30 -13.43 88.96
CA THR A 143 0.92 -12.04 88.67
C THR A 143 2.13 -11.15 88.93
N LEU A 144 2.69 -10.57 87.88
CA LEU A 144 3.98 -9.89 87.87
C LEU A 144 3.79 -8.43 87.42
N TYR A 145 4.30 -7.47 88.20
CA TYR A 145 4.31 -6.05 87.87
C TYR A 145 5.77 -5.56 87.84
N GLY A 146 6.20 -4.90 86.76
CA GLY A 146 7.52 -4.26 86.64
C GLY A 146 7.53 -2.95 87.42
N GLY A 147 6.72 -1.99 86.99
CA GLY A 147 6.49 -0.73 87.68
C GLY A 147 7.00 0.47 86.88
N ALA A 148 8.13 1.05 87.25
CA ALA A 148 8.68 2.20 86.53
C ALA A 148 10.18 2.03 86.33
N GLY A 149 10.61 1.87 85.09
CA GLY A 149 11.98 1.53 84.67
C GLY A 149 11.92 0.67 83.42
N ALA A 150 13.07 0.27 82.89
CA ALA A 150 13.15 -0.68 81.79
C ALA A 150 13.33 -2.09 82.36
N ASP A 151 12.21 -2.82 82.48
CA ASP A 151 12.09 -4.06 83.23
C ASP A 151 12.21 -5.29 82.32
N VAL A 152 12.66 -6.43 82.86
CA VAL A 152 12.70 -7.72 82.18
C VAL A 152 11.91 -8.75 83.00
N ILE A 153 10.79 -9.22 82.47
CA ILE A 153 9.85 -10.07 83.20
C ILE A 153 9.63 -11.40 82.47
N HIS A 154 9.79 -12.51 83.18
CA HIS A 154 9.51 -13.87 82.69
C HIS A 154 8.42 -14.54 83.54
N GLY A 155 7.23 -14.80 82.97
CA GLY A 155 6.12 -15.54 83.57
C GLY A 155 6.50 -16.98 83.89
N GLY A 156 6.72 -17.79 82.86
CA GLY A 156 7.23 -19.16 82.98
C GLY A 156 6.26 -20.20 82.45
N ALA A 157 5.54 -20.89 83.31
CA ALA A 157 4.61 -21.95 82.92
C ALA A 157 3.31 -21.83 83.71
N ASP A 158 2.20 -22.22 83.09
CA ASP A 158 0.81 -21.90 83.46
C ASP A 158 0.44 -20.46 83.07
N ASN A 159 -0.80 -20.03 83.36
CA ASN A 159 -1.38 -18.78 82.84
C ASN A 159 -1.00 -17.58 83.71
N ASP A 160 -0.15 -16.70 83.19
CA ASP A 160 0.46 -15.58 83.91
C ASP A 160 -0.19 -14.23 83.54
N LEU A 161 -0.18 -13.28 84.48
CA LEU A 161 -0.55 -11.87 84.25
C LEU A 161 0.70 -11.02 84.46
N ILE A 162 1.13 -10.29 83.44
CA ILE A 162 2.35 -9.48 83.42
C ILE A 162 2.02 -8.05 83.00
N ASP A 163 2.51 -7.06 83.73
CA ASP A 163 2.33 -5.62 83.48
C ASP A 163 3.70 -4.92 83.66
N GLY A 164 4.28 -4.42 82.57
CA GLY A 164 5.60 -3.78 82.53
C GLY A 164 5.58 -2.41 83.20
N GLY A 165 4.66 -1.55 82.76
CA GLY A 165 4.35 -0.28 83.42
C GLY A 165 4.88 0.92 82.65
N ALA A 166 6.03 1.48 83.04
CA ALA A 166 6.56 2.66 82.37
C ALA A 166 8.08 2.57 82.18
N GLY A 167 8.51 2.51 80.92
CA GLY A 167 9.88 2.36 80.45
C GLY A 167 9.90 1.40 79.26
N ASP A 168 11.09 1.09 78.74
CA ASP A 168 11.23 0.18 77.59
C ASP A 168 11.41 -1.25 78.15
N ASP A 169 10.32 -2.00 78.26
CA ASP A 169 10.22 -3.28 78.98
C ASP A 169 10.41 -4.50 78.06
N THR A 170 10.78 -5.66 78.62
CA THR A 170 10.83 -6.95 77.92
C THR A 170 10.09 -8.03 78.70
N LEU A 171 8.98 -8.52 78.16
CA LEU A 171 8.03 -9.42 78.80
C LEU A 171 8.01 -10.78 78.08
N TYR A 172 8.02 -11.87 78.84
CA TYR A 172 7.89 -13.24 78.32
C TYR A 172 6.80 -13.99 79.11
N GLY A 173 5.70 -14.38 78.48
CA GLY A 173 4.63 -15.20 79.07
C GLY A 173 5.11 -16.63 79.33
N GLY A 174 5.45 -17.36 78.26
CA GLY A 174 6.03 -18.69 78.34
C GLY A 174 5.06 -19.77 77.86
N ALA A 175 4.56 -20.62 78.75
CA ALA A 175 3.63 -21.68 78.36
C ALA A 175 2.37 -21.62 79.21
N GLY A 176 1.24 -21.24 78.63
CA GLY A 176 0.04 -20.87 79.35
C GLY A 176 -0.79 -19.94 78.47
N ASN A 177 -2.01 -19.61 78.90
CA ASN A 177 -2.74 -18.50 78.30
C ASN A 177 -2.45 -17.26 79.14
N ASP A 178 -1.50 -16.47 78.70
CA ASP A 178 -0.89 -15.37 79.43
C ASP A 178 -1.55 -14.02 79.05
N THR A 179 -1.40 -13.01 79.90
CA THR A 179 -1.86 -11.64 79.63
C THR A 179 -0.72 -10.68 79.93
N LEU A 180 -0.21 -9.99 78.92
CA LEU A 180 0.93 -9.08 78.97
C LEU A 180 0.47 -7.66 78.60
N ASP A 181 0.91 -6.66 79.37
CA ASP A 181 0.70 -5.23 79.12
C ASP A 181 2.07 -4.52 79.24
N GLY A 182 2.59 -3.94 78.17
CA GLY A 182 3.89 -3.25 78.14
C GLY A 182 3.82 -1.90 78.87
N GLY A 183 2.87 -1.07 78.47
CA GLY A 183 2.52 0.17 79.15
C GLY A 183 2.99 1.40 78.39
N ALA A 184 4.11 2.02 78.78
CA ALA A 184 4.60 3.21 78.11
C ALA A 184 6.11 3.18 77.93
N GLY A 185 6.57 3.18 76.69
CA GLY A 185 7.95 2.98 76.26
C GLY A 185 7.96 2.06 75.04
N ASN A 186 9.13 1.74 74.51
CA ASN A 186 9.27 0.83 73.38
C ASN A 186 9.53 -0.59 73.92
N ASP A 187 8.48 -1.39 73.97
CA ASP A 187 8.42 -2.66 74.70
C ASP A 187 8.61 -3.88 73.78
N VAL A 188 9.02 -5.02 74.36
CA VAL A 188 9.14 -6.31 73.66
C VAL A 188 8.35 -7.38 74.42
N LEU A 189 7.27 -7.88 73.84
CA LEU A 189 6.36 -8.85 74.45
C LEU A 189 6.38 -10.17 73.68
N HIS A 190 6.59 -11.29 74.37
CA HIS A 190 6.49 -12.64 73.81
C HIS A 190 5.46 -13.47 74.61
N GLY A 191 4.34 -13.87 73.98
CA GLY A 191 3.30 -14.71 74.57
C GLY A 191 3.79 -16.14 74.82
N GLY A 192 4.16 -16.83 73.73
CA GLY A 192 4.77 -18.15 73.79
C GLY A 192 3.81 -19.25 73.33
N ALA A 193 3.31 -20.08 74.24
CA ALA A 193 2.43 -21.19 73.88
C ALA A 193 1.14 -21.18 74.70
N GLY A 194 0.03 -20.87 74.05
CA GLY A 194 -1.33 -20.82 74.57
C GLY A 194 -2.10 -19.74 73.84
N ALA A 195 -3.30 -19.39 74.33
CA ALA A 195 -4.07 -18.28 73.76
C ALA A 195 -3.85 -17.05 74.64
N ASP A 196 -2.94 -16.19 74.21
CA ASP A 196 -2.33 -15.08 74.94
C ASP A 196 -2.98 -13.74 74.58
N VAL A 197 -2.88 -12.76 75.47
CA VAL A 197 -3.35 -11.37 75.23
C VAL A 197 -2.18 -10.42 75.48
N LEU A 198 -1.72 -9.72 74.46
CA LEU A 198 -0.58 -8.79 74.52
C LEU A 198 -1.05 -7.38 74.17
N ASN A 199 -0.68 -6.38 74.98
CA ASN A 199 -0.87 -4.96 74.65
C ASN A 199 0.48 -4.24 74.79
N GLY A 200 0.96 -3.56 73.75
CA GLY A 200 2.20 -2.79 73.76
C GLY A 200 2.03 -1.50 74.55
N GLY A 201 1.10 -0.64 74.14
CA GLY A 201 0.71 0.56 74.86
C GLY A 201 1.11 1.83 74.12
N ALA A 202 2.19 2.49 74.51
CA ALA A 202 2.63 3.71 73.85
C ALA A 202 4.14 3.72 73.66
N GLY A 203 4.59 3.68 72.42
CA GLY A 203 5.97 3.55 71.96
C GLY A 203 6.00 2.67 70.71
N ASP A 204 7.19 2.44 70.16
CA ASP A 204 7.36 1.53 69.03
C ASP A 204 7.67 0.12 69.61
N ASP A 205 6.66 -0.75 69.63
CA ASP A 205 6.62 -2.02 70.36
C ASP A 205 6.81 -3.25 69.44
N LEU A 206 7.31 -4.36 69.99
CA LEU A 206 7.42 -5.67 69.31
C LEU A 206 6.62 -6.72 70.08
N LEU A 207 5.56 -7.25 69.48
CA LEU A 207 4.68 -8.27 70.05
C LEU A 207 4.78 -9.57 69.24
N ASP A 208 4.92 -10.71 69.93
CA ASP A 208 5.00 -12.06 69.34
C ASP A 208 4.10 -13.02 70.13
N GLY A 209 2.95 -13.39 69.56
CA GLY A 209 1.94 -14.26 70.17
C GLY A 209 2.44 -15.69 70.34
N GLY A 210 2.89 -16.29 69.25
CA GLY A 210 3.56 -17.59 69.26
C GLY A 210 2.64 -18.71 68.80
N ALA A 211 2.14 -19.54 69.70
CA ALA A 211 1.31 -20.69 69.32
C ALA A 211 0.02 -20.77 70.14
N GLY A 212 -1.10 -20.55 69.47
CA GLY A 212 -2.47 -20.59 69.98
C GLY A 212 -3.27 -19.44 69.38
N ASN A 213 -4.45 -19.16 69.91
CA ASN A 213 -5.31 -18.10 69.36
C ASN A 213 -5.08 -16.82 70.16
N ASP A 214 -4.23 -15.95 69.67
CA ASP A 214 -3.69 -14.81 70.41
C ASP A 214 -4.45 -13.52 70.08
N THR A 215 -4.34 -12.52 70.97
CA THR A 215 -4.88 -11.17 70.75
C THR A 215 -3.80 -10.15 71.05
N LEU A 216 -3.35 -9.43 70.04
CA LEU A 216 -2.25 -8.46 70.11
C LEU A 216 -2.77 -7.05 69.80
N SER A 217 -2.32 -6.04 70.56
CA SER A 217 -2.59 -4.62 70.28
C SER A 217 -1.30 -3.82 70.46
N GLY A 218 -0.83 -3.14 69.41
CA GLY A 218 0.37 -2.30 69.43
C GLY A 218 0.16 -1.05 70.26
N GLY A 219 -0.73 -0.17 69.81
CA GLY A 219 -1.16 1.01 70.56
C GLY A 219 -0.80 2.30 69.86
N ALA A 220 0.25 3.00 70.28
CA ALA A 220 0.65 4.26 69.63
C ALA A 220 2.15 4.32 69.44
N GLY A 221 2.62 4.35 68.20
CA GLY A 221 4.01 4.23 67.76
C GLY A 221 4.09 3.25 66.59
N ASP A 222 5.25 3.13 65.95
CA ASP A 222 5.44 2.24 64.79
C ASP A 222 5.71 0.80 65.30
N ASP A 223 4.69 -0.03 65.39
CA ASP A 223 4.68 -1.32 66.07
C ASP A 223 4.96 -2.52 65.14
N THR A 224 5.42 -3.65 65.69
CA THR A 224 5.56 -4.93 64.97
C THR A 224 4.86 -6.06 65.72
N LEU A 225 3.84 -6.67 65.11
CA LEU A 225 3.00 -7.71 65.70
C LEU A 225 3.12 -9.01 64.89
N LEU A 226 3.40 -10.14 65.56
CA LEU A 226 3.47 -11.48 64.98
C LEU A 226 2.45 -12.38 65.70
N GLY A 227 1.45 -12.90 64.99
CA GLY A 227 0.42 -13.82 65.52
C GLY A 227 0.99 -15.21 65.77
N GLY A 228 1.38 -15.91 64.70
CA GLY A 228 2.07 -17.20 64.78
C GLY A 228 1.22 -18.38 64.34
N GLU A 229 1.12 -19.44 65.14
CA GLU A 229 0.22 -20.57 64.85
C GLU A 229 -1.13 -20.37 65.55
N GLY A 230 -2.22 -20.05 64.85
CA GLY A 230 -3.38 -19.54 65.57
C GLY A 230 -4.65 -19.36 64.78
N ALA A 231 -5.53 -18.55 65.34
CA ALA A 231 -6.54 -17.78 64.61
C ALA A 231 -6.65 -16.53 65.48
N ASP A 232 -5.85 -15.56 65.09
CA ASP A 232 -5.31 -14.48 65.91
C ASP A 232 -6.00 -13.16 65.58
N LEU A 233 -6.00 -12.22 66.53
CA LEU A 233 -6.54 -10.87 66.35
C LEU A 233 -5.44 -9.84 66.64
N LEU A 234 -5.02 -9.11 65.61
CA LEU A 234 -3.95 -8.11 65.69
C LEU A 234 -4.51 -6.71 65.41
N HIS A 235 -4.15 -5.73 66.24
CA HIS A 235 -4.43 -4.30 66.06
C HIS A 235 -3.13 -3.50 66.14
N GLY A 236 -2.74 -2.82 65.08
CA GLY A 236 -1.57 -1.93 65.02
C GLY A 236 -1.77 -0.72 65.93
N GLY A 237 -2.62 0.22 65.51
CA GLY A 237 -2.99 1.39 66.29
C GLY A 237 -2.59 2.69 65.58
N ASP A 238 -2.10 3.68 66.33
CA ASP A 238 -1.59 4.92 65.72
C ASP A 238 -0.10 4.72 65.34
N GLY A 239 0.28 4.58 64.08
CA GLY A 239 1.69 4.33 63.70
C GLY A 239 1.83 3.70 62.32
N ALA A 240 3.06 3.58 61.81
CA ALA A 240 3.34 2.76 60.63
C ALA A 240 3.76 1.35 61.08
N ASP A 241 2.79 0.45 61.10
CA ASP A 241 2.86 -0.84 61.80
C ASP A 241 3.13 -2.01 60.84
N SER A 242 3.68 -3.10 61.37
CA SER A 242 3.94 -4.35 60.63
C SER A 242 3.27 -5.53 61.34
N LEU A 243 2.24 -6.11 60.72
CA LEU A 243 1.43 -7.21 61.25
C LEU A 243 1.61 -8.48 60.39
N ASP A 244 1.83 -9.64 61.01
CA ASP A 244 1.92 -10.96 60.37
C ASP A 244 1.05 -11.96 61.15
N GLY A 245 -0.05 -12.45 60.55
CA GLY A 245 -1.00 -13.39 61.15
C GLY A 245 -0.39 -14.79 61.28
N GLY A 246 0.11 -15.35 60.19
CA GLY A 246 0.89 -16.59 60.18
C GLY A 246 0.07 -17.79 59.71
N LEU A 247 -0.20 -18.75 60.59
CA LEU A 247 -0.95 -19.96 60.25
C LEU A 247 -2.33 -19.95 60.93
N GLY A 248 -3.37 -19.80 60.15
CA GLY A 248 -4.77 -20.01 60.53
C GLY A 248 -5.63 -18.89 59.98
N ASN A 249 -6.83 -18.72 60.53
CA ASN A 249 -7.79 -17.71 60.05
C ASN A 249 -7.71 -16.49 60.97
N ASP A 250 -6.92 -15.51 60.56
CA ASP A 250 -6.50 -14.36 61.35
C ASP A 250 -7.31 -13.11 61.00
N THR A 251 -7.34 -12.13 61.90
CA THR A 251 -7.96 -10.83 61.68
C THR A 251 -6.98 -9.72 62.07
N LEU A 252 -6.60 -8.89 61.11
CA LEU A 252 -5.57 -7.85 61.26
C LEU A 252 -6.18 -6.47 60.98
N TYR A 253 -5.87 -5.49 61.83
CA TYR A 253 -6.21 -4.07 61.66
C TYR A 253 -4.94 -3.23 61.77
N GLY A 254 -4.56 -2.48 60.73
CA GLY A 254 -3.46 -1.50 60.76
C GLY A 254 -3.83 -0.26 61.58
N ASP A 255 -5.08 0.21 61.42
CA ASP A 255 -5.66 1.40 62.03
C ASP A 255 -5.17 2.72 61.40
N ALA A 256 -4.15 3.40 61.93
CA ALA A 256 -3.78 4.73 61.44
C ALA A 256 -2.28 4.88 61.18
N GLY A 257 -1.87 4.70 59.92
CA GLY A 257 -0.57 5.06 59.39
C GLY A 257 -0.32 4.28 58.11
N ASN A 258 0.94 4.04 57.77
CA ASN A 258 1.29 3.32 56.54
C ASN A 258 1.75 1.93 56.93
N ASP A 259 0.83 0.98 56.90
CA ASP A 259 0.94 -0.31 57.55
C ASP A 259 1.28 -1.42 56.55
N THR A 260 1.84 -2.52 57.05
CA THR A 260 2.10 -3.74 56.28
C THR A 260 1.46 -4.93 56.98
N LEU A 261 0.46 -5.55 56.37
CA LEU A 261 -0.31 -6.66 56.90
C LEU A 261 -0.10 -7.92 56.05
N LEU A 262 0.25 -9.03 56.68
CA LEU A 262 0.37 -10.34 56.04
C LEU A 262 -0.59 -11.32 56.75
N GLY A 263 -1.57 -11.88 56.03
CA GLY A 263 -2.51 -12.88 56.56
C GLY A 263 -1.82 -14.23 56.76
N GLY A 264 -1.31 -14.81 55.68
CA GLY A 264 -0.50 -16.01 55.70
C GLY A 264 -1.25 -17.21 55.14
N ALA A 265 -1.70 -18.13 55.98
CA ALA A 265 -2.41 -19.32 55.52
C ALA A 265 -3.67 -19.62 56.33
N GLY A 266 -4.82 -19.39 55.72
CA GLY A 266 -6.17 -19.61 56.21
C GLY A 266 -7.10 -18.63 55.51
N ASP A 267 -8.37 -18.56 55.92
CA ASP A 267 -9.27 -17.52 55.39
C ASP A 267 -9.18 -16.31 56.34
N ASP A 268 -8.45 -15.28 55.92
CA ASP A 268 -8.00 -14.14 56.71
C ASP A 268 -8.82 -12.86 56.42
N GLU A 269 -8.90 -11.94 57.40
CA GLU A 269 -9.56 -10.63 57.27
C GLU A 269 -8.59 -9.49 57.64
N LEU A 270 -8.22 -8.66 56.67
CA LEU A 270 -7.22 -7.59 56.81
C LEU A 270 -7.85 -6.22 56.56
N HIS A 271 -7.60 -5.24 57.44
CA HIS A 271 -8.04 -3.84 57.30
C HIS A 271 -6.81 -2.92 57.46
N GLY A 272 -6.45 -2.15 56.42
CA GLY A 272 -5.35 -1.19 56.42
C GLY A 272 -5.66 -0.01 57.34
N GLY A 273 -6.58 0.86 56.89
CA GLY A 273 -7.08 1.98 57.67
C GLY A 273 -6.69 3.33 57.06
N ASP A 274 -6.27 4.30 57.89
CA ASP A 274 -5.85 5.62 57.41
C ASP A 274 -4.36 5.62 57.01
N GLY A 275 -4.03 5.49 55.72
CA GLY A 275 -2.69 5.72 55.16
C GLY A 275 -2.42 4.83 53.96
N ALA A 276 -1.17 4.81 53.47
CA ALA A 276 -0.84 4.00 52.28
C ALA A 276 -0.24 2.66 52.71
N ASP A 277 -1.06 1.62 52.61
CA ASP A 277 -0.91 0.33 53.25
C ASP A 277 -0.57 -0.79 52.25
N SER A 278 0.01 -1.88 52.76
CA SER A 278 0.36 -3.08 51.97
C SER A 278 -0.23 -4.32 52.63
N LEU A 279 -1.20 -4.96 51.99
CA LEU A 279 -1.93 -6.13 52.48
C LEU A 279 -1.66 -7.34 51.56
N ASP A 280 -1.39 -8.51 52.15
CA ASP A 280 -1.20 -9.80 51.44
C ASP A 280 -1.98 -10.90 52.19
N GLY A 281 -3.05 -11.43 51.59
CA GLY A 281 -3.90 -12.47 52.17
C GLY A 281 -3.19 -13.82 52.24
N GLY A 282 -2.70 -14.31 51.11
CA GLY A 282 -1.83 -15.47 51.02
C GLY A 282 -2.55 -16.73 50.53
N LEU A 283 -2.81 -17.70 51.42
CA LEU A 283 -3.46 -18.97 51.07
C LEU A 283 -4.80 -19.11 51.78
N GLY A 284 -5.90 -19.04 51.05
CA GLY A 284 -7.26 -19.23 51.56
C GLY A 284 -8.20 -18.23 50.88
N ASN A 285 -9.45 -18.17 51.34
CA ASN A 285 -10.42 -17.24 50.79
C ASN A 285 -10.45 -15.98 51.67
N ASP A 286 -9.67 -14.98 51.31
CA ASP A 286 -9.33 -13.83 52.15
C ASP A 286 -10.24 -12.63 51.89
N THR A 287 -10.30 -11.70 52.84
CA THR A 287 -11.02 -10.43 52.70
C THR A 287 -10.12 -9.27 53.13
N LEU A 288 -9.77 -8.39 52.20
CA LEU A 288 -8.82 -7.28 52.38
C LEU A 288 -9.52 -5.93 52.16
N PHE A 289 -9.28 -4.96 53.04
CA PHE A 289 -9.74 -3.57 52.93
C PHE A 289 -8.52 -2.63 53.06
N GLY A 290 -8.22 -1.81 52.06
CA GLY A 290 -7.20 -0.75 52.12
C GLY A 290 -7.67 0.46 52.94
N ASP A 291 -8.95 0.82 52.79
CA ASP A 291 -9.60 1.97 53.42
C ASP A 291 -9.17 3.33 52.83
N ALA A 292 -8.21 4.05 53.41
CA ALA A 292 -7.92 5.42 53.00
C ALA A 292 -6.44 5.68 52.74
N GLY A 293 -5.99 5.43 51.52
CA GLY A 293 -4.70 5.87 51.00
C GLY A 293 -4.41 5.27 49.64
N ALA A 294 -3.14 5.12 49.31
CA ALA A 294 -2.74 4.53 48.03
C ALA A 294 -2.16 3.15 48.35
N ASP A 295 -3.03 2.15 48.31
CA ASP A 295 -2.85 0.85 48.96
C ASP A 295 -2.44 -0.22 47.95
N THR A 296 -1.85 -1.30 48.45
CA THR A 296 -1.50 -2.47 47.65
C THR A 296 -2.05 -3.72 48.30
N LEU A 297 -2.98 -4.40 47.64
CA LEU A 297 -3.69 -5.58 48.14
C LEU A 297 -3.38 -6.78 47.23
N LEU A 298 -2.95 -7.89 47.82
CA LEU A 298 -2.73 -9.17 47.14
C LEU A 298 -3.63 -10.24 47.80
N GLY A 299 -4.55 -10.85 47.05
CA GLY A 299 -5.43 -11.93 47.53
C GLY A 299 -4.64 -13.22 47.70
N GLY A 300 -4.09 -13.72 46.58
CA GLY A 300 -3.20 -14.86 46.57
C GLY A 300 -3.87 -16.09 45.97
N ALA A 301 -4.23 -17.07 46.80
CA ALA A 301 -4.87 -18.29 46.30
C ALA A 301 -6.10 -18.67 47.11
N GLY A 302 -7.27 -18.55 46.49
CA GLY A 302 -8.61 -18.82 47.01
C GLY A 302 -9.60 -17.90 46.30
N ASP A 303 -10.88 -17.98 46.65
CA ASP A 303 -11.87 -17.00 46.14
C ASP A 303 -11.89 -15.80 47.11
N ASP A 304 -11.20 -14.72 46.75
CA ASP A 304 -10.84 -13.57 47.60
C ASP A 304 -11.75 -12.35 47.37
N GLN A 305 -11.81 -11.44 48.35
CA GLN A 305 -12.52 -10.16 48.27
C GLN A 305 -11.58 -9.00 48.64
N LEU A 306 -11.31 -8.09 47.71
CA LEU A 306 -10.38 -6.97 47.89
C LEU A 306 -11.11 -5.64 47.68
N HIS A 307 -10.95 -4.70 48.61
CA HIS A 307 -11.49 -3.34 48.55
C HIS A 307 -10.35 -2.33 48.73
N GLY A 308 -10.05 -1.51 47.73
CA GLY A 308 -9.03 -0.46 47.75
C GLY A 308 -9.43 0.67 48.69
N GLY A 309 -10.43 1.46 48.29
CA GLY A 309 -10.99 2.54 49.10
C GLY A 309 -10.68 3.92 48.53
N ASP A 310 -10.32 4.88 49.38
CA ASP A 310 -9.99 6.25 48.95
C ASP A 310 -8.50 6.36 48.55
N GLY A 311 -8.15 6.24 47.28
CA GLY A 311 -6.87 6.67 46.71
C GLY A 311 -6.48 5.84 45.49
N ALA A 312 -5.19 5.77 45.15
CA ALA A 312 -4.74 5.12 43.92
C ALA A 312 -4.12 3.77 44.25
N ASP A 313 -4.92 2.72 44.11
CA ASP A 313 -4.72 1.41 44.70
C ASP A 313 -4.30 0.36 43.67
N SER A 314 -3.64 -0.70 44.14
CA SER A 314 -3.21 -1.84 43.33
C SER A 314 -3.72 -3.13 43.94
N LEU A 315 -4.67 -3.79 43.26
CA LEU A 315 -5.32 -5.02 43.69
C LEU A 315 -4.97 -6.18 42.75
N ASP A 316 -4.60 -7.34 43.29
CA ASP A 316 -4.32 -8.58 42.54
C ASP A 316 -5.03 -9.75 43.24
N GLY A 317 -6.04 -10.34 42.60
CA GLY A 317 -6.84 -11.46 43.12
C GLY A 317 -6.02 -12.76 43.17
N GLY A 318 -5.48 -13.18 42.02
CA GLY A 318 -4.55 -14.29 41.93
C GLY A 318 -5.21 -15.57 41.41
N LEU A 319 -5.38 -16.58 42.25
CA LEU A 319 -5.96 -17.87 41.86
C LEU A 319 -7.30 -18.11 42.54
N GLY A 320 -8.41 -18.03 41.81
CA GLY A 320 -9.76 -18.28 42.32
C GLY A 320 -10.76 -17.36 41.65
N ASN A 321 -12.02 -17.37 42.10
CA ASN A 321 -13.04 -16.46 41.59
C ASN A 321 -13.14 -15.26 42.54
N ASP A 322 -12.42 -14.21 42.20
CA ASP A 322 -12.13 -13.09 43.09
C ASP A 322 -13.07 -11.91 42.82
N ALA A 323 -13.29 -11.08 43.85
CA ALA A 323 -14.04 -9.83 43.71
C ALA A 323 -13.20 -8.64 44.18
N LEU A 324 -12.87 -7.75 43.24
CA LEU A 324 -12.00 -6.59 43.45
C LEU A 324 -12.79 -5.30 43.27
N TYR A 325 -12.62 -4.35 44.18
CA TYR A 325 -13.24 -3.02 44.16
C TYR A 325 -12.15 -1.96 44.38
N GLY A 326 -11.86 -1.11 43.38
CA GLY A 326 -10.91 0.01 43.50
C GLY A 326 -11.46 1.16 44.35
N ASP A 327 -12.76 1.45 44.17
CA ASP A 327 -13.50 2.53 44.83
C ASP A 327 -13.14 3.94 44.31
N ALA A 328 -12.20 4.68 44.90
CA ALA A 328 -11.99 6.09 44.57
C ALA A 328 -10.52 6.46 44.33
N GLY A 329 -10.04 6.25 43.12
CA GLY A 329 -8.88 6.92 42.56
C GLY A 329 -8.47 6.26 41.26
N ALA A 330 -7.18 6.29 40.92
CA ALA A 330 -6.71 5.71 39.65
C ALA A 330 -6.06 4.37 39.96
N ASP A 331 -6.84 3.32 39.84
CA ASP A 331 -6.60 2.01 40.43
C ASP A 331 -6.12 1.00 39.38
N THR A 332 -5.45 -0.06 39.83
CA THR A 332 -5.03 -1.18 38.99
C THR A 332 -5.53 -2.48 39.60
N LEU A 333 -6.41 -3.19 38.90
CA LEU A 333 -7.06 -4.42 39.34
C LEU A 333 -6.69 -5.57 38.41
N LEU A 334 -6.18 -6.68 38.96
CA LEU A 334 -5.86 -7.91 38.23
C LEU A 334 -6.67 -9.07 38.84
N GLY A 335 -7.52 -9.72 38.04
CA GLY A 335 -8.34 -10.87 38.45
C GLY A 335 -7.48 -12.13 38.60
N GLY A 336 -6.96 -12.64 37.48
CA GLY A 336 -6.01 -13.76 37.47
C GLY A 336 -6.59 -15.03 36.86
N GLU A 337 -6.52 -16.16 37.57
CA GLU A 337 -7.17 -17.41 37.12
C GLU A 337 -8.51 -17.64 37.84
N GLY A 338 -9.63 -17.49 37.14
CA GLY A 338 -10.97 -17.80 37.64
C GLY A 338 -12.02 -16.93 36.98
N ASN A 339 -13.26 -16.97 37.49
CA ASN A 339 -14.33 -16.12 37.00
C ASN A 339 -14.49 -14.92 37.95
N ASP A 340 -13.82 -13.82 37.63
CA ASP A 340 -13.58 -12.71 38.53
C ASP A 340 -14.59 -11.57 38.34
N SER A 341 -14.71 -10.71 39.33
CA SER A 341 -15.56 -9.51 39.30
C SER A 341 -14.78 -8.28 39.74
N LEU A 342 -14.47 -7.38 38.81
CA LEU A 342 -13.64 -6.19 39.03
C LEU A 342 -14.48 -4.93 38.87
N TYR A 343 -14.35 -3.99 39.81
CA TYR A 343 -15.01 -2.68 39.79
C TYR A 343 -13.95 -1.59 40.04
N GLY A 344 -13.67 -0.72 39.08
CA GLY A 344 -12.70 0.38 39.14
C GLY A 344 -13.18 1.47 40.10
N GLY A 345 -14.20 2.23 39.69
CA GLY A 345 -14.84 3.24 40.52
C GLY A 345 -14.57 4.66 40.01
N ASP A 346 -14.28 5.60 40.90
CA ASP A 346 -14.01 7.00 40.54
C ASP A 346 -12.51 7.21 40.17
N GLY A 347 -12.13 7.11 38.90
CA GLY A 347 -10.85 7.57 38.37
C GLY A 347 -10.42 6.81 37.13
N ALA A 348 -9.15 6.95 36.72
CA ALA A 348 -8.68 6.35 35.47
C ALA A 348 -8.00 5.01 35.75
N ASP A 349 -8.75 3.94 35.57
CA ASP A 349 -8.47 2.62 36.13
C ASP A 349 -7.97 1.63 35.07
N SER A 350 -7.25 0.60 35.52
CA SER A 350 -6.72 -0.47 34.67
C SER A 350 -7.17 -1.82 35.23
N LEU A 351 -8.05 -2.52 34.52
CA LEU A 351 -8.65 -3.79 34.90
C LEU A 351 -8.22 -4.90 33.92
N ASP A 352 -7.80 -6.06 34.42
CA ASP A 352 -7.44 -7.26 33.63
C ASP A 352 -8.09 -8.48 34.29
N GLY A 353 -9.06 -9.11 33.60
CA GLY A 353 -9.80 -10.29 34.09
C GLY A 353 -8.93 -11.54 34.12
N GLY A 354 -8.34 -11.90 32.98
CA GLY A 354 -7.36 -12.96 32.86
C GLY A 354 -7.94 -14.25 32.27
N LEU A 355 -8.01 -15.34 33.05
CA LEU A 355 -8.50 -16.63 32.58
C LEU A 355 -9.81 -17.01 33.25
N GLY A 356 -10.92 -16.90 32.54
CA GLY A 356 -12.23 -17.38 32.95
C GLY A 356 -13.31 -16.50 32.36
N ASN A 357 -14.55 -16.62 32.86
CA ASN A 357 -15.64 -15.75 32.42
C ASN A 357 -15.80 -14.63 33.45
N ASP A 358 -15.27 -13.46 33.11
CA ASP A 358 -15.03 -12.35 34.02
C ASP A 358 -16.08 -11.24 33.83
N THR A 359 -16.19 -10.35 34.82
CA THR A 359 -17.07 -9.18 34.76
C THR A 359 -16.33 -7.94 35.27
N LEU A 360 -16.10 -6.97 34.41
CA LEU A 360 -15.31 -5.76 34.65
C LEU A 360 -16.17 -4.50 34.50
N TYR A 361 -16.06 -3.57 35.44
CA TYR A 361 -16.67 -2.24 35.41
C TYR A 361 -15.60 -1.17 35.66
N GLY A 362 -15.34 -0.25 34.71
CA GLY A 362 -14.45 0.90 34.88
C GLY A 362 -15.08 2.00 35.73
N ASP A 363 -16.38 2.24 35.54
CA ASP A 363 -17.19 3.26 36.20
C ASP A 363 -16.90 4.71 35.74
N ALA A 364 -16.00 5.47 36.36
CA ALA A 364 -15.85 6.89 36.05
C ALA A 364 -14.40 7.34 35.85
N GLY A 365 -13.89 7.20 34.63
CA GLY A 365 -12.69 7.88 34.18
C GLY A 365 -12.30 7.43 32.79
N ALA A 366 -11.00 7.42 32.50
CA ALA A 366 -10.53 6.96 31.19
C ALA A 366 -9.81 5.63 31.41
N ASP A 367 -10.57 4.56 31.27
CA ASP A 367 -10.29 3.25 31.84
C ASP A 367 -9.77 2.29 30.77
N THR A 368 -9.04 1.27 31.20
CA THR A 368 -8.55 0.20 30.32
C THR A 368 -8.98 -1.14 30.89
N LEU A 369 -9.81 -1.88 30.15
CA LEU A 369 -10.38 -3.16 30.55
C LEU A 369 -9.94 -4.25 29.56
N LEU A 370 -9.33 -5.32 30.08
CA LEU A 370 -9.02 -6.56 29.34
C LEU A 370 -9.83 -7.72 29.94
N GLY A 371 -10.65 -8.40 29.13
CA GLY A 371 -11.38 -9.61 29.53
C GLY A 371 -10.44 -10.81 29.63
N GLY A 372 -9.84 -11.18 28.50
CA GLY A 372 -8.84 -12.23 28.43
C GLY A 372 -9.37 -13.48 27.75
N ALA A 373 -9.55 -14.58 28.48
CA ALA A 373 -10.03 -15.83 27.89
C ALA A 373 -11.22 -16.42 28.65
N GLY A 374 -12.40 -16.31 28.05
CA GLY A 374 -13.69 -16.86 28.46
C GLY A 374 -14.80 -15.96 27.92
N ASP A 375 -16.06 -16.24 28.23
CA ASP A 375 -17.16 -15.33 27.80
C ASP A 375 -17.31 -14.21 28.85
N ASP A 376 -16.76 -13.03 28.56
CA ASP A 376 -16.53 -11.91 29.47
C ASP A 376 -17.57 -10.78 29.32
N GLN A 377 -17.72 -9.94 30.36
CA GLN A 377 -18.57 -8.75 30.35
C GLN A 377 -17.78 -7.52 30.80
N LEU A 378 -17.63 -6.52 29.94
CA LEU A 378 -16.84 -5.31 30.18
C LEU A 378 -17.71 -4.06 30.06
N HIS A 379 -17.65 -3.17 31.04
CA HIS A 379 -18.34 -1.88 31.05
C HIS A 379 -17.33 -0.75 31.32
N GLY A 380 -17.11 0.16 30.38
CA GLY A 380 -16.21 1.32 30.49
C GLY A 380 -16.76 2.34 31.49
N GLY A 381 -17.81 3.06 31.09
CA GLY A 381 -18.51 4.01 31.96
C GLY A 381 -18.35 5.46 31.49
N ASP A 382 -18.13 6.39 32.41
CA ASP A 382 -17.95 7.81 32.10
C ASP A 382 -16.47 8.13 31.74
N GLY A 383 -16.10 8.09 30.46
CA GLY A 383 -14.90 8.71 29.92
C GLY A 383 -14.38 7.98 28.68
N ALA A 384 -13.10 8.17 28.31
CA ALA A 384 -12.59 7.64 27.03
C ALA A 384 -11.83 6.34 27.29
N ASP A 385 -12.53 5.22 27.07
CA ASP A 385 -12.18 3.91 27.58
C ASP A 385 -11.65 2.97 26.48
N SER A 386 -10.89 1.97 26.89
CA SER A 386 -10.32 0.94 26.01
C SER A 386 -10.70 -0.44 26.52
N LEU A 387 -11.55 -1.16 25.80
CA LEU A 387 -12.07 -2.47 26.15
C LEU A 387 -11.60 -3.52 25.13
N ASP A 388 -11.08 -4.65 25.61
CA ASP A 388 -10.65 -5.80 24.78
C ASP A 388 -11.21 -7.10 25.40
N GLY A 389 -12.14 -7.77 24.71
CA GLY A 389 -12.80 -9.00 25.15
C GLY A 389 -11.85 -10.19 25.14
N GLY A 390 -11.22 -10.46 23.99
CA GLY A 390 -10.18 -11.47 23.85
C GLY A 390 -10.69 -12.76 23.20
N ILE A 391 -10.75 -13.86 23.95
CA ILE A 391 -11.21 -15.17 23.42
C ILE A 391 -12.48 -15.59 24.16
N GLY A 392 -13.63 -15.56 23.48
CA GLY A 392 -14.92 -15.98 24.01
C GLY A 392 -16.05 -15.21 23.35
N ASN A 393 -17.30 -15.42 23.81
CA ASN A 393 -18.44 -14.62 23.34
C ASN A 393 -18.67 -13.48 24.34
N ASP A 394 -18.07 -12.33 24.07
CA ASP A 394 -17.89 -11.25 25.02
C ASP A 394 -18.95 -10.16 24.83
N ALA A 395 -19.23 -9.42 25.90
CA ALA A 395 -20.13 -8.26 25.85
C ALA A 395 -19.42 -7.01 26.37
N LEU A 396 -19.20 -6.03 25.51
CA LEU A 396 -18.46 -4.80 25.78
C LEU A 396 -19.40 -3.58 25.68
N TYR A 397 -19.32 -2.68 26.65
CA TYR A 397 -20.09 -1.44 26.71
C TYR A 397 -19.14 -0.27 27.00
N GLY A 398 -18.93 0.67 26.07
CA GLY A 398 -18.12 1.88 26.26
C GLY A 398 -18.80 2.92 27.16
N ASP A 399 -20.11 3.07 27.00
CA ASP A 399 -20.98 4.01 27.72
C ASP A 399 -20.78 5.49 27.31
N ALA A 400 -19.92 6.28 27.94
CA ALA A 400 -19.86 7.72 27.69
C ALA A 400 -18.43 8.26 27.51
N GLY A 401 -17.90 8.15 26.31
CA GLY A 401 -16.79 8.96 25.82
C GLY A 401 -16.35 8.50 24.44
N ALA A 402 -15.09 8.71 24.09
CA ALA A 402 -14.59 8.29 22.79
C ALA A 402 -13.80 7.00 23.00
N ASP A 403 -14.48 5.89 22.80
CA ASP A 403 -14.10 4.57 23.31
C ASP A 403 -13.54 3.68 22.20
N THR A 404 -12.75 2.68 22.59
CA THR A 404 -12.21 1.65 21.68
C THR A 404 -12.57 0.29 22.21
N LEU A 405 -13.36 -0.48 21.44
CA LEU A 405 -13.86 -1.80 21.82
C LEU A 405 -13.37 -2.84 20.80
N LEU A 406 -12.74 -3.91 21.29
CA LEU A 406 -12.28 -5.05 20.49
C LEU A 406 -12.94 -6.33 21.03
N GLY A 407 -13.74 -7.03 20.20
CA GLY A 407 -14.41 -8.28 20.56
C GLY A 407 -13.43 -9.44 20.64
N GLY A 408 -12.86 -9.84 19.49
CA GLY A 408 -11.78 -10.83 19.41
C GLY A 408 -12.23 -12.13 18.75
N GLU A 409 -12.05 -13.28 19.42
CA GLU A 409 -12.51 -14.58 18.91
C GLU A 409 -13.84 -15.02 19.58
N GLY A 410 -14.96 -14.90 18.89
CA GLY A 410 -16.25 -15.45 19.31
C GLY A 410 -17.41 -14.63 18.75
N ASN A 411 -18.63 -14.85 19.25
CA ASN A 411 -19.80 -14.08 18.84
C ASN A 411 -20.06 -12.97 19.86
N ASP A 412 -19.55 -11.79 19.59
CA ASP A 412 -19.42 -10.70 20.54
C ASP A 412 -20.55 -9.68 20.41
N SER A 413 -20.75 -8.88 21.47
CA SER A 413 -21.72 -7.78 21.49
C SER A 413 -21.07 -6.50 22.01
N LEU A 414 -20.88 -5.51 21.14
CA LEU A 414 -20.18 -4.27 21.42
C LEU A 414 -21.16 -3.08 21.35
N TYR A 415 -21.09 -2.18 22.33
CA TYR A 415 -21.90 -0.95 22.40
C TYR A 415 -20.96 0.22 22.72
N GLY A 416 -20.79 1.18 21.80
CA GLY A 416 -19.93 2.37 21.92
C GLY A 416 -20.51 3.34 22.94
N GLY A 417 -21.59 4.03 22.58
CA GLY A 417 -22.33 4.91 23.49
C GLY A 417 -22.25 6.39 23.09
N GLU A 418 -22.00 7.30 24.04
CA GLU A 418 -21.86 8.74 23.72
C GLU A 418 -20.40 9.12 23.39
N GLY A 419 -20.05 9.17 22.11
CA GLY A 419 -18.82 9.81 21.62
C GLY A 419 -18.37 9.20 20.30
N ALA A 420 -17.12 9.44 19.90
CA ALA A 420 -16.62 8.96 18.60
C ALA A 420 -15.81 7.69 18.82
N ASP A 421 -16.45 6.56 18.57
CA ASP A 421 -16.05 5.24 19.05
C ASP A 421 -15.48 4.37 17.92
N SER A 422 -14.64 3.41 18.30
CA SER A 422 -14.03 2.44 17.38
C SER A 422 -14.32 1.02 17.86
N LEU A 423 -15.13 0.28 17.11
CA LEU A 423 -15.59 -1.07 17.43
C LEU A 423 -15.07 -2.06 16.37
N ASP A 424 -14.46 -3.17 16.81
CA ASP A 424 -14.01 -4.27 15.96
C ASP A 424 -14.51 -5.60 16.55
N GLY A 425 -15.42 -6.30 15.84
CA GLY A 425 -16.03 -7.55 16.26
C GLY A 425 -15.02 -8.71 16.25
N GLY A 426 -14.35 -8.91 15.12
CA GLY A 426 -13.29 -9.90 14.97
C GLY A 426 -13.74 -11.19 14.29
N LEU A 427 -13.65 -12.34 14.98
CA LEU A 427 -13.98 -13.65 14.42
C LEU A 427 -15.24 -14.23 15.05
N GLY A 428 -16.37 -14.15 14.35
CA GLY A 428 -17.62 -14.81 14.73
C GLY A 428 -18.80 -13.98 14.25
N ASN A 429 -20.00 -14.32 14.71
CA ASN A 429 -21.20 -13.55 14.34
C ASN A 429 -21.47 -12.52 15.43
N ASP A 430 -21.11 -11.28 15.16
CA ASP A 430 -20.99 -10.19 16.13
C ASP A 430 -22.15 -9.20 16.02
N THR A 431 -22.33 -8.38 17.05
CA THR A 431 -23.33 -7.31 17.07
C THR A 431 -22.72 -6.03 17.64
N LEU A 432 -22.62 -4.98 16.83
CA LEU A 432 -21.95 -3.71 17.14
C LEU A 432 -22.96 -2.55 17.08
N TYR A 433 -22.91 -1.65 18.07
CA TYR A 433 -23.68 -0.39 18.11
C TYR A 433 -22.72 0.77 18.40
N GLY A 434 -22.58 1.77 17.52
CA GLY A 434 -21.81 3.01 17.75
C GLY A 434 -22.56 3.99 18.66
N ASP A 435 -23.88 4.08 18.50
CA ASP A 435 -24.80 4.97 19.22
C ASP A 435 -24.68 6.46 18.85
N ALA A 436 -23.81 7.27 19.46
CA ALA A 436 -23.82 8.71 19.26
C ALA A 436 -22.43 9.33 19.09
N GLY A 437 -21.92 9.34 17.87
CA GLY A 437 -20.85 10.20 17.43
C GLY A 437 -20.41 9.85 16.02
N ALA A 438 -19.12 10.00 15.71
CA ALA A 438 -18.62 9.65 14.38
C ALA A 438 -17.79 8.38 14.54
N ASP A 439 -18.46 7.25 14.36
CA ASP A 439 -18.05 5.94 14.84
C ASP A 439 -17.47 5.10 13.70
N THR A 440 -16.61 4.15 14.03
CA THR A 440 -16.04 3.19 13.08
C THR A 440 -16.30 1.78 13.58
N LEU A 441 -17.08 1.00 12.82
CA LEU A 441 -17.51 -0.35 13.16
C LEU A 441 -17.00 -1.34 12.11
N LEU A 442 -16.32 -2.40 12.55
CA LEU A 442 -15.82 -3.49 11.71
C LEU A 442 -16.36 -4.84 12.22
N GLY A 443 -17.15 -5.56 11.41
CA GLY A 443 -17.65 -6.90 11.74
C GLY A 443 -16.60 -8.00 11.52
N ALA A 444 -15.87 -7.89 10.40
CA ALA A 444 -14.80 -8.77 9.96
C ALA A 444 -15.27 -10.15 9.46
N ALA A 445 -15.46 -11.18 10.29
CA ALA A 445 -15.76 -12.53 9.78
C ALA A 445 -16.85 -13.26 10.56
N GLY A 446 -18.08 -13.17 10.07
CA GLY A 446 -19.26 -13.96 10.41
C GLY A 446 -20.50 -13.25 9.88
N ASP A 447 -21.70 -13.74 10.22
CA ASP A 447 -22.94 -13.00 9.88
C ASP A 447 -23.21 -11.95 10.98
N ASP A 448 -22.82 -10.70 10.73
CA ASP A 448 -22.69 -9.60 11.71
C ASP A 448 -23.85 -8.60 11.65
N GLN A 449 -24.04 -7.83 12.72
CA GLN A 449 -25.02 -6.74 12.79
C GLN A 449 -24.36 -5.46 13.29
N LEU A 450 -24.32 -4.39 12.49
CA LEU A 450 -23.65 -3.13 12.79
C LEU A 450 -24.66 -1.97 12.76
N HIS A 451 -24.67 -1.13 13.78
CA HIS A 451 -25.50 0.07 13.89
C HIS A 451 -24.62 1.29 14.19
N GLY A 452 -24.52 2.27 13.29
CA GLY A 452 -23.74 3.52 13.43
C GLY A 452 -24.37 4.42 14.48
N GLY A 453 -25.48 5.07 14.16
CA GLY A 453 -26.25 5.89 15.08
C GLY A 453 -26.25 7.38 14.70
N ASP A 454 -26.10 8.28 15.67
CA ASP A 454 -26.06 9.73 15.42
C ASP A 454 -24.64 10.20 15.05
N GLY A 455 -24.27 10.25 13.78
CA GLY A 455 -23.14 11.01 13.25
C GLY A 455 -22.62 10.47 11.93
N ALA A 456 -21.34 10.73 11.59
CA ALA A 456 -20.82 10.35 10.27
C ALA A 456 -19.95 9.10 10.43
N ASP A 457 -20.57 7.95 10.20
CA ASP A 457 -20.09 6.64 10.63
C ASP A 457 -19.52 5.83 9.47
N ALA A 458 -18.59 4.92 9.79
CA ALA A 458 -18.00 3.99 8.83
C ALA A 458 -18.22 2.55 9.30
N LEU A 459 -19.01 1.78 8.56
CA LEU A 459 -19.40 0.40 8.85
C LEU A 459 -18.85 -0.53 7.76
N ASP A 460 -18.19 -1.62 8.16
CA ASP A 460 -17.66 -2.66 7.26
C ASP A 460 -18.04 -4.05 7.80
N GLY A 461 -18.93 -4.77 7.11
CA GLY A 461 -19.44 -6.09 7.49
C GLY A 461 -18.38 -7.18 7.36
N GLY A 462 -17.78 -7.30 6.17
CA GLY A 462 -16.65 -8.20 5.92
C GLY A 462 -17.07 -9.50 5.26
N ILE A 463 -16.95 -10.64 5.94
CA ILE A 463 -17.28 -11.96 5.37
C ILE A 463 -18.46 -12.58 6.13
N GLY A 464 -19.64 -12.60 5.53
CA GLY A 464 -20.87 -13.23 6.02
C GLY A 464 -22.11 -12.51 5.51
N ASN A 465 -23.30 -12.89 5.97
CA ASN A 465 -24.54 -12.21 5.61
C ASN A 465 -24.86 -11.15 6.68
N ASP A 466 -24.46 -9.92 6.42
CA ASP A 466 -24.35 -8.85 7.40
C ASP A 466 -25.53 -7.89 7.33
N ALA A 467 -25.83 -7.20 8.43
CA ALA A 467 -26.83 -6.13 8.46
C ALA A 467 -26.24 -4.84 9.03
N LEU A 468 -26.16 -3.80 8.21
CA LEU A 468 -25.53 -2.51 8.52
C LEU A 468 -26.59 -1.40 8.53
N TYR A 469 -26.57 -0.53 9.53
CA TYR A 469 -27.48 0.62 9.68
C TYR A 469 -26.64 1.86 10.01
N GLY A 470 -26.57 2.87 9.12
CA GLY A 470 -25.87 4.15 9.33
C GLY A 470 -26.61 5.09 10.28
N ASP A 471 -27.94 5.14 10.16
CA ASP A 471 -28.87 5.98 10.94
C ASP A 471 -28.81 7.48 10.60
N ALA A 472 -27.97 8.31 11.21
CA ALA A 472 -28.04 9.77 11.05
C ALA A 472 -26.70 10.47 10.86
N GLY A 473 -26.20 10.48 9.64
CA GLY A 473 -25.23 11.46 9.15
C GLY A 473 -24.77 11.10 7.76
N ALA A 474 -23.50 11.35 7.43
CA ALA A 474 -22.98 11.04 6.09
C ALA A 474 -22.09 9.81 6.21
N ASP A 475 -22.71 8.65 6.01
CA ASP A 475 -22.22 7.36 6.44
C ASP A 475 -21.61 6.57 5.27
N THR A 476 -20.71 5.65 5.59
CA THR A 476 -20.11 4.73 4.61
C THR A 476 -20.31 3.29 5.08
N LEU A 477 -21.06 2.50 4.31
CA LEU A 477 -21.42 1.12 4.63
C LEU A 477 -20.87 0.19 3.56
N LEU A 478 -20.10 -0.83 3.96
CA LEU A 478 -19.57 -1.88 3.08
C LEU A 478 -20.07 -3.25 3.57
N GLY A 479 -20.84 -3.98 2.76
CA GLY A 479 -21.38 -5.31 3.07
C GLY A 479 -20.28 -6.37 3.03
N GLY A 480 -19.75 -6.66 1.83
CA GLY A 480 -18.60 -7.53 1.64
C GLY A 480 -18.96 -8.86 0.97
N GLU A 481 -18.61 -10.01 1.57
CA GLU A 481 -18.96 -11.33 1.03
C GLU A 481 -20.19 -11.94 1.73
N GLY A 482 -21.38 -11.83 1.15
CA GLY A 482 -22.59 -12.54 1.57
C GLY A 482 -23.86 -11.81 1.12
N ASN A 483 -25.02 -12.23 1.62
CA ASN A 483 -26.29 -11.59 1.32
C ASN A 483 -26.62 -10.55 2.40
N ASP A 484 -26.29 -9.29 2.13
CA ASP A 484 -26.21 -8.24 3.12
C ASP A 484 -27.43 -7.31 3.11
N SER A 485 -27.63 -6.55 4.18
CA SER A 485 -28.71 -5.57 4.30
C SER A 485 -28.17 -4.24 4.85
N LEU A 486 -28.12 -3.20 4.02
CA LEU A 486 -27.54 -1.90 4.33
C LEU A 486 -28.63 -0.82 4.36
N TYR A 487 -28.61 0.04 5.37
CA TYR A 487 -29.52 1.18 5.52
C TYR A 487 -28.69 2.44 5.84
N GLY A 488 -28.67 3.45 4.96
CA GLY A 488 -27.92 4.70 5.09
C GLY A 488 -28.53 5.60 6.17
N GLY A 489 -29.68 6.22 5.87
CA GLY A 489 -30.46 7.00 6.83
C GLY A 489 -30.49 8.49 6.48
N ASP A 490 -30.32 9.37 7.48
CA ASP A 490 -30.34 10.83 7.27
C ASP A 490 -28.94 11.37 6.88
N GLY A 491 -28.63 11.47 5.59
CA GLY A 491 -27.51 12.27 5.07
C GLY A 491 -27.00 11.76 3.72
N ALA A 492 -25.77 12.08 3.33
CA ALA A 492 -25.26 11.73 2.00
C ALA A 492 -24.34 10.52 2.12
N ASP A 493 -24.92 9.34 1.87
CA ASP A 493 -24.38 8.06 2.27
C ASP A 493 -23.78 7.28 1.09
N SER A 494 -22.84 6.38 1.39
CA SER A 494 -22.18 5.51 0.42
C SER A 494 -22.33 4.05 0.85
N LEU A 495 -23.15 3.28 0.14
CA LEU A 495 -23.46 1.88 0.42
C LEU A 495 -22.91 0.98 -0.71
N ASP A 496 -22.19 -0.08 -0.36
CA ASP A 496 -21.66 -1.10 -1.28
C ASP A 496 -21.99 -2.50 -0.74
N GLY A 497 -22.86 -3.25 -1.41
CA GLY A 497 -23.32 -4.59 -1.03
C GLY A 497 -22.24 -5.65 -1.19
N GLY A 498 -21.67 -5.77 -2.39
CA GLY A 498 -20.54 -6.64 -2.66
C GLY A 498 -20.92 -7.95 -3.34
N LEU A 499 -20.67 -9.10 -2.69
CA LEU A 499 -20.93 -10.43 -3.26
C LEU A 499 -22.11 -11.13 -2.58
N GLY A 500 -23.31 -11.03 -3.13
CA GLY A 500 -24.47 -11.85 -2.74
C GLY A 500 -25.74 -11.17 -3.18
N ASN A 501 -26.89 -11.66 -2.67
CA ASN A 501 -28.17 -11.01 -2.94
C ASN A 501 -28.49 -10.03 -1.80
N ASP A 502 -28.25 -8.76 -2.04
CA ASP A 502 -28.17 -7.69 -1.05
C ASP A 502 -29.41 -6.80 -1.06
N THR A 503 -29.57 -5.98 -0.02
CA THR A 503 -30.66 -5.01 0.07
C THR A 503 -30.15 -3.70 0.66
N LEU A 504 -30.19 -2.62 -0.11
CA LEU A 504 -29.64 -1.31 0.21
C LEU A 504 -30.75 -0.23 0.25
N TYR A 505 -30.72 0.64 1.25
CA TYR A 505 -31.58 1.82 1.37
C TYR A 505 -30.73 3.07 1.65
N GLY A 506 -30.75 4.10 0.81
CA GLY A 506 -30.06 5.40 1.03
C GLY A 506 -30.83 6.30 2.00
N ASP A 507 -32.16 6.30 1.91
CA ASP A 507 -33.09 7.10 2.71
C ASP A 507 -33.08 8.61 2.40
N ALA A 508 -32.26 9.46 3.03
CA ALA A 508 -32.39 10.92 2.89
C ALA A 508 -31.07 11.66 2.69
N GLY A 509 -30.57 11.67 1.46
CA GLY A 509 -29.63 12.67 0.98
C GLY A 509 -29.21 12.40 -0.45
N ALA A 510 -27.96 12.65 -0.79
CA ALA A 510 -27.49 12.38 -2.16
C ALA A 510 -26.56 11.17 -2.08
N ASP A 511 -27.16 10.00 -2.27
CA ASP A 511 -26.63 8.72 -1.85
C ASP A 511 -26.03 7.94 -3.02
N THR A 512 -25.07 7.07 -2.75
CA THR A 512 -24.47 6.18 -3.74
C THR A 512 -24.63 4.74 -3.26
N LEU A 513 -25.38 3.92 -4.02
CA LEU A 513 -25.69 2.53 -3.71
C LEU A 513 -25.14 1.62 -4.80
N LEU A 514 -24.29 0.66 -4.43
CA LEU A 514 -23.75 -0.38 -5.33
C LEU A 514 -24.21 -1.75 -4.83
N GLY A 515 -25.01 -2.50 -5.59
CA GLY A 515 -25.50 -3.84 -5.26
C GLY A 515 -24.38 -4.88 -5.36
N GLY A 516 -23.84 -5.05 -6.56
CA GLY A 516 -22.67 -5.91 -6.80
C GLY A 516 -23.04 -7.18 -7.53
N ALA A 517 -22.94 -8.34 -6.87
CA ALA A 517 -23.19 -9.63 -7.52
C ALA A 517 -24.23 -10.50 -6.80
N GLY A 518 -25.49 -10.37 -7.17
CA GLY A 518 -26.62 -11.25 -6.85
C GLY A 518 -27.93 -10.57 -7.24
N ASP A 519 -29.08 -11.17 -6.91
CA ASP A 519 -30.37 -10.50 -7.12
C ASP A 519 -30.65 -9.50 -5.98
N ASP A 520 -30.40 -8.22 -6.23
CA ASP A 520 -30.29 -7.13 -5.24
C ASP A 520 -31.53 -6.20 -5.22
N GLN A 521 -31.70 -5.45 -4.12
CA GLN A 521 -32.76 -4.45 -3.98
C GLN A 521 -32.19 -3.13 -3.48
N LEU A 522 -32.30 -2.05 -4.25
CA LEU A 522 -31.72 -0.73 -3.94
C LEU A 522 -32.82 0.35 -3.90
N HIS A 523 -32.80 1.20 -2.89
CA HIS A 523 -33.72 2.33 -2.73
C HIS A 523 -32.93 3.61 -2.43
N GLY A 524 -32.97 4.62 -3.29
CA GLY A 524 -32.30 5.92 -3.16
C GLY A 524 -32.92 6.76 -2.06
N GLY A 525 -34.09 7.33 -2.31
CA GLY A 525 -34.87 8.07 -1.32
C GLY A 525 -34.97 9.56 -1.64
N ASP A 526 -34.78 10.44 -0.65
CA ASP A 526 -34.87 11.90 -0.84
C ASP A 526 -33.50 12.51 -1.25
N GLY A 527 -33.20 12.61 -2.54
CA GLY A 527 -32.14 13.47 -3.08
C GLY A 527 -31.65 13.01 -4.45
N ALA A 528 -30.40 13.30 -4.81
CA ALA A 528 -29.90 12.99 -6.16
C ALA A 528 -28.95 11.79 -6.07
N ASP A 529 -29.51 10.61 -6.29
CA ASP A 529 -28.94 9.33 -5.91
C ASP A 529 -28.35 8.57 -7.10
N SER A 530 -27.38 7.70 -6.83
CA SER A 530 -26.72 6.86 -7.83
C SER A 530 -26.81 5.40 -7.40
N LEU A 531 -27.63 4.60 -8.08
CA LEU A 531 -27.90 3.18 -7.81
C LEU A 531 -27.33 2.32 -8.96
N ASP A 532 -26.58 1.28 -8.63
CA ASP A 532 -26.03 0.29 -9.59
C ASP A 532 -26.28 -1.12 -9.06
N GLY A 533 -27.14 -1.91 -9.71
CA GLY A 533 -27.55 -3.27 -9.31
C GLY A 533 -26.44 -4.29 -9.51
N GLY A 534 -25.90 -4.38 -10.73
CA GLY A 534 -24.73 -5.21 -11.03
C GLY A 534 -25.10 -6.53 -11.68
N ILE A 535 -24.84 -7.69 -11.06
CA ILE A 535 -25.11 -9.01 -11.66
C ILE A 535 -26.25 -9.71 -10.91
N GLY A 536 -27.47 -9.66 -11.43
CA GLY A 536 -28.64 -10.42 -10.96
C GLY A 536 -29.95 -9.78 -11.40
N ASN A 537 -31.08 -10.32 -10.93
CA ASN A 537 -32.41 -9.73 -11.20
C ASN A 537 -32.76 -8.73 -10.09
N ASP A 538 -32.47 -7.46 -10.33
CA ASP A 538 -32.39 -6.41 -9.33
C ASP A 538 -33.64 -5.52 -9.34
N ALA A 539 -33.91 -4.85 -8.21
CA ALA A 539 -34.98 -3.86 -8.14
C ALA A 539 -34.46 -2.54 -7.56
N LEU A 540 -34.52 -1.47 -8.35
CA LEU A 540 -33.98 -0.15 -8.03
C LEU A 540 -35.09 0.90 -7.98
N TYR A 541 -35.05 1.78 -6.98
CA TYR A 541 -36.01 2.85 -6.78
C TYR A 541 -35.25 4.16 -6.48
N GLY A 542 -35.33 5.18 -7.33
CA GLY A 542 -34.69 6.50 -7.15
C GLY A 542 -35.46 7.38 -6.14
N ASP A 543 -36.78 7.33 -6.19
CA ASP A 543 -37.71 8.10 -5.35
C ASP A 543 -37.74 9.60 -5.66
N ALA A 544 -36.94 10.47 -5.01
CA ALA A 544 -37.10 11.92 -5.12
C ALA A 544 -35.81 12.69 -5.34
N GLY A 545 -35.33 12.73 -6.58
CA GLY A 545 -34.50 13.81 -7.10
C GLY A 545 -34.04 13.52 -8.51
N ALA A 546 -32.78 13.79 -8.84
CA ALA A 546 -32.29 13.56 -10.20
C ALA A 546 -31.34 12.37 -10.14
N ASP A 547 -31.92 11.19 -10.33
CA ASP A 547 -31.34 9.91 -9.93
C ASP A 547 -30.74 9.17 -11.11
N THR A 548 -29.73 8.34 -10.87
CA THR A 548 -29.12 7.46 -11.88
C THR A 548 -29.24 6.02 -11.41
N LEU A 549 -29.95 5.18 -12.16
CA LEU A 549 -30.23 3.78 -11.84
C LEU A 549 -29.67 2.88 -12.96
N LEU A 550 -28.80 1.94 -12.63
CA LEU A 550 -28.25 0.93 -13.55
C LEU A 550 -28.64 -0.47 -13.04
N GLY A 551 -29.40 -1.26 -13.81
CA GLY A 551 -29.87 -2.61 -13.48
C GLY A 551 -28.75 -3.63 -13.59
N GLY A 552 -28.29 -3.91 -14.80
CA GLY A 552 -27.08 -4.71 -15.03
C GLY A 552 -27.38 -6.05 -15.71
N GLU A 553 -26.97 -7.19 -15.13
CA GLU A 553 -27.25 -8.53 -15.70
C GLU A 553 -28.46 -9.23 -15.05
N GLY A 554 -29.69 -9.01 -15.52
CA GLY A 554 -30.85 -9.83 -15.14
C GLY A 554 -32.17 -9.18 -15.54
N ASN A 555 -33.29 -9.73 -15.07
CA ASN A 555 -34.63 -9.17 -15.29
C ASN A 555 -34.97 -8.18 -14.18
N ASP A 556 -34.74 -6.90 -14.43
CA ASP A 556 -34.67 -5.85 -13.44
C ASP A 556 -35.94 -5.00 -13.39
N SER A 557 -36.11 -4.23 -12.32
CA SER A 557 -37.23 -3.30 -12.17
C SER A 557 -36.75 -1.97 -11.62
N LEU A 558 -36.81 -0.91 -12.43
CA LEU A 558 -36.29 0.42 -12.10
C LEU A 558 -37.43 1.45 -12.04
N TYR A 559 -37.39 2.31 -11.04
CA TYR A 559 -38.37 3.39 -10.83
C TYR A 559 -37.63 4.69 -10.51
N GLY A 560 -37.70 5.71 -11.38
CA GLY A 560 -37.04 7.02 -11.25
C GLY A 560 -37.67 7.85 -10.14
N GLY A 561 -38.87 8.41 -10.39
CA GLY A 561 -39.66 9.11 -9.38
C GLY A 561 -39.80 10.61 -9.65
N GLU A 562 -39.54 11.48 -8.68
CA GLU A 562 -39.62 12.94 -8.86
C GLU A 562 -38.26 13.57 -9.27
N GLY A 563 -37.99 13.71 -10.56
CA GLY A 563 -36.96 14.62 -11.09
C GLY A 563 -36.47 14.19 -12.45
N ALA A 564 -35.19 14.43 -12.79
CA ALA A 564 -34.70 14.14 -14.14
C ALA A 564 -33.75 12.95 -14.07
N ASP A 565 -34.31 11.77 -14.29
CA ASP A 565 -33.72 10.49 -13.91
C ASP A 565 -33.09 9.77 -15.11
N SER A 566 -32.13 8.89 -14.86
CA SER A 566 -31.44 8.08 -15.87
C SER A 566 -31.48 6.62 -15.47
N LEU A 567 -32.29 5.79 -16.13
CA LEU A 567 -32.53 4.38 -15.88
C LEU A 567 -31.97 3.53 -17.04
N ASP A 568 -31.17 2.51 -16.72
CA ASP A 568 -30.64 1.52 -17.67
C ASP A 568 -30.90 0.10 -17.12
N GLY A 569 -31.70 -0.72 -17.79
CA GLY A 569 -32.12 -2.06 -17.37
C GLY A 569 -31.04 -3.11 -17.58
N GLY A 570 -30.37 -3.12 -18.75
CA GLY A 570 -29.28 -4.04 -19.03
C GLY A 570 -29.73 -5.36 -19.67
N LEU A 571 -29.35 -6.53 -19.11
CA LEU A 571 -29.57 -7.84 -19.72
C LEU A 571 -30.74 -8.62 -19.08
N GLY A 572 -31.96 -8.41 -19.55
CA GLY A 572 -33.10 -9.28 -19.23
C GLY A 572 -34.42 -8.64 -19.61
N ASN A 573 -35.53 -9.27 -19.19
CA ASN A 573 -36.86 -8.68 -19.39
C ASN A 573 -37.19 -7.73 -18.22
N ASP A 574 -37.04 -6.44 -18.47
CA ASP A 574 -36.98 -5.37 -17.48
C ASP A 574 -38.27 -4.53 -17.47
N THR A 575 -38.43 -3.72 -16.44
CA THR A 575 -39.54 -2.77 -16.34
C THR A 575 -39.07 -1.46 -15.74
N LEU A 576 -39.19 -0.37 -16.50
CA LEU A 576 -38.68 0.96 -16.16
C LEU A 576 -39.80 2.01 -16.11
N TYR A 577 -39.78 2.87 -15.10
CA TYR A 577 -40.70 4.01 -14.96
C TYR A 577 -39.91 5.29 -14.66
N GLY A 578 -40.00 6.33 -15.51
CA GLY A 578 -39.40 7.65 -15.27
C GLY A 578 -40.20 8.50 -14.29
N ASP A 579 -41.53 8.43 -14.38
CA ASP A 579 -42.50 9.18 -13.58
C ASP A 579 -42.52 10.69 -13.88
N ALA A 580 -41.77 11.55 -13.18
CA ALA A 580 -41.95 13.00 -13.26
C ALA A 580 -40.65 13.79 -13.45
N GLY A 581 -40.16 13.87 -14.67
CA GLY A 581 -39.36 14.99 -15.14
C GLY A 581 -38.85 14.80 -16.55
N ALA A 582 -37.54 14.84 -16.78
CA ALA A 582 -37.01 14.69 -18.14
C ALA A 582 -36.07 13.50 -18.10
N ASP A 583 -36.66 12.33 -18.29
CA ASP A 583 -36.09 11.06 -17.87
C ASP A 583 -35.48 10.32 -19.06
N THR A 584 -34.46 9.51 -18.82
CA THR A 584 -33.83 8.63 -19.83
C THR A 584 -33.97 7.19 -19.36
N LEU A 585 -34.59 6.32 -20.14
CA LEU A 585 -34.89 4.92 -19.86
C LEU A 585 -34.34 4.03 -20.97
N LEU A 586 -33.53 3.02 -20.64
CA LEU A 586 -32.96 2.05 -21.56
C LEU A 586 -33.29 0.63 -21.06
N GLY A 587 -34.04 -0.19 -21.80
CA GLY A 587 -34.40 -1.59 -21.47
C GLY A 587 -33.32 -2.61 -21.90
N ALA A 588 -32.61 -2.32 -22.99
CA ALA A 588 -31.48 -3.10 -23.50
C ALA A 588 -31.79 -4.52 -23.99
N ALA A 589 -31.97 -5.57 -23.18
CA ALA A 589 -32.12 -6.93 -23.72
C ALA A 589 -33.16 -7.84 -23.04
N GLY A 590 -34.44 -7.66 -23.36
CA GLY A 590 -35.52 -8.62 -23.13
C GLY A 590 -36.85 -8.06 -23.63
N ASP A 591 -37.97 -8.76 -23.36
CA ASP A 591 -39.30 -8.14 -23.60
C ASP A 591 -39.63 -7.17 -22.43
N ASP A 592 -39.43 -5.88 -22.66
CA ASP A 592 -39.33 -4.79 -21.68
C ASP A 592 -40.55 -3.86 -21.69
N GLN A 593 -40.75 -3.15 -20.59
CA GLN A 593 -41.83 -2.16 -20.44
C GLN A 593 -41.28 -0.85 -19.90
N LEU A 594 -41.40 0.23 -20.69
CA LEU A 594 -40.86 1.55 -20.37
C LEU A 594 -41.97 2.60 -20.35
N HIS A 595 -41.98 3.44 -19.32
CA HIS A 595 -42.95 4.52 -19.13
C HIS A 595 -42.23 5.84 -18.80
N GLY A 596 -42.32 6.85 -19.67
CA GLY A 596 -41.70 8.17 -19.49
C GLY A 596 -42.39 8.97 -18.40
N GLY A 597 -43.58 9.49 -18.68
CA GLY A 597 -44.43 10.16 -17.71
C GLY A 597 -44.61 11.65 -18.01
N ASP A 598 -44.38 12.52 -17.02
CA ASP A 598 -44.54 13.97 -17.17
C ASP A 598 -43.19 14.65 -17.52
N GLY A 599 -42.87 14.81 -18.80
CA GLY A 599 -41.88 15.76 -19.32
C GLY A 599 -41.24 15.30 -20.62
N ALA A 600 -39.96 15.60 -20.88
CA ALA A 600 -39.37 15.32 -22.19
C ALA A 600 -38.41 14.13 -22.05
N ASP A 601 -38.95 12.94 -22.30
CA ASP A 601 -38.35 11.67 -21.90
C ASP A 601 -37.70 10.96 -23.10
N ALA A 602 -36.70 10.13 -22.84
CA ALA A 602 -36.04 9.30 -23.84
C ALA A 602 -36.11 7.82 -23.41
N LEU A 603 -36.81 6.98 -24.16
CA LEU A 603 -37.08 5.56 -23.89
C LEU A 603 -36.45 4.72 -25.01
N ASP A 604 -35.76 3.63 -24.68
CA ASP A 604 -35.16 2.68 -25.63
C ASP A 604 -35.40 1.25 -25.15
N GLY A 605 -36.20 0.44 -25.84
CA GLY A 605 -36.65 -0.90 -25.46
C GLY A 605 -35.57 -1.96 -25.62
N GLY A 606 -34.84 -1.95 -26.74
CA GLY A 606 -33.67 -2.82 -26.92
C GLY A 606 -33.95 -4.14 -27.65
N ILE A 607 -33.95 -5.31 -26.99
CA ILE A 607 -34.14 -6.62 -27.64
C ILE A 607 -35.31 -7.39 -27.02
N GLY A 608 -36.51 -7.22 -27.57
CA GLY A 608 -37.69 -8.02 -27.26
C GLY A 608 -38.97 -7.37 -27.77
N ASN A 609 -40.13 -7.93 -27.40
CA ASN A 609 -41.43 -7.34 -27.73
C ASN A 609 -41.84 -6.33 -26.65
N ASP A 610 -41.52 -5.07 -26.90
CA ASP A 610 -41.45 -4.01 -25.91
C ASP A 610 -42.66 -3.07 -25.99
N ALA A 611 -42.97 -2.45 -24.87
CA ALA A 611 -44.06 -1.48 -24.79
C ALA A 611 -43.56 -0.17 -24.18
N LEU A 612 -43.60 0.90 -24.99
CA LEU A 612 -43.09 2.22 -24.65
C LEU A 612 -44.20 3.26 -24.64
N TYR A 613 -44.20 4.12 -23.62
CA TYR A 613 -45.20 5.17 -23.45
C TYR A 613 -44.49 6.49 -23.09
N GLY A 614 -44.54 7.50 -23.97
CA GLY A 614 -43.96 8.84 -23.73
C GLY A 614 -44.82 9.69 -22.79
N ASP A 615 -46.15 9.60 -22.94
CA ASP A 615 -47.15 10.34 -22.17
C ASP A 615 -47.15 11.86 -22.45
N ALA A 616 -46.43 12.69 -21.68
CA ALA A 616 -46.61 14.14 -21.73
C ALA A 616 -45.31 14.95 -21.84
N GLY A 617 -44.73 14.99 -23.02
CA GLY A 617 -43.89 16.10 -23.45
C GLY A 617 -43.33 15.86 -24.84
N ALA A 618 -42.04 16.14 -25.06
CA ALA A 618 -41.43 15.93 -26.38
C ALA A 618 -40.50 14.73 -26.26
N ASP A 619 -41.08 13.56 -26.52
CA ASP A 619 -40.54 12.28 -26.06
C ASP A 619 -39.81 11.55 -27.21
N THR A 620 -38.80 10.76 -26.88
CA THR A 620 -38.09 9.88 -27.82
C THR A 620 -38.31 8.44 -27.37
N LEU A 621 -38.80 7.55 -28.24
CA LEU A 621 -39.13 6.16 -27.96
C LEU A 621 -38.47 5.28 -29.04
N LEU A 622 -37.66 4.30 -28.65
CA LEU A 622 -37.04 3.32 -29.55
C LEU A 622 -37.51 1.92 -29.13
N GLY A 623 -38.10 1.12 -30.01
CA GLY A 623 -38.72 -0.18 -29.74
C GLY A 623 -37.67 -1.26 -29.63
N GLY A 624 -36.94 -1.52 -30.72
CA GLY A 624 -35.84 -2.48 -30.73
C GLY A 624 -36.22 -3.81 -31.38
N GLU A 625 -35.70 -4.96 -30.93
CA GLU A 625 -35.99 -6.25 -31.58
C GLU A 625 -37.30 -6.94 -31.13
N GLY A 626 -38.45 -6.61 -31.69
CA GLY A 626 -39.67 -7.40 -31.49
C GLY A 626 -40.92 -6.71 -32.03
N ASN A 627 -42.08 -7.31 -31.75
CA ASN A 627 -43.38 -6.71 -32.09
C ASN A 627 -43.80 -5.71 -31.02
N ASP A 628 -43.49 -4.45 -31.25
CA ASP A 628 -43.47 -3.38 -30.27
C ASP A 628 -44.69 -2.47 -30.39
N SER A 629 -44.94 -1.71 -29.32
CA SER A 629 -46.04 -0.75 -29.29
C SER A 629 -45.58 0.55 -28.66
N LEU A 630 -45.55 1.61 -29.47
CA LEU A 630 -45.05 2.93 -29.09
C LEU A 630 -46.17 3.98 -29.15
N TYR A 631 -46.24 4.81 -28.12
CA TYR A 631 -47.21 5.89 -28.01
C TYR A 631 -46.50 7.19 -27.59
N GLY A 632 -46.47 8.20 -28.48
CA GLY A 632 -45.84 9.51 -28.23
C GLY A 632 -46.58 10.30 -27.17
N GLY A 633 -47.77 10.81 -27.52
CA GLY A 633 -48.64 11.51 -26.58
C GLY A 633 -48.81 12.99 -26.90
N ASP A 634 -48.67 13.87 -25.90
CA ASP A 634 -48.83 15.32 -26.07
C ASP A 634 -47.45 16.03 -26.25
N GLY A 635 -46.95 16.16 -27.48
CA GLY A 635 -45.84 17.03 -27.83
C GLY A 635 -45.17 16.60 -29.12
N ALA A 636 -43.93 17.03 -29.38
CA ALA A 636 -43.24 16.71 -30.64
C ALA A 636 -42.37 15.48 -30.42
N ASP A 637 -42.89 14.32 -30.78
CA ASP A 637 -42.37 13.02 -30.35
C ASP A 637 -41.57 12.32 -31.45
N SER A 638 -40.67 11.43 -31.07
CA SER A 638 -39.84 10.62 -31.96
C SER A 638 -39.98 9.16 -31.58
N LEU A 639 -40.63 8.34 -32.41
CA LEU A 639 -40.91 6.93 -32.18
C LEU A 639 -40.15 6.09 -33.21
N ASP A 640 -39.56 4.97 -32.82
CA ASP A 640 -38.91 3.98 -33.70
C ASP A 640 -39.32 2.58 -33.28
N GLY A 641 -39.91 1.76 -34.15
CA GLY A 641 -40.49 0.45 -33.84
C GLY A 641 -39.48 -0.70 -33.86
N GLY A 642 -38.41 -0.62 -34.66
CA GLY A 642 -37.36 -1.63 -34.65
C GLY A 642 -37.64 -2.90 -35.49
N LEU A 643 -37.83 -4.10 -34.90
CA LEU A 643 -37.99 -5.38 -35.62
C LEU A 643 -39.26 -6.16 -35.23
N GLY A 644 -40.41 -5.85 -35.79
CA GLY A 644 -41.57 -6.72 -35.74
C GLY A 644 -42.74 -6.13 -36.50
N ASP A 645 -43.93 -6.74 -36.41
CA ASP A 645 -45.13 -6.04 -36.86
C ASP A 645 -45.54 -5.07 -35.73
N ASP A 646 -45.18 -3.81 -35.89
CA ASP A 646 -45.16 -2.74 -34.90
C ASP A 646 -46.32 -1.76 -35.11
N THR A 647 -46.59 -0.96 -34.10
CA THR A 647 -47.66 0.05 -34.18
C THR A 647 -47.26 1.33 -33.46
N LEU A 648 -47.22 2.42 -34.22
CA LEU A 648 -46.76 3.74 -33.77
C LEU A 648 -47.85 4.81 -33.90
N TYR A 649 -47.96 5.66 -32.88
CA TYR A 649 -48.86 6.82 -32.88
C TYR A 649 -48.11 8.08 -32.41
N GLY A 650 -47.98 9.08 -33.30
CA GLY A 650 -47.42 10.40 -32.97
C GLY A 650 -48.40 11.32 -32.22
N ASP A 651 -49.70 11.14 -32.48
CA ASP A 651 -50.78 11.92 -31.89
C ASP A 651 -50.74 13.44 -32.18
N ALA A 652 -50.20 14.28 -31.29
CA ALA A 652 -50.36 15.74 -31.37
C ALA A 652 -49.06 16.52 -31.30
N GLY A 653 -48.35 16.65 -32.42
CA GLY A 653 -47.09 17.37 -32.43
C GLY A 653 -46.54 17.69 -33.80
N ALA A 654 -45.26 17.42 -33.98
CA ALA A 654 -44.57 17.42 -35.25
C ALA A 654 -43.65 16.21 -35.12
N ASP A 655 -44.21 15.06 -35.46
CA ASP A 655 -43.82 13.78 -34.86
C ASP A 655 -42.98 12.98 -35.86
N THR A 656 -42.00 12.25 -35.36
CA THR A 656 -41.18 11.32 -36.14
C THR A 656 -41.57 9.90 -35.75
N LEU A 657 -41.89 9.04 -36.71
CA LEU A 657 -42.31 7.66 -36.51
C LEU A 657 -41.50 6.78 -37.46
N LEU A 658 -40.80 5.76 -36.96
CA LEU A 658 -40.07 4.77 -37.74
C LEU A 658 -40.66 3.38 -37.43
N GLY A 659 -41.07 2.62 -38.44
CA GLY A 659 -41.90 1.42 -38.31
C GLY A 659 -41.08 0.20 -37.96
N GLY A 660 -39.97 -0.01 -38.65
CA GLY A 660 -39.04 -1.07 -38.31
C GLY A 660 -39.08 -2.25 -39.28
N ALA A 661 -39.44 -3.44 -38.84
CA ALA A 661 -39.46 -4.63 -39.70
C ALA A 661 -40.64 -5.55 -39.43
N GLY A 662 -41.79 -5.24 -40.02
CA GLY A 662 -42.96 -6.11 -40.15
C GLY A 662 -44.03 -5.40 -40.96
N ASP A 663 -45.24 -5.96 -41.04
CA ASP A 663 -46.36 -5.23 -41.68
C ASP A 663 -46.89 -4.13 -40.70
N ASP A 664 -46.30 -2.95 -40.78
CA ASP A 664 -46.37 -1.85 -39.81
C ASP A 664 -47.44 -0.80 -40.12
N GLN A 665 -47.85 -0.10 -39.06
CA GLN A 665 -48.87 0.95 -39.13
C GLN A 665 -48.40 2.22 -38.42
N LEU A 666 -48.27 3.30 -39.20
CA LEU A 666 -47.81 4.61 -38.72
C LEU A 666 -48.85 5.70 -38.97
N HIS A 667 -49.05 6.53 -37.96
CA HIS A 667 -50.00 7.64 -37.97
C HIS A 667 -49.35 8.93 -37.44
N GLY A 668 -49.10 9.89 -38.33
CA GLY A 668 -48.47 11.19 -38.02
C GLY A 668 -49.33 12.06 -37.11
N GLY A 669 -50.54 12.40 -37.53
CA GLY A 669 -51.49 13.17 -36.71
C GLY A 669 -51.62 14.63 -37.16
N ASP A 670 -51.72 15.55 -36.20
CA ASP A 670 -51.81 17.00 -36.48
C ASP A 670 -50.39 17.61 -36.39
N GLY A 671 -49.65 17.75 -37.49
CA GLY A 671 -48.26 18.22 -37.38
C GLY A 671 -47.56 18.50 -38.69
N ALA A 672 -46.23 18.43 -38.69
CA ALA A 672 -45.42 18.30 -39.89
C ALA A 672 -44.58 17.07 -39.61
N ASP A 673 -45.08 15.93 -40.08
CA ASP A 673 -44.76 14.63 -39.51
C ASP A 673 -43.80 13.87 -40.42
N SER A 674 -42.95 13.03 -39.84
CA SER A 674 -42.00 12.18 -40.53
C SER A 674 -42.33 10.73 -40.21
N LEU A 675 -42.73 9.94 -41.20
CA LEU A 675 -43.12 8.54 -41.05
C LEU A 675 -42.19 7.67 -41.91
N ASP A 676 -41.75 6.53 -41.40
CA ASP A 676 -40.94 5.53 -42.12
C ASP A 676 -41.50 4.14 -41.84
N GLY A 677 -41.88 3.35 -42.84
CA GLY A 677 -42.59 2.08 -42.70
C GLY A 677 -41.70 0.91 -42.34
N GLY A 678 -40.49 0.86 -42.91
CA GLY A 678 -39.59 -0.27 -42.67
C GLY A 678 -39.96 -1.55 -43.45
N ILE A 679 -39.62 -2.74 -42.97
CA ILE A 679 -39.73 -4.01 -43.73
C ILE A 679 -41.14 -4.64 -43.61
N GLY A 680 -42.08 -4.29 -44.47
CA GLY A 680 -43.32 -5.04 -44.65
C GLY A 680 -44.28 -4.33 -45.59
N ASN A 681 -45.52 -4.82 -45.72
CA ASN A 681 -46.53 -4.12 -46.52
C ASN A 681 -47.24 -3.07 -45.66
N ASP A 682 -46.69 -1.86 -45.69
CA ASP A 682 -46.90 -0.83 -44.70
C ASP A 682 -47.87 0.24 -45.20
N ALA A 683 -48.48 0.91 -44.22
CA ALA A 683 -49.47 1.93 -44.49
C ALA A 683 -49.13 3.21 -43.73
N LEU A 684 -48.68 4.22 -44.49
CA LEU A 684 -48.28 5.52 -43.97
C LEU A 684 -49.28 6.61 -44.33
N TYR A 685 -49.54 7.47 -43.34
CA TYR A 685 -50.48 8.58 -43.46
C TYR A 685 -49.88 9.86 -42.85
N GLY A 686 -49.42 10.79 -43.70
CA GLY A 686 -48.92 12.11 -43.28
C GLY A 686 -50.01 13.08 -42.81
N ASP A 687 -51.23 12.90 -43.30
CA ASP A 687 -52.41 13.70 -42.96
C ASP A 687 -52.27 15.21 -43.25
N ALA A 688 -51.94 16.05 -42.27
CA ALA A 688 -52.10 17.51 -42.40
C ALA A 688 -50.83 18.29 -42.00
N GLY A 689 -49.83 18.30 -42.87
CA GLY A 689 -48.60 19.05 -42.65
C GLY A 689 -47.80 19.27 -43.92
N ALA A 690 -46.50 19.48 -43.76
CA ALA A 690 -45.54 19.24 -44.83
C ALA A 690 -44.82 17.97 -44.41
N ASP A 691 -45.28 16.85 -44.96
CA ASP A 691 -45.08 15.54 -44.34
C ASP A 691 -44.02 14.76 -45.12
N THR A 692 -43.25 13.93 -44.40
CA THR A 692 -42.25 13.03 -44.95
C THR A 692 -42.72 11.60 -44.71
N LEU A 693 -42.80 10.78 -45.73
CA LEU A 693 -43.27 9.39 -45.67
C LEU A 693 -42.25 8.49 -46.38
N LEU A 694 -41.78 7.43 -45.74
CA LEU A 694 -40.89 6.42 -46.30
C LEU A 694 -41.55 5.04 -46.17
N GLY A 695 -41.64 4.23 -47.21
CA GLY A 695 -42.48 3.02 -47.26
C GLY A 695 -41.77 1.77 -46.79
N GLY A 696 -40.50 1.63 -47.13
CA GLY A 696 -39.69 0.46 -46.79
C GLY A 696 -40.04 -0.82 -47.59
N GLU A 697 -39.69 -2.03 -47.14
CA GLU A 697 -39.80 -3.25 -47.96
C GLU A 697 -41.21 -3.88 -48.04
N GLY A 698 -42.03 -3.55 -49.05
CA GLY A 698 -43.29 -4.27 -49.24
C GLY A 698 -44.02 -4.03 -50.55
N ASN A 699 -45.31 -3.80 -50.48
CA ASN A 699 -46.01 -3.16 -51.59
C ASN A 699 -46.87 -2.10 -50.93
N ASP A 700 -46.29 -0.94 -50.82
CA ASP A 700 -46.61 0.07 -49.84
C ASP A 700 -47.47 1.14 -50.46
N SER A 701 -48.09 1.91 -49.59
CA SER A 701 -49.06 2.91 -50.00
C SER A 701 -48.86 4.18 -49.21
N LEU A 702 -48.24 5.15 -49.88
CA LEU A 702 -47.91 6.45 -49.33
C LEU A 702 -48.84 7.53 -49.86
N TYR A 703 -49.25 8.42 -48.94
CA TYR A 703 -50.14 9.53 -49.24
C TYR A 703 -49.63 10.81 -48.55
N GLY A 704 -49.08 11.74 -49.33
CA GLY A 704 -48.48 13.00 -48.85
C GLY A 704 -49.48 13.91 -48.14
N GLY A 705 -50.60 14.25 -48.79
CA GLY A 705 -51.64 15.08 -48.17
C GLY A 705 -51.69 16.51 -48.70
N GLU A 706 -51.90 17.50 -47.82
CA GLU A 706 -51.87 18.93 -48.20
C GLU A 706 -50.56 19.59 -47.76
N GLY A 707 -49.49 19.51 -48.56
CA GLY A 707 -48.21 20.11 -48.17
C GLY A 707 -47.22 20.28 -49.31
N ALA A 708 -45.95 20.43 -48.97
CA ALA A 708 -44.85 20.14 -49.87
C ALA A 708 -44.25 18.86 -49.31
N ASP A 709 -44.62 17.75 -49.93
CA ASP A 709 -44.55 16.44 -49.30
C ASP A 709 -43.39 15.63 -49.88
N SER A 710 -42.78 14.80 -49.04
CA SER A 710 -41.66 13.93 -49.41
C SER A 710 -42.11 12.49 -49.24
N LEU A 711 -42.14 11.71 -50.32
CA LEU A 711 -42.59 10.31 -50.33
C LEU A 711 -41.49 9.40 -50.88
N ASP A 712 -41.26 8.27 -50.23
CA ASP A 712 -40.32 7.22 -50.64
C ASP A 712 -41.01 5.85 -50.53
N GLY A 713 -41.07 5.04 -51.58
CA GLY A 713 -41.83 3.79 -51.64
C GLY A 713 -41.18 2.61 -50.94
N GLY A 714 -39.84 2.56 -50.89
CA GLY A 714 -39.09 1.38 -50.47
C GLY A 714 -39.16 0.17 -51.43
N LEU A 715 -38.99 -1.07 -50.95
CA LEU A 715 -38.88 -2.28 -51.81
C LEU A 715 -40.23 -2.96 -52.14
N GLY A 716 -40.86 -2.61 -53.25
CA GLY A 716 -41.66 -3.53 -54.04
C GLY A 716 -42.40 -2.82 -55.14
N ASN A 717 -43.63 -3.20 -55.48
CA ASN A 717 -44.35 -2.47 -56.53
C ASN A 717 -45.26 -1.45 -55.89
N ASP A 718 -44.68 -0.28 -55.67
CA ASP A 718 -45.19 0.78 -54.84
C ASP A 718 -45.92 1.82 -55.67
N THR A 719 -46.65 2.66 -54.97
CA THR A 719 -47.44 3.69 -55.64
C THR A 719 -47.42 4.96 -54.81
N LEU A 720 -46.77 5.99 -55.36
CA LEU A 720 -46.58 7.27 -54.72
C LEU A 720 -47.39 8.37 -55.40
N TYR A 721 -47.92 9.28 -54.58
CA TYR A 721 -48.64 10.47 -55.03
C TYR A 721 -48.19 11.70 -54.25
N GLY A 722 -47.46 12.60 -54.92
CA GLY A 722 -47.06 13.90 -54.36
C GLY A 722 -48.23 14.87 -54.19
N ASP A 723 -49.30 14.72 -54.98
CA ASP A 723 -50.48 15.59 -54.91
C ASP A 723 -50.11 17.09 -55.14
N PRO A 724 -50.87 18.13 -54.74
CA PRO A 724 -50.48 19.52 -55.03
C PRO A 724 -49.39 20.10 -54.10
N GLY A 725 -48.13 20.10 -54.52
CA GLY A 725 -47.04 20.77 -53.83
C GLY A 725 -45.80 20.98 -54.71
N ALA A 726 -44.63 21.11 -54.09
CA ALA A 726 -43.36 20.98 -54.77
C ALA A 726 -42.74 19.72 -54.17
N ASP A 727 -43.03 18.60 -54.81
CA ASP A 727 -43.06 17.31 -54.15
C ASP A 727 -41.83 16.48 -54.54
N THR A 728 -41.40 15.65 -53.60
CA THR A 728 -40.29 14.73 -53.78
C THR A 728 -40.83 13.31 -53.72
N LEU A 729 -40.61 12.52 -54.76
CA LEU A 729 -41.09 11.14 -54.86
C LEU A 729 -39.91 10.21 -55.18
N LEU A 730 -39.81 9.12 -54.44
CA LEU A 730 -38.80 8.08 -54.60
C LEU A 730 -39.50 6.71 -54.64
N GLY A 731 -39.35 5.91 -55.68
CA GLY A 731 -40.04 4.62 -55.84
C GLY A 731 -39.35 3.50 -55.10
N ALA A 732 -38.01 3.51 -55.09
CA ALA A 732 -37.18 2.43 -54.62
C ALA A 732 -37.46 1.11 -55.39
N ALA A 733 -37.54 -0.09 -54.79
CA ALA A 733 -37.35 -1.34 -55.54
C ALA A 733 -38.61 -2.11 -55.98
N GLY A 734 -39.13 -1.83 -57.16
CA GLY A 734 -39.86 -2.77 -58.01
C GLY A 734 -40.28 -2.10 -59.30
N ASP A 735 -41.27 -2.64 -60.02
CA ASP A 735 -41.73 -1.93 -61.23
C ASP A 735 -42.69 -0.78 -60.81
N ASP A 736 -42.09 0.36 -60.44
CA ASP A 736 -42.71 1.47 -59.73
C ASP A 736 -43.28 2.56 -60.64
N GLN A 737 -44.20 3.33 -60.05
CA GLN A 737 -44.91 4.41 -60.74
C GLN A 737 -44.92 5.68 -59.90
N LEU A 738 -44.18 6.67 -60.38
CA LEU A 738 -44.05 7.99 -59.78
C LEU A 738 -44.71 9.08 -60.62
N HIS A 739 -45.36 10.01 -59.91
CA HIS A 739 -46.07 11.13 -60.52
C HIS A 739 -45.83 12.43 -59.72
N GLY A 740 -44.95 13.30 -60.23
CA GLY A 740 -44.56 14.56 -59.59
C GLY A 740 -45.71 15.56 -59.43
N GLY A 741 -46.53 15.77 -60.48
CA GLY A 741 -47.70 16.64 -60.39
C GLY A 741 -47.47 18.05 -60.94
N ASP A 742 -47.96 19.07 -60.25
CA ASP A 742 -47.83 20.49 -60.66
C ASP A 742 -46.76 21.17 -59.78
N GLY A 743 -45.47 21.11 -60.13
CA GLY A 743 -44.42 21.75 -59.32
C GLY A 743 -43.06 21.82 -60.01
N ALA A 744 -42.01 22.03 -59.21
CA ALA A 744 -40.65 21.72 -59.63
C ALA A 744 -40.32 20.45 -58.87
N ASP A 745 -40.50 19.32 -59.53
CA ASP A 745 -40.71 18.04 -58.88
C ASP A 745 -39.45 17.19 -59.01
N SER A 746 -39.18 16.40 -57.98
CA SER A 746 -38.05 15.50 -57.93
C SER A 746 -38.57 14.07 -57.92
N LEU A 747 -38.22 13.28 -58.92
CA LEU A 747 -38.66 11.90 -59.07
C LEU A 747 -37.46 10.97 -59.17
N ASP A 748 -37.51 9.87 -58.43
CA ASP A 748 -36.48 8.84 -58.44
C ASP A 748 -37.15 7.45 -58.49
N GLY A 749 -36.90 6.65 -59.52
CA GLY A 749 -37.59 5.37 -59.75
C GLY A 749 -37.14 4.28 -58.82
N GLY A 750 -35.84 4.16 -58.59
CA GLY A 750 -35.25 3.06 -57.83
C GLY A 750 -35.09 1.76 -58.65
N ILE A 751 -35.23 0.59 -58.03
CA ILE A 751 -34.89 -0.73 -58.61
C ILE A 751 -36.08 -1.42 -59.26
N GLY A 752 -36.30 -1.21 -60.55
CA GLY A 752 -37.09 -2.07 -61.42
C GLY A 752 -37.17 -1.47 -62.81
N ASN A 753 -38.12 -1.90 -63.65
CA ASN A 753 -38.27 -1.22 -64.95
C ASN A 753 -39.25 -0.07 -64.78
N ASP A 754 -38.70 1.06 -64.38
CA ASP A 754 -39.42 2.20 -63.85
C ASP A 754 -39.77 3.23 -64.90
N ALA A 755 -40.82 3.97 -64.59
CA ALA A 755 -41.40 4.95 -65.48
C ALA A 755 -41.57 6.28 -64.75
N LEU A 756 -40.61 7.17 -64.96
CA LEU A 756 -40.61 8.52 -64.40
C LEU A 756 -41.13 9.56 -65.37
N TYR A 757 -41.87 10.52 -64.82
CA TYR A 757 -42.46 11.63 -65.58
C TYR A 757 -42.33 12.93 -64.78
N GLY A 758 -41.33 13.76 -65.13
CA GLY A 758 -41.15 15.11 -64.54
C GLY A 758 -42.24 16.10 -64.94
N ASP A 759 -42.89 15.86 -66.09
CA ASP A 759 -43.98 16.67 -66.62
C ASP A 759 -43.65 18.15 -66.89
N ALA A 760 -43.85 19.08 -65.95
CA ALA A 760 -43.79 20.52 -66.23
C ALA A 760 -43.08 21.34 -65.15
N GLY A 761 -41.76 21.38 -65.19
CA GLY A 761 -40.94 22.22 -64.34
C GLY A 761 -39.49 22.29 -64.81
N ALA A 762 -38.59 22.62 -63.91
CA ALA A 762 -37.19 22.26 -64.09
C ALA A 762 -37.02 21.02 -63.21
N ASP A 763 -37.10 19.86 -63.86
CA ASP A 763 -37.41 18.60 -63.21
C ASP A 763 -36.14 17.76 -63.08
N THR A 764 -36.06 17.02 -61.97
CA THR A 764 -34.98 16.07 -61.73
C THR A 764 -35.58 14.68 -61.81
N LEU A 765 -35.01 13.82 -62.67
CA LEU A 765 -35.43 12.44 -62.85
C LEU A 765 -34.23 11.51 -62.65
N LEU A 766 -34.40 10.50 -61.81
CA LEU A 766 -33.41 9.46 -61.56
C LEU A 766 -34.06 8.10 -61.82
N GLY A 767 -33.52 7.28 -62.72
CA GLY A 767 -34.12 6.00 -63.12
C GLY A 767 -33.99 4.94 -62.05
N GLY A 768 -32.77 4.75 -61.55
CA GLY A 768 -32.42 3.69 -60.61
C GLY A 768 -32.05 2.37 -61.33
N GLU A 769 -32.21 1.21 -60.71
CA GLU A 769 -31.77 -0.08 -61.26
C GLU A 769 -32.81 -0.78 -62.15
N GLY A 770 -32.57 -0.94 -63.45
CA GLY A 770 -33.44 -1.68 -64.33
C GLY A 770 -33.11 -1.57 -65.81
N ASN A 771 -34.09 -1.21 -66.61
CA ASN A 771 -33.83 -0.73 -67.97
C ASN A 771 -34.81 0.41 -68.16
N ASP A 772 -34.37 1.57 -67.71
CA ASP A 772 -35.22 2.66 -67.31
C ASP A 772 -35.39 3.65 -68.43
N SER A 773 -36.48 4.39 -68.32
CA SER A 773 -36.92 5.30 -69.37
C SER A 773 -37.23 6.65 -68.77
N LEU A 774 -36.23 7.52 -68.80
CA LEU A 774 -36.32 8.89 -68.32
C LEU A 774 -36.65 9.88 -69.43
N TYR A 775 -37.48 10.85 -69.08
CA TYR A 775 -37.91 11.92 -69.99
C TYR A 775 -37.94 13.27 -69.25
N GLY A 776 -36.91 14.10 -69.46
CA GLY A 776 -36.77 15.41 -68.80
C GLY A 776 -37.89 16.40 -69.14
N GLY A 777 -38.30 16.50 -70.40
CA GLY A 777 -39.45 17.34 -70.79
C GLY A 777 -39.06 18.74 -71.27
N GLU A 778 -39.71 19.78 -70.75
CA GLU A 778 -39.41 21.18 -71.11
C GLU A 778 -38.66 21.88 -69.95
N GLY A 779 -37.33 21.85 -69.91
CA GLY A 779 -36.58 22.56 -68.88
C GLY A 779 -35.07 22.58 -69.10
N ALA A 780 -34.33 22.94 -68.06
CA ALA A 780 -32.91 22.58 -67.97
C ALA A 780 -32.91 21.38 -67.04
N ASP A 781 -32.89 20.20 -67.64
CA ASP A 781 -33.32 18.98 -66.98
C ASP A 781 -32.09 18.17 -66.55
N SER A 782 -32.23 17.47 -65.44
CA SER A 782 -31.21 16.58 -64.91
C SER A 782 -31.73 15.15 -65.00
N LEU A 783 -31.04 14.31 -65.76
CA LEU A 783 -31.41 12.92 -65.97
C LEU A 783 -30.27 12.01 -65.55
N ASP A 784 -30.61 10.98 -64.80
CA ASP A 784 -29.70 9.93 -64.36
C ASP A 784 -30.34 8.57 -64.63
N GLY A 785 -29.67 7.71 -65.40
CA GLY A 785 -30.18 6.39 -65.78
C GLY A 785 -30.29 5.43 -64.61
N GLY A 786 -29.34 5.50 -63.68
CA GLY A 786 -29.14 4.47 -62.66
C GLY A 786 -28.44 3.21 -63.22
N LEU A 787 -28.75 2.02 -62.71
CA LEU A 787 -28.12 0.79 -63.20
C LEU A 787 -29.02 0.16 -64.29
N GLY A 788 -28.50 -0.43 -65.35
CA GLY A 788 -29.35 -1.01 -66.36
C GLY A 788 -28.72 -1.17 -67.74
N ASN A 789 -29.52 -1.09 -68.77
CA ASN A 789 -29.03 -0.60 -70.06
C ASN A 789 -29.99 0.52 -70.41
N ASP A 790 -29.63 1.69 -69.94
CA ASP A 790 -30.54 2.80 -69.80
C ASP A 790 -30.46 3.69 -71.03
N THR A 791 -31.52 4.46 -71.20
CA THR A 791 -31.63 5.35 -72.34
C THR A 791 -32.09 6.71 -71.86
N LEU A 792 -31.16 7.66 -71.86
CA LEU A 792 -31.39 9.04 -71.44
C LEU A 792 -31.49 9.97 -72.63
N TYR A 793 -32.40 10.94 -72.49
CA TYR A 793 -32.57 12.03 -73.45
C TYR A 793 -32.70 13.37 -72.71
N GLY A 794 -31.64 14.19 -72.73
CA GLY A 794 -31.70 15.57 -72.24
C GLY A 794 -32.57 16.49 -73.10
N ASP A 795 -32.74 16.15 -74.37
CA ASP A 795 -33.54 16.87 -75.36
C ASP A 795 -33.12 18.35 -75.59
N ALA A 796 -33.64 19.31 -74.83
CA ALA A 796 -33.49 20.74 -75.17
C ALA A 796 -33.17 21.63 -73.97
N GLY A 797 -31.90 21.67 -73.58
CA GLY A 797 -31.40 22.59 -72.57
C GLY A 797 -29.87 22.60 -72.56
N ASN A 798 -29.30 23.10 -71.47
CA ASN A 798 -27.93 22.71 -71.12
C ASN A 798 -28.14 21.53 -70.17
N ASP A 799 -28.04 20.34 -70.72
CA ASP A 799 -28.56 19.14 -70.06
C ASP A 799 -27.41 18.41 -69.36
N THR A 800 -27.75 17.75 -68.26
CA THR A 800 -26.81 16.87 -67.56
C THR A 800 -27.36 15.47 -67.65
N LEU A 801 -26.56 14.57 -68.22
CA LEU A 801 -26.91 13.16 -68.41
C LEU A 801 -25.86 12.30 -67.72
N LEU A 802 -26.33 11.39 -66.89
CA LEU A 802 -25.53 10.37 -66.23
C LEU A 802 -26.11 9.01 -66.60
N GLY A 803 -25.31 8.14 -67.21
CA GLY A 803 -25.72 6.77 -67.54
C GLY A 803 -25.84 5.92 -66.29
N ALA A 804 -24.87 6.10 -65.39
CA ALA A 804 -24.63 5.25 -64.24
C ALA A 804 -24.25 3.83 -64.70
N ALA A 805 -24.75 2.72 -64.17
CA ALA A 805 -24.13 1.42 -64.48
C ALA A 805 -24.84 0.66 -65.60
N GLY A 806 -24.20 0.37 -66.72
CA GLY A 806 -24.81 -0.38 -67.79
C GLY A 806 -23.92 -0.43 -69.00
N ASP A 807 -24.36 -1.06 -70.09
CA ASP A 807 -23.79 -0.69 -71.39
C ASP A 807 -24.67 0.47 -71.92
N ASP A 808 -24.44 1.67 -71.40
CA ASP A 808 -25.35 2.81 -71.51
C ASP A 808 -25.12 3.67 -72.75
N GLN A 809 -26.19 4.37 -73.13
CA GLN A 809 -26.20 5.27 -74.28
C GLN A 809 -26.66 6.65 -73.87
N LEU A 810 -25.70 7.56 -73.79
CA LEU A 810 -25.92 8.97 -73.48
C LEU A 810 -25.84 9.85 -74.73
N HIS A 811 -26.77 10.81 -74.81
CA HIS A 811 -26.84 11.78 -75.90
C HIS A 811 -27.10 13.18 -75.34
N GLY A 812 -26.04 14.00 -75.24
CA GLY A 812 -26.10 15.37 -74.73
C GLY A 812 -27.02 16.30 -75.54
N GLY A 813 -26.96 16.23 -76.87
CA GLY A 813 -27.86 17.01 -77.74
C GLY A 813 -27.29 18.36 -78.17
N ASP A 814 -28.09 19.42 -78.09
CA ASP A 814 -27.67 20.78 -78.48
C ASP A 814 -27.30 21.60 -77.22
N GLY A 815 -26.03 21.62 -76.79
CA GLY A 815 -25.64 22.42 -75.63
C GLY A 815 -24.14 22.43 -75.34
N ALA A 816 -23.79 22.93 -74.16
CA ALA A 816 -22.49 22.61 -73.55
C ALA A 816 -22.83 21.55 -72.52
N ASP A 817 -22.62 20.31 -72.92
CA ASP A 817 -23.27 19.16 -72.29
C ASP A 817 -22.26 18.45 -71.39
N SER A 818 -22.78 17.89 -70.30
CA SER A 818 -22.02 17.07 -69.38
C SER A 818 -22.53 15.65 -69.51
N LEU A 819 -21.66 14.74 -69.94
CA LEU A 819 -21.96 13.33 -70.09
C LEU A 819 -21.03 12.52 -69.21
N ASP A 820 -21.62 11.60 -68.48
CA ASP A 820 -20.91 10.67 -67.61
C ASP A 820 -21.50 9.28 -67.86
N GLY A 821 -20.67 8.36 -68.36
CA GLY A 821 -21.08 7.00 -68.70
C GLY A 821 -21.47 6.24 -67.45
N GLY A 822 -20.63 6.33 -66.43
CA GLY A 822 -20.74 5.54 -65.22
C GLY A 822 -20.10 4.17 -65.42
N ILE A 823 -20.72 3.09 -64.96
CA ILE A 823 -20.11 1.77 -64.83
C ILE A 823 -20.56 0.84 -65.98
N GLY A 824 -19.72 0.58 -66.96
CA GLY A 824 -19.85 -0.56 -67.86
C GLY A 824 -19.01 -0.39 -69.11
N ASN A 825 -19.51 -0.78 -70.28
CA ASN A 825 -18.77 -0.46 -71.52
C ASN A 825 -19.55 0.63 -72.25
N ASP A 826 -19.32 1.85 -71.80
CA ASP A 826 -20.14 2.99 -72.12
C ASP A 826 -19.67 3.68 -73.39
N ALA A 827 -20.67 4.24 -74.07
CA ALA A 827 -20.48 4.96 -75.31
C ALA A 827 -20.94 6.40 -75.16
N LEU A 828 -19.99 7.27 -74.82
CA LEU A 828 -20.23 8.71 -74.69
C LEU A 828 -19.97 9.46 -75.98
N TYR A 829 -20.85 10.40 -76.27
CA TYR A 829 -20.76 11.29 -77.41
C TYR A 829 -21.03 12.73 -76.98
N GLY A 830 -19.97 13.51 -76.77
CA GLY A 830 -20.07 14.96 -76.49
C GLY A 830 -20.64 15.76 -77.67
N ASP A 831 -20.48 15.23 -78.89
CA ASP A 831 -20.97 15.81 -80.14
C ASP A 831 -20.42 17.23 -80.44
N ALA A 832 -21.11 18.30 -80.03
CA ALA A 832 -20.80 19.65 -80.49
C ALA A 832 -20.80 20.68 -79.36
N GLY A 833 -19.69 20.77 -78.62
CA GLY A 833 -19.50 21.81 -77.62
C GLY A 833 -18.07 21.88 -77.14
N ALA A 834 -17.87 22.48 -75.96
CA ALA A 834 -16.67 22.26 -75.18
C ALA A 834 -17.11 21.28 -74.12
N ASP A 835 -16.88 20.00 -74.41
CA ASP A 835 -17.63 18.92 -73.78
C ASP A 835 -16.78 18.30 -72.67
N THR A 836 -17.46 17.79 -71.66
CA THR A 836 -16.84 17.02 -70.58
C THR A 836 -17.39 15.62 -70.67
N LEU A 837 -16.48 14.65 -70.85
CA LEU A 837 -16.80 13.24 -70.97
C LEU A 837 -16.06 12.50 -69.86
N LEU A 838 -16.83 11.75 -69.08
CA LEU A 838 -16.31 10.85 -68.06
C LEU A 838 -16.75 9.43 -68.46
N GLY A 839 -15.82 8.52 -68.69
CA GLY A 839 -16.12 7.13 -69.01
C GLY A 839 -16.76 6.47 -67.81
N GLY A 840 -16.05 6.52 -66.70
CA GLY A 840 -16.44 5.90 -65.45
C GLY A 840 -15.75 4.56 -65.33
N GLU A 841 -16.45 3.49 -64.96
CA GLU A 841 -15.82 2.18 -64.76
C GLU A 841 -16.12 1.21 -65.90
N GLY A 842 -15.10 0.75 -66.62
CA GLY A 842 -15.15 -0.51 -67.35
C GLY A 842 -14.19 -0.58 -68.53
N ASN A 843 -14.65 -0.61 -69.76
CA ASN A 843 -13.71 -0.45 -70.89
C ASN A 843 -14.32 0.56 -71.83
N ASP A 844 -14.13 1.81 -71.46
CA ASP A 844 -14.89 2.90 -72.00
C ASP A 844 -14.22 3.48 -73.24
N SER A 845 -15.09 4.00 -74.11
CA SER A 845 -14.69 4.59 -75.37
C SER A 845 -15.12 6.04 -75.39
N LEU A 846 -14.21 6.92 -74.99
CA LEU A 846 -14.42 8.36 -74.97
C LEU A 846 -13.94 9.01 -76.27
N TYR A 847 -14.78 9.90 -76.79
CA TYR A 847 -14.49 10.69 -77.98
C TYR A 847 -14.81 12.16 -77.73
N GLY A 848 -13.77 12.97 -77.46
CA GLY A 848 -13.91 14.41 -77.16
C GLY A 848 -14.51 15.21 -78.32
N GLY A 849 -14.13 14.93 -79.56
CA GLY A 849 -14.73 15.55 -80.73
C GLY A 849 -14.04 16.85 -81.16
N GLU A 850 -14.80 17.92 -81.41
CA GLU A 850 -14.24 19.23 -81.79
C GLU A 850 -14.23 20.17 -80.58
N GLY A 851 -13.13 20.26 -79.83
CA GLY A 851 -13.06 21.20 -78.71
C GLY A 851 -11.70 21.28 -78.03
N ALA A 852 -11.69 21.90 -76.85
CA ALA A 852 -10.60 21.72 -75.89
C ALA A 852 -11.23 20.84 -74.83
N ASP A 853 -10.96 19.54 -74.94
CA ASP A 853 -11.82 18.52 -74.35
C ASP A 853 -11.16 17.99 -73.09
N SER A 854 -12.02 17.63 -72.14
CA SER A 854 -11.62 16.98 -70.90
C SER A 854 -12.12 15.55 -70.95
N LEU A 855 -11.18 14.61 -71.00
CA LEU A 855 -11.48 13.18 -71.04
C LEU A 855 -10.90 12.52 -69.80
N ASP A 856 -11.75 11.78 -69.12
CA ASP A 856 -11.39 10.97 -67.98
C ASP A 856 -11.90 9.54 -68.25
N GLY A 857 -10.98 8.59 -68.34
CA GLY A 857 -11.33 7.17 -68.56
C GLY A 857 -12.10 6.65 -67.37
N GLY A 858 -11.54 6.89 -66.19
CA GLY A 858 -12.04 6.35 -64.94
C GLY A 858 -11.43 4.97 -64.71
N LEU A 859 -12.18 4.02 -64.18
CA LEU A 859 -11.64 2.71 -63.85
C LEU A 859 -11.76 1.75 -65.04
N GLY A 860 -10.86 0.79 -65.11
CA GLY A 860 -10.86 -0.26 -66.11
C GLY A 860 -9.81 -0.01 -67.18
N ASN A 861 -9.87 -0.76 -68.30
CA ASN A 861 -8.81 -0.65 -69.31
C ASN A 861 -9.30 0.28 -70.42
N ASP A 862 -9.12 1.57 -70.18
CA ASP A 862 -9.73 2.60 -70.98
C ASP A 862 -8.87 3.03 -72.15
N THR A 863 -9.56 3.53 -73.16
CA THR A 863 -8.90 4.04 -74.36
C THR A 863 -9.35 5.47 -74.62
N LEU A 864 -8.47 6.41 -74.27
CA LEU A 864 -8.71 7.84 -74.43
C LEU A 864 -8.04 8.39 -75.68
N TYR A 865 -8.78 9.24 -76.39
CA TYR A 865 -8.27 10.01 -77.51
C TYR A 865 -8.63 11.48 -77.32
N GLY A 866 -7.64 12.30 -76.92
CA GLY A 866 -7.77 13.77 -76.91
C GLY A 866 -7.95 14.35 -78.32
N ASP A 867 -7.47 13.65 -79.35
CA ASP A 867 -7.54 14.02 -80.75
C ASP A 867 -6.87 15.37 -81.07
N ALA A 868 -7.61 16.48 -81.04
CA ALA A 868 -7.13 17.75 -81.57
C ALA A 868 -7.41 18.92 -80.63
N GLY A 869 -6.57 19.10 -79.63
CA GLY A 869 -6.61 20.25 -78.76
C GLY A 869 -5.35 20.37 -77.93
N ASN A 870 -5.42 21.17 -76.87
CA ASN A 870 -4.50 21.03 -75.76
C ASN A 870 -5.28 20.20 -74.75
N ASP A 871 -5.03 18.90 -74.76
CA ASP A 871 -5.96 17.96 -74.18
C ASP A 871 -5.48 17.56 -72.79
N THR A 872 -6.45 17.25 -71.93
CA THR A 872 -6.18 16.69 -70.60
C THR A 872 -6.75 15.29 -70.61
N LEU A 873 -5.86 14.31 -70.47
CA LEU A 873 -6.20 12.89 -70.44
C LEU A 873 -5.85 12.35 -69.07
N LEU A 874 -6.85 11.81 -68.41
CA LEU A 874 -6.71 11.06 -67.16
C LEU A 874 -7.11 9.62 -67.49
N GLY A 875 -6.17 8.68 -67.33
CA GLY A 875 -6.44 7.25 -67.51
C GLY A 875 -7.42 6.80 -66.47
N GLY A 876 -7.02 7.00 -65.22
CA GLY A 876 -7.86 6.73 -64.07
C GLY A 876 -7.31 5.49 -63.38
N ALA A 877 -7.96 4.34 -63.45
CA ALA A 877 -7.48 3.14 -62.79
C ALA A 877 -7.65 1.89 -63.64
N GLY A 878 -6.58 1.43 -64.27
CA GLY A 878 -6.50 0.09 -64.81
C GLY A 878 -5.21 -0.04 -65.58
N ASP A 879 -5.16 -0.95 -66.54
CA ASP A 879 -4.03 -0.93 -67.46
C ASP A 879 -4.39 0.01 -68.63
N ASP A 880 -4.25 1.32 -68.41
CA ASP A 880 -4.74 2.36 -69.31
C ASP A 880 -3.79 2.70 -70.45
N GLN A 881 -4.39 3.11 -71.57
CA GLN A 881 -3.67 3.58 -72.73
C GLN A 881 -4.04 5.03 -73.05
N LEU A 882 -3.13 5.93 -72.68
CA LEU A 882 -3.25 7.35 -72.93
C LEU A 882 -2.40 7.78 -74.14
N HIS A 883 -3.04 8.53 -75.03
CA HIS A 883 -2.39 9.13 -76.18
C HIS A 883 -2.70 10.64 -76.23
N GLY A 884 -1.73 11.46 -75.79
CA GLY A 884 -1.85 12.92 -75.80
C GLY A 884 -2.07 13.50 -77.20
N GLY A 885 -1.38 12.96 -78.21
CA GLY A 885 -1.57 13.37 -79.60
C GLY A 885 -0.73 14.59 -79.99
N ASP A 886 -1.34 15.55 -80.69
CA ASP A 886 -0.64 16.77 -81.14
C ASP A 886 -0.87 17.89 -80.10
N GLY A 887 0.03 18.08 -79.12
CA GLY A 887 -0.17 19.12 -78.12
C GLY A 887 0.98 19.33 -77.16
N ALA A 888 0.72 20.08 -76.10
CA ALA A 888 1.57 20.10 -74.91
C ALA A 888 0.67 19.49 -73.85
N ASP A 889 0.85 18.19 -73.66
CA ASP A 889 -0.20 17.33 -73.13
C ASP A 889 0.09 17.00 -71.67
N SER A 890 -1.00 16.83 -70.93
CA SER A 890 -0.95 16.39 -69.54
C SER A 890 -1.51 14.98 -69.51
N LEU A 891 -0.64 14.02 -69.22
CA LEU A 891 -1.01 12.61 -69.11
C LEU A 891 -0.80 12.17 -67.67
N ASP A 892 -1.86 11.61 -67.11
CA ASP A 892 -1.89 11.02 -65.78
C ASP A 892 -2.43 9.61 -65.93
N GLY A 893 -1.61 8.60 -65.66
CA GLY A 893 -1.99 7.19 -65.73
C GLY A 893 -3.01 6.88 -64.66
N GLY A 894 -2.62 7.17 -63.43
CA GLY A 894 -3.42 6.91 -62.25
C GLY A 894 -3.08 5.54 -61.69
N LEU A 895 -4.07 4.71 -61.40
CA LEU A 895 -3.88 3.45 -60.69
C LEU A 895 -3.82 2.26 -61.65
N GLY A 896 -2.66 1.68 -61.86
CA GLY A 896 -2.53 0.37 -62.51
C GLY A 896 -1.18 0.23 -63.17
N ASN A 897 -1.06 -0.66 -64.16
CA ASN A 897 0.20 -0.73 -64.90
C ASN A 897 0.02 0.08 -66.16
N ASP A 898 0.15 1.39 -65.99
CA ASP A 898 -0.19 2.33 -67.04
C ASP A 898 0.95 2.48 -68.04
N THR A 899 0.55 2.71 -69.29
CA THR A 899 1.49 2.98 -70.36
C THR A 899 1.25 4.37 -70.91
N LEU A 900 2.12 5.30 -70.53
CA LEU A 900 2.03 6.70 -70.93
C LEU A 900 3.01 7.01 -72.06
N TYR A 901 2.48 7.70 -73.07
CA TYR A 901 3.26 8.23 -74.18
C TYR A 901 3.04 9.74 -74.30
N GLY A 902 4.03 10.53 -73.84
CA GLY A 902 4.06 11.97 -74.08
C GLY A 902 4.20 12.33 -75.57
N ASP A 903 4.82 11.43 -76.35
CA ASP A 903 5.06 11.57 -77.78
C ASP A 903 5.85 12.83 -78.18
N VAL A 904 5.20 13.92 -78.61
CA VAL A 904 5.88 15.11 -79.13
C VAL A 904 5.39 16.34 -78.37
N GLY A 905 6.07 16.64 -77.27
CA GLY A 905 5.86 17.85 -76.50
C GLY A 905 6.94 18.01 -75.45
N ALA A 906 6.77 19.01 -74.58
CA ALA A 906 7.49 19.03 -73.32
C ALA A 906 6.49 18.51 -72.31
N ASP A 907 6.57 17.22 -72.04
CA ASP A 907 5.43 16.47 -71.52
C ASP A 907 5.57 16.27 -70.02
N THR A 908 4.42 16.16 -69.37
CA THR A 908 4.35 15.83 -67.94
C THR A 908 3.68 14.48 -67.86
N LEU A 909 4.46 13.49 -67.40
CA LEU A 909 4.00 12.11 -67.23
C LEU A 909 3.98 11.80 -65.75
N LEU A 910 2.79 11.44 -65.28
CA LEU A 910 2.56 10.95 -63.93
C LEU A 910 2.10 9.50 -64.08
N GLY A 911 2.88 8.55 -63.54
CA GLY A 911 2.53 7.14 -63.52
C GLY A 911 1.30 6.96 -62.64
N GLY A 912 1.48 7.29 -61.37
CA GLY A 912 0.42 7.24 -60.39
C GLY A 912 0.72 6.11 -59.42
N ALA A 913 -0.13 5.08 -59.31
CA ALA A 913 0.18 3.93 -58.48
C ALA A 913 0.04 2.61 -59.24
N GLY A 914 1.07 1.79 -59.18
CA GLY A 914 1.17 0.49 -59.81
C GLY A 914 2.54 0.31 -60.41
N ASP A 915 2.79 -0.78 -61.14
CA ASP A 915 4.12 -0.95 -61.74
C ASP A 915 4.13 -0.22 -63.11
N ASP A 916 4.34 1.10 -63.08
CA ASP A 916 4.15 1.97 -64.23
C ASP A 916 5.34 2.01 -65.19
N GLN A 917 5.02 2.25 -66.47
CA GLN A 917 6.01 2.47 -67.52
C GLN A 917 5.87 3.86 -68.13
N LEU A 918 6.80 4.74 -67.75
CA LEU A 918 6.86 6.12 -68.23
C LEU A 918 7.97 6.29 -69.26
N HIS A 919 7.61 6.90 -70.39
CA HIS A 919 8.53 7.24 -71.47
C HIS A 919 8.45 8.72 -71.78
N GLY A 920 9.44 9.49 -71.29
CA GLY A 920 9.53 10.93 -71.51
C GLY A 920 9.70 11.29 -72.99
N GLY A 921 10.73 10.74 -73.64
CA GLY A 921 11.01 11.01 -75.05
C GLY A 921 12.36 11.68 -75.26
N ASP A 922 12.46 12.53 -76.30
CA ASP A 922 13.72 13.15 -76.73
C ASP A 922 14.00 14.52 -76.05
N ASP A 923 13.10 14.99 -75.16
CA ASP A 923 13.08 16.37 -74.64
C ASP A 923 13.26 16.40 -73.10
N ALA A 924 13.16 17.58 -72.49
CA ALA A 924 13.39 17.73 -71.05
C ALA A 924 12.11 17.36 -70.29
N ASP A 925 12.08 16.14 -69.79
CA ASP A 925 10.86 15.51 -69.31
C ASP A 925 10.82 15.43 -67.79
N SER A 926 9.59 15.44 -67.26
CA SER A 926 9.33 15.28 -65.83
C SER A 926 8.61 13.96 -65.65
N LEU A 927 9.30 12.99 -65.05
CA LEU A 927 8.77 11.65 -64.79
C LEU A 927 8.64 11.46 -63.29
N ASN A 928 7.45 11.03 -62.89
CA ASN A 928 7.14 10.68 -61.51
C ASN A 928 6.43 9.32 -61.53
N GLY A 929 7.08 8.31 -60.94
CA GLY A 929 6.53 6.96 -60.81
C GLY A 929 5.31 7.00 -59.91
N GLY A 930 5.53 7.44 -58.68
CA GLY A 930 4.47 7.56 -57.69
C GLY A 930 4.53 6.38 -56.74
N ILE A 931 3.50 5.56 -56.64
CA ILE A 931 3.43 4.46 -55.67
C ILE A 931 3.49 3.12 -56.42
N GLY A 932 4.59 2.40 -56.37
CA GLY A 932 4.69 1.11 -57.05
C GLY A 932 6.12 0.64 -57.20
N ASN A 933 6.34 -0.41 -58.00
CA ASN A 933 7.72 -0.71 -58.42
C ASN A 933 7.89 -0.15 -59.83
N ASP A 934 8.18 1.14 -59.88
CA ASP A 934 8.12 1.91 -61.11
C ASP A 934 9.39 1.79 -61.93
N ALA A 935 9.20 1.82 -63.25
CA ALA A 935 10.29 1.81 -64.21
C ALA A 935 10.33 3.14 -64.97
N LEU A 936 11.19 4.04 -64.49
CA LEU A 936 11.36 5.37 -65.07
C LEU A 936 12.55 5.40 -66.03
N TYR A 937 12.30 5.88 -67.24
CA TYR A 937 13.31 6.07 -68.27
C TYR A 937 13.36 7.55 -68.67
N GLY A 938 14.35 8.27 -68.13
CA GLY A 938 14.65 9.64 -68.58
C GLY A 938 15.21 9.69 -70.00
N ASP A 939 15.85 8.60 -70.44
CA ASP A 939 16.50 8.47 -71.75
C ASP A 939 17.58 9.54 -72.00
N ALA A 940 17.25 10.64 -72.68
CA ALA A 940 18.23 11.63 -73.12
C ALA A 940 17.77 13.05 -72.82
N GLY A 941 18.02 13.53 -71.62
CA GLY A 941 17.73 14.89 -71.26
C GLY A 941 18.56 15.34 -70.07
N ALA A 942 18.05 16.31 -69.35
CA ALA A 942 18.52 16.61 -68.01
C ALA A 942 17.31 16.33 -67.13
N ASP A 943 17.22 15.08 -66.69
CA ASP A 943 15.95 14.48 -66.35
C ASP A 943 15.74 14.52 -64.85
N THR A 944 14.48 14.64 -64.46
CA THR A 944 14.07 14.57 -63.05
C THR A 944 13.25 13.31 -62.91
N LEU A 945 13.81 12.35 -62.17
CA LEU A 945 13.19 11.06 -61.90
C LEU A 945 12.89 10.98 -60.41
N LEU A 946 11.61 10.83 -60.11
CA LEU A 946 11.12 10.61 -58.75
C LEU A 946 10.49 9.21 -58.73
N GLY A 947 11.08 8.31 -57.93
CA GLY A 947 10.56 6.96 -57.70
C GLY A 947 9.24 7.06 -56.96
N GLY A 948 9.32 7.50 -55.71
CA GLY A 948 8.15 7.75 -54.88
C GLY A 948 8.07 6.71 -53.78
N GLU A 949 7.00 5.95 -53.68
CA GLU A 949 6.87 4.87 -52.70
C GLU A 949 6.93 3.50 -53.39
N GLY A 950 7.84 2.63 -52.99
CA GLY A 950 7.90 1.24 -53.42
C GLY A 950 9.33 0.76 -53.60
N ASN A 951 9.58 -0.17 -54.51
CA ASN A 951 10.96 -0.56 -54.80
C ASN A 951 11.26 -0.17 -56.24
N ASP A 952 11.70 1.08 -56.38
CA ASP A 952 11.76 1.73 -57.67
C ASP A 952 13.08 1.46 -58.38
N SER A 953 13.00 1.44 -59.72
CA SER A 953 14.15 1.32 -60.60
C SER A 953 14.31 2.60 -61.42
N LEU A 954 15.22 3.46 -60.96
CA LEU A 954 15.50 4.74 -61.61
C LEU A 954 16.75 4.65 -62.47
N TYR A 955 16.60 5.01 -63.75
CA TYR A 955 17.70 5.09 -64.71
C TYR A 955 17.84 6.52 -65.25
N GLY A 956 18.82 7.26 -64.73
CA GLY A 956 19.10 8.64 -65.15
C GLY A 956 19.53 8.74 -66.62
N GLY A 957 20.37 7.81 -67.08
CA GLY A 957 20.82 7.78 -68.47
C GLY A 957 21.98 8.74 -68.76
N ASP A 958 21.99 9.36 -69.94
CA ASP A 958 23.05 10.30 -70.32
C ASP A 958 22.68 11.72 -69.82
N GLY A 959 23.11 12.13 -68.63
CA GLY A 959 22.68 13.41 -68.10
C GLY A 959 23.46 13.91 -66.89
N ALA A 960 22.90 14.91 -66.23
CA ALA A 960 23.33 15.31 -64.90
C ALA A 960 22.07 15.20 -64.07
N ASP A 961 21.89 14.02 -63.49
CA ASP A 961 20.55 13.52 -63.20
C ASP A 961 20.26 13.64 -61.70
N SER A 962 18.97 13.87 -61.42
CA SER A 962 18.45 13.95 -60.07
C SER A 962 17.56 12.75 -59.84
N LEU A 963 18.05 11.82 -59.01
CA LEU A 963 17.36 10.58 -58.67
C LEU A 963 17.00 10.62 -57.18
N ASP A 964 15.72 10.43 -56.91
CA ASP A 964 15.15 10.35 -55.56
C ASP A 964 14.34 9.06 -55.49
N GLY A 965 14.81 8.11 -54.68
CA GLY A 965 14.17 6.81 -54.46
C GLY A 965 12.85 7.01 -53.74
N GLY A 966 12.93 7.58 -52.54
CA GLY A 966 11.76 7.97 -51.77
C GLY A 966 11.53 7.01 -50.61
N LEU A 967 10.40 6.30 -50.58
CA LEU A 967 10.09 5.33 -49.52
C LEU A 967 10.16 3.92 -50.10
N GLY A 968 10.78 3.00 -49.37
CA GLY A 968 10.89 1.59 -49.74
C GLY A 968 12.32 1.22 -50.08
N ASN A 969 12.56 0.04 -50.67
CA ASN A 969 13.94 -0.41 -50.90
C ASN A 969 14.33 -0.13 -52.34
N ASP A 970 14.89 1.04 -52.57
CA ASP A 970 15.08 1.56 -53.92
C ASP A 970 16.43 1.17 -54.51
N THR A 971 16.46 1.07 -55.84
CA THR A 971 17.70 0.85 -56.60
C THR A 971 17.95 2.02 -57.55
N LEU A 972 18.96 2.84 -57.22
CA LEU A 972 19.29 4.04 -57.97
C LEU A 972 20.60 3.86 -58.74
N PHE A 973 20.56 4.15 -60.05
CA PHE A 973 21.74 4.21 -60.91
C PHE A 973 21.93 5.61 -61.48
N GLY A 974 22.93 6.34 -60.96
CA GLY A 974 23.38 7.61 -61.56
C GLY A 974 24.04 7.43 -62.92
N ASP A 975 24.64 6.25 -63.15
CA ASP A 975 25.37 5.90 -64.38
C ASP A 975 26.52 6.87 -64.70
N ALA A 976 26.31 7.85 -65.58
CA ALA A 976 27.40 8.65 -66.16
C ALA A 976 27.13 10.15 -66.03
N GLY A 977 27.33 10.69 -64.83
CA GLY A 977 27.18 12.11 -64.59
C GLY A 977 27.94 12.55 -63.36
N ASN A 978 27.51 13.67 -62.81
CA ASN A 978 27.86 14.07 -61.47
C ASN A 978 26.54 14.02 -60.73
N ASP A 979 26.26 12.87 -60.13
CA ASP A 979 24.88 12.48 -59.87
C ASP A 979 24.54 12.72 -58.40
N THR A 980 23.25 13.00 -58.17
CA THR A 980 22.71 13.17 -56.82
C THR A 980 21.71 12.05 -56.58
N LEU A 981 22.06 11.16 -55.65
CA LEU A 981 21.26 10.00 -55.30
C LEU A 981 20.80 10.14 -53.84
N LEU A 982 19.48 10.15 -53.66
CA LEU A 982 18.83 10.03 -52.36
C LEU A 982 18.10 8.69 -52.29
N GLY A 983 18.46 7.85 -51.31
CA GLY A 983 17.74 6.62 -50.99
C GLY A 983 16.38 6.97 -50.39
N GLY A 984 16.41 7.63 -49.24
CA GLY A 984 15.21 8.10 -48.57
C GLY A 984 14.93 7.24 -47.34
N ALA A 985 13.82 6.51 -47.32
CA ALA A 985 13.50 5.65 -46.18
C ALA A 985 13.29 4.21 -46.62
N GLY A 986 14.13 3.30 -46.14
CA GLY A 986 14.06 1.89 -46.44
C GLY A 986 15.44 1.26 -46.33
N ALA A 987 15.64 0.09 -46.91
CA ALA A 987 16.96 -0.49 -47.04
C ALA A 987 17.41 -0.27 -48.49
N ASP A 988 18.02 0.88 -48.74
CA ASP A 988 18.31 1.37 -50.09
C ASP A 988 19.66 0.88 -50.63
N GLU A 989 19.73 0.69 -51.95
CA GLU A 989 20.95 0.35 -52.67
C GLU A 989 21.32 1.47 -53.66
N LEU A 990 22.35 2.25 -53.32
CA LEU A 990 22.79 3.41 -54.11
C LEU A 990 24.13 3.13 -54.79
N HIS A 991 24.18 3.37 -56.11
CA HIS A 991 25.41 3.27 -56.94
C HIS A 991 25.73 4.61 -57.60
N GLY A 992 26.78 5.28 -57.13
CA GLY A 992 27.27 6.55 -57.70
C GLY A 992 27.77 6.40 -59.13
N GLY A 993 28.50 5.32 -59.43
CA GLY A 993 28.98 5.06 -60.78
C GLY A 993 30.26 5.83 -61.11
N LEU A 994 30.28 6.57 -62.21
CA LEU A 994 31.46 7.33 -62.64
C LEU A 994 31.28 8.81 -62.37
N GLY A 995 31.75 9.31 -61.22
CA GLY A 995 31.52 10.71 -60.89
C GLY A 995 32.30 11.16 -59.67
N ASP A 996 32.08 12.41 -59.29
CA ASP A 996 32.27 12.81 -57.90
C ASP A 996 30.83 12.84 -57.35
N ASP A 997 30.45 11.81 -56.60
CA ASP A 997 29.03 11.51 -56.34
C ASP A 997 28.61 11.83 -54.90
N SER A 998 27.33 12.13 -54.74
CA SER A 998 26.71 12.46 -53.45
C SER A 998 25.64 11.44 -53.15
N LEU A 999 25.92 10.56 -52.17
CA LEU A 999 25.03 9.48 -51.76
C LEU A 999 24.53 9.73 -50.33
N THR A 1000 23.23 9.58 -50.12
CA THR A 1000 22.60 9.66 -48.81
C THR A 1000 21.60 8.53 -48.68
N GLY A 1001 21.84 7.63 -47.71
CA GLY A 1001 20.95 6.50 -47.40
C GLY A 1001 19.64 7.02 -46.84
N GLY A 1002 19.71 7.64 -45.65
CA GLY A 1002 18.56 8.29 -45.05
C GLY A 1002 18.13 7.55 -43.80
N THR A 1003 16.97 6.87 -43.82
CA THR A 1003 16.52 6.08 -42.68
C THR A 1003 16.33 4.62 -43.06
N GLY A 1004 16.89 3.70 -42.28
CA GLY A 1004 16.78 2.27 -42.48
C GLY A 1004 18.17 1.64 -42.52
N ALA A 1005 18.30 0.46 -43.09
CA ALA A 1005 19.59 -0.23 -43.12
C ALA A 1005 20.15 -0.16 -44.53
N ASP A 1006 20.88 0.91 -44.81
CA ASP A 1006 21.25 1.30 -46.17
C ASP A 1006 22.59 0.71 -46.60
N THR A 1007 22.73 0.46 -47.90
CA THR A 1007 24.00 0.04 -48.52
C THR A 1007 24.44 1.05 -49.57
N LEU A 1008 25.53 1.77 -49.27
CA LEU A 1008 26.07 2.82 -50.14
C LEU A 1008 27.40 2.41 -50.77
N TYR A 1009 27.49 2.56 -52.09
CA TYR A 1009 28.71 2.36 -52.88
C TYR A 1009 29.19 3.66 -53.52
N GLY A 1010 30.29 4.22 -53.00
CA GLY A 1010 30.98 5.38 -53.61
C GLY A 1010 31.66 5.03 -54.95
N ASP A 1011 32.16 3.79 -55.07
CA ASP A 1011 32.89 3.28 -56.24
C ASP A 1011 34.17 4.09 -56.58
N ASP A 1012 34.26 4.69 -57.78
CA ASP A 1012 35.44 5.40 -58.29
C ASP A 1012 35.21 6.91 -58.15
N GLY A 1013 35.75 7.55 -57.12
CA GLY A 1013 35.44 8.96 -56.91
C GLY A 1013 36.14 9.59 -55.73
N ALA A 1014 35.72 10.80 -55.38
CA ALA A 1014 36.01 11.38 -54.08
C ALA A 1014 34.65 11.60 -53.42
N ASP A 1015 34.18 10.55 -52.75
CA ASP A 1015 32.76 10.37 -52.53
C ASP A 1015 32.34 10.81 -51.13
N THR A 1016 31.10 11.28 -51.05
CA THR A 1016 30.47 11.68 -49.79
C THR A 1016 29.33 10.72 -49.51
N LEU A 1017 29.51 9.90 -48.47
CA LEU A 1017 28.56 8.89 -48.04
C LEU A 1017 28.03 9.24 -46.64
N SER A 1018 26.72 9.20 -46.49
CA SER A 1018 26.02 9.38 -45.22
C SER A 1018 25.01 8.25 -45.05
N GLY A 1019 25.18 7.43 -44.01
CA GLY A 1019 24.24 6.37 -43.64
C GLY A 1019 22.93 6.96 -43.16
N GLY A 1020 22.98 7.70 -42.05
CA GLY A 1020 21.84 8.43 -41.53
C GLY A 1020 21.33 7.80 -40.24
N THR A 1021 20.18 7.13 -40.25
CA THR A 1021 19.69 6.40 -39.07
C THR A 1021 19.38 4.96 -39.40
N GLY A 1022 19.79 4.03 -38.55
CA GLY A 1022 19.65 2.60 -38.72
C GLY A 1022 21.02 1.95 -38.83
N ASP A 1023 21.08 0.63 -38.93
CA ASP A 1023 22.36 -0.10 -38.95
C ASP A 1023 22.90 -0.12 -40.38
N ASP A 1024 23.75 0.84 -40.73
CA ASP A 1024 24.15 1.12 -42.12
C ASP A 1024 25.44 0.41 -42.55
N VAL A 1025 25.60 0.22 -43.86
CA VAL A 1025 26.77 -0.39 -44.50
C VAL A 1025 27.37 0.56 -45.53
N LEU A 1026 28.50 1.18 -45.20
CA LEU A 1026 29.17 2.17 -46.05
C LEU A 1026 30.48 1.62 -46.64
N TYR A 1027 30.62 1.72 -47.97
CA TYR A 1027 31.87 1.41 -48.70
C TYR A 1027 32.41 2.65 -49.42
N GLY A 1028 33.53 3.18 -48.92
CA GLY A 1028 34.21 4.33 -49.54
C GLY A 1028 34.73 4.04 -50.95
N GLY A 1029 35.39 2.89 -51.14
CA GLY A 1029 35.91 2.50 -52.44
C GLY A 1029 37.33 2.99 -52.70
N ASP A 1030 37.62 3.40 -53.93
CA ASP A 1030 38.91 3.96 -54.34
C ASP A 1030 38.83 5.49 -54.27
N GLY A 1031 39.31 6.11 -53.21
CA GLY A 1031 39.08 7.55 -53.07
C GLY A 1031 39.79 8.19 -51.90
N ALA A 1032 39.31 9.37 -51.52
CA ALA A 1032 39.67 10.00 -50.26
C ALA A 1032 38.33 10.36 -49.63
N ASP A 1033 37.80 9.41 -48.88
CA ASP A 1033 36.36 9.31 -48.73
C ASP A 1033 35.90 9.85 -47.38
N SER A 1034 34.68 10.37 -47.37
CA SER A 1034 34.02 10.89 -46.18
C SER A 1034 32.85 9.98 -45.85
N LEU A 1035 33.00 9.19 -44.78
CA LEU A 1035 31.99 8.27 -44.30
C LEU A 1035 31.46 8.75 -42.94
N ASP A 1036 30.13 8.90 -42.87
CA ASP A 1036 29.39 9.26 -41.66
C ASP A 1036 28.32 8.18 -41.44
N GLY A 1037 28.51 7.35 -40.40
CA GLY A 1037 27.59 6.27 -40.02
C GLY A 1037 26.25 6.86 -39.57
N GLY A 1038 26.30 7.68 -38.53
CA GLY A 1038 25.14 8.44 -38.06
C GLY A 1038 24.60 7.85 -36.76
N ALA A 1039 23.38 7.34 -36.75
CA ALA A 1039 22.80 6.74 -35.55
C ALA A 1039 22.36 5.30 -35.83
N GLY A 1040 22.94 4.33 -35.14
CA GLY A 1040 22.75 2.91 -35.41
C GLY A 1040 23.98 2.14 -34.98
N ALA A 1041 23.95 0.81 -35.10
CA ALA A 1041 25.17 0.01 -34.99
C ALA A 1041 25.77 -0.15 -36.38
N ASP A 1042 26.64 0.78 -36.77
CA ASP A 1042 27.08 0.94 -38.15
C ASP A 1042 28.29 0.06 -38.49
N TRP A 1043 28.33 -0.38 -39.76
CA TRP A 1043 29.49 -1.06 -40.36
C TRP A 1043 30.12 -0.17 -41.43
N MET A 1044 31.37 0.24 -41.20
CA MET A 1044 32.08 1.12 -42.13
C MET A 1044 33.43 0.53 -42.57
N ASP A 1045 33.69 0.61 -43.88
CA ASP A 1045 34.98 0.31 -44.51
C ASP A 1045 35.45 1.49 -45.37
N GLY A 1046 36.49 2.18 -44.89
CA GLY A 1046 37.10 3.30 -45.60
C GLY A 1046 37.78 2.90 -46.91
N GLY A 1047 38.11 1.62 -47.10
CA GLY A 1047 38.74 1.16 -48.32
C GLY A 1047 40.19 1.64 -48.47
N ALA A 1048 40.52 2.18 -49.64
CA ALA A 1048 41.88 2.59 -49.97
C ALA A 1048 41.98 4.11 -50.12
N GLY A 1049 42.41 4.79 -49.07
CA GLY A 1049 42.44 6.24 -49.11
C GLY A 1049 43.18 6.84 -47.93
N ALA A 1050 42.81 8.06 -47.60
CA ALA A 1050 43.18 8.67 -46.33
C ALA A 1050 41.86 9.18 -45.78
N ASP A 1051 41.23 8.32 -45.00
CA ASP A 1051 39.78 8.32 -44.91
C ASP A 1051 39.33 8.97 -43.60
N SER A 1052 38.15 9.58 -43.65
CA SER A 1052 37.50 10.20 -42.50
C SER A 1052 36.28 9.37 -42.14
N LEU A 1053 36.37 8.66 -41.02
CA LEU A 1053 35.32 7.76 -40.53
C LEU A 1053 34.77 8.29 -39.21
N LEU A 1054 33.46 8.52 -39.17
CA LEU A 1054 32.72 8.93 -37.98
C LEU A 1054 31.64 7.87 -37.69
N GLY A 1055 31.76 7.16 -36.56
CA GLY A 1055 30.78 6.16 -36.11
C GLY A 1055 29.45 6.82 -35.80
N GLY A 1056 29.45 7.63 -34.74
CA GLY A 1056 28.28 8.41 -34.38
C GLY A 1056 27.65 7.87 -33.12
N ALA A 1057 26.38 7.46 -33.16
CA ALA A 1057 25.67 6.99 -31.98
C ALA A 1057 25.21 5.53 -32.14
N GLY A 1058 25.75 4.66 -31.31
CA GLY A 1058 25.46 3.22 -31.29
C GLY A 1058 26.75 2.44 -31.13
N ASN A 1059 26.68 1.12 -31.20
CA ASN A 1059 27.86 0.28 -31.03
C ASN A 1059 28.45 -0.01 -32.40
N ASP A 1060 29.42 0.80 -32.81
CA ASP A 1060 29.89 0.84 -34.19
C ASP A 1060 31.03 -0.13 -34.45
N THR A 1061 31.10 -0.66 -35.67
CA THR A 1061 32.22 -1.47 -36.17
C THR A 1061 32.94 -0.73 -37.29
N ILE A 1062 34.13 -0.19 -36.97
CA ILE A 1062 34.85 0.71 -37.87
C ILE A 1062 36.18 0.10 -38.35
N TYR A 1063 36.34 0.01 -39.67
CA TYR A 1063 37.59 -0.39 -40.34
C TYR A 1063 38.18 0.79 -41.13
N GLY A 1064 39.30 1.32 -40.66
CA GLY A 1064 40.04 2.38 -41.37
C GLY A 1064 40.63 1.92 -42.72
N GLY A 1065 40.92 0.63 -42.85
CA GLY A 1065 41.40 0.07 -44.10
C GLY A 1065 42.89 0.34 -44.31
N GLY A 1066 43.26 0.87 -45.47
CA GLY A 1066 44.64 1.16 -45.81
C GLY A 1066 44.87 2.63 -46.05
N GLY A 1067 45.47 3.31 -45.10
CA GLY A 1067 45.57 4.76 -45.18
C GLY A 1067 46.32 5.37 -44.02
N ASN A 1068 46.01 6.62 -43.73
CA ASN A 1068 46.41 7.31 -42.52
C ASN A 1068 45.10 7.88 -41.99
N ASP A 1069 44.42 7.07 -41.20
CA ASP A 1069 42.98 7.21 -41.08
C ASP A 1069 42.63 8.01 -39.81
N THR A 1070 41.56 8.78 -39.90
CA THR A 1070 40.99 9.51 -38.77
C THR A 1070 39.70 8.84 -38.39
N ILE A 1071 39.70 8.22 -37.20
CA ILE A 1071 38.58 7.42 -36.71
C ILE A 1071 38.09 7.98 -35.37
N ASP A 1072 36.79 8.22 -35.30
CA ASP A 1072 36.06 8.64 -34.10
C ASP A 1072 34.88 7.68 -33.93
N GLY A 1073 34.91 6.86 -32.86
CA GLY A 1073 33.85 5.89 -32.53
C GLY A 1073 32.55 6.61 -32.20
N GLY A 1074 32.62 7.59 -31.30
CA GLY A 1074 31.49 8.43 -30.95
C GLY A 1074 30.89 8.02 -29.62
N SER A 1075 29.65 7.56 -29.60
CA SER A 1075 29.00 7.12 -28.36
C SER A 1075 28.38 5.74 -28.50
N GLY A 1076 28.68 4.86 -27.55
CA GLY A 1076 28.31 3.45 -27.57
C GLY A 1076 29.55 2.62 -27.26
N ASP A 1077 29.38 1.31 -27.13
CA ASP A 1077 30.52 0.41 -26.91
C ASP A 1077 31.08 0.02 -28.29
N ASP A 1078 32.13 0.72 -28.74
CA ASP A 1078 32.61 0.68 -30.13
C ASP A 1078 33.70 -0.37 -30.35
N SER A 1079 33.72 -0.94 -31.57
CA SER A 1079 34.76 -1.86 -32.06
C SER A 1079 35.56 -1.21 -33.19
N ILE A 1080 36.76 -0.73 -32.88
CA ILE A 1080 37.55 0.09 -33.80
C ILE A 1080 38.84 -0.63 -34.21
N SER A 1081 39.09 -0.69 -35.52
CA SER A 1081 40.34 -1.19 -36.10
C SER A 1081 40.97 -0.16 -37.05
N GLY A 1082 42.09 0.43 -36.63
CA GLY A 1082 42.87 1.39 -37.44
C GLY A 1082 43.35 0.80 -38.77
N GLY A 1083 43.72 -0.48 -38.78
CA GLY A 1083 44.18 -1.15 -39.99
C GLY A 1083 45.68 -0.96 -40.20
N ALA A 1084 46.08 -0.53 -41.40
CA ALA A 1084 47.49 -0.31 -41.71
C ALA A 1084 47.73 1.18 -42.00
N GLY A 1085 48.44 1.87 -41.12
CA GLY A 1085 48.59 3.31 -41.21
C GLY A 1085 49.41 3.88 -40.07
N ASP A 1086 49.49 5.20 -39.97
CA ASP A 1086 49.76 5.83 -38.67
C ASP A 1086 48.41 6.46 -38.30
N ASP A 1087 47.66 5.79 -37.43
CA ASP A 1087 46.23 6.06 -37.26
C ASP A 1087 45.93 6.93 -36.05
N SER A 1088 44.88 7.75 -36.17
CA SER A 1088 44.37 8.60 -35.10
C SER A 1088 43.01 8.08 -34.67
N ILE A 1089 42.97 7.43 -33.50
CA ILE A 1089 41.79 6.72 -33.03
C ILE A 1089 41.29 7.32 -31.70
N ALA A 1090 40.01 7.66 -31.68
CA ALA A 1090 39.26 7.98 -30.45
C ALA A 1090 38.12 6.98 -30.30
N GLY A 1091 38.04 6.33 -29.13
CA GLY A 1091 36.90 5.48 -28.75
C GLY A 1091 35.67 6.34 -28.53
N GLY A 1092 35.70 7.17 -27.50
CA GLY A 1092 34.65 8.17 -27.26
C GLY A 1092 33.95 7.95 -25.93
N LEU A 1093 32.63 7.78 -25.95
CA LEU A 1093 31.83 7.50 -24.75
C LEU A 1093 31.33 6.06 -24.78
N GLY A 1094 31.78 5.21 -23.86
CA GLY A 1094 31.38 3.81 -23.83
C GLY A 1094 32.52 2.93 -23.35
N ALA A 1095 32.27 1.63 -23.23
CA ALA A 1095 33.34 0.66 -22.99
C ALA A 1095 33.87 0.17 -24.33
N ASP A 1096 34.94 0.78 -24.81
CA ASP A 1096 35.41 0.61 -26.19
C ASP A 1096 36.46 -0.50 -26.33
N GLU A 1097 36.40 -1.23 -27.45
CA GLU A 1097 37.44 -2.17 -27.88
C GLU A 1097 38.22 -1.58 -29.07
N ILE A 1098 39.44 -1.11 -28.79
CA ILE A 1098 40.26 -0.40 -29.78
C ILE A 1098 41.50 -1.21 -30.17
N HIS A 1099 41.70 -1.43 -31.47
CA HIS A 1099 42.88 -2.06 -32.06
C HIS A 1099 43.62 -1.08 -32.99
N GLY A 1100 44.76 -0.56 -32.53
CA GLY A 1100 45.68 0.24 -33.37
C GLY A 1100 46.30 -0.57 -34.50
N ASN A 1101 46.49 -1.87 -34.27
CA ASN A 1101 47.08 -2.83 -35.21
C ASN A 1101 48.53 -2.53 -35.58
N GLY A 1102 48.78 -1.80 -36.66
CA GLY A 1102 50.11 -1.72 -37.26
C GLY A 1102 50.43 -0.32 -37.74
N GLY A 1103 51.19 0.40 -36.93
CA GLY A 1103 51.44 1.81 -37.17
C GLY A 1103 52.29 2.45 -36.09
N LEU A 1104 52.36 3.79 -36.13
CA LEU A 1104 52.64 4.59 -34.95
C LEU A 1104 51.32 5.22 -34.51
N ASP A 1105 50.61 4.51 -33.65
CA ASP A 1105 49.21 4.79 -33.42
C ASP A 1105 49.03 5.75 -32.24
N THR A 1106 48.07 6.67 -32.38
CA THR A 1106 47.62 7.54 -31.29
C THR A 1106 46.21 7.13 -30.90
N ILE A 1107 46.09 6.57 -29.71
CA ILE A 1107 44.84 5.96 -29.22
C ILE A 1107 44.41 6.62 -27.91
N SER A 1108 43.14 7.03 -27.88
CA SER A 1108 42.43 7.53 -26.69
C SER A 1108 41.20 6.65 -26.51
N GLY A 1109 41.09 5.99 -25.35
CA GLY A 1109 39.91 5.22 -24.95
C GLY A 1109 38.72 6.15 -24.81
N GLY A 1110 38.83 7.12 -23.90
CA GLY A 1110 37.82 8.15 -23.73
C GLY A 1110 37.19 8.05 -22.36
N ALA A 1111 35.86 7.91 -22.29
CA ALA A 1111 35.16 7.74 -21.02
C ALA A 1111 34.39 6.42 -21.00
N GLY A 1112 34.74 5.57 -20.04
CA GLY A 1112 34.19 4.23 -19.87
C GLY A 1112 35.32 3.25 -19.59
N ASP A 1113 34.98 2.00 -19.30
CA ASP A 1113 35.99 0.99 -18.95
C ASP A 1113 36.55 0.36 -20.24
N ASP A 1114 37.64 0.92 -20.75
CA ASP A 1114 38.12 0.65 -22.11
C ASP A 1114 39.10 -0.53 -22.19
N THR A 1115 39.07 -1.26 -23.32
CA THR A 1115 40.06 -2.27 -23.66
C THR A 1115 40.84 -1.86 -24.90
N ILE A 1116 42.10 -1.48 -24.70
CA ILE A 1116 42.93 -0.91 -25.77
C ILE A 1116 44.11 -1.82 -26.11
N TYR A 1117 44.26 -2.12 -27.40
CA TYR A 1117 45.39 -2.85 -27.98
C TYR A 1117 46.18 -1.95 -28.93
N GLY A 1118 47.37 -1.49 -28.51
CA GLY A 1118 48.27 -0.70 -29.34
C GLY A 1118 48.73 -1.44 -30.60
N GLY A 1119 49.15 -2.69 -30.41
CA GLY A 1119 49.55 -3.55 -31.53
C GLY A 1119 51.06 -3.50 -31.78
N ALA A 1120 51.48 -3.33 -33.02
CA ALA A 1120 52.88 -3.30 -33.42
C ALA A 1120 53.29 -1.87 -33.79
N GLY A 1121 54.05 -1.21 -32.91
CA GLY A 1121 54.30 0.20 -33.08
C GLY A 1121 55.20 0.76 -32.00
N ALA A 1122 55.13 2.06 -31.78
CA ALA A 1122 55.68 2.70 -30.58
C ALA A 1122 54.58 3.66 -30.17
N ASP A 1123 53.61 3.09 -29.48
CA ASP A 1123 52.25 3.61 -29.49
C ASP A 1123 52.03 4.56 -28.34
N LEU A 1124 51.18 5.56 -28.57
CA LEU A 1124 50.75 6.50 -27.56
C LEU A 1124 49.31 6.17 -27.18
N ILE A 1125 49.15 5.61 -25.98
CA ILE A 1125 47.87 5.08 -25.53
C ILE A 1125 47.45 5.76 -24.22
N SER A 1126 46.24 6.30 -24.21
CA SER A 1126 45.57 6.86 -23.03
C SER A 1126 44.27 6.10 -22.77
N GLY A 1127 44.10 5.55 -21.57
CA GLY A 1127 42.80 5.02 -21.09
C GLY A 1127 41.83 6.16 -20.76
N ASP A 1128 42.38 7.29 -20.32
CA ASP A 1128 41.62 8.48 -19.95
C ASP A 1128 40.76 8.32 -18.69
N ALA A 1129 39.46 8.01 -18.78
CA ALA A 1129 38.59 7.96 -17.60
C ALA A 1129 37.76 6.67 -17.54
N GLY A 1130 38.09 5.78 -16.62
CA GLY A 1130 37.51 4.45 -16.54
C GLY A 1130 38.41 3.53 -15.74
N ALA A 1131 37.96 2.30 -15.47
CA ALA A 1131 38.86 1.23 -15.04
C ALA A 1131 39.41 0.51 -16.27
N ASP A 1132 40.51 1.03 -16.82
CA ASP A 1132 40.94 0.68 -18.17
C ASP A 1132 41.90 -0.51 -18.21
N VAL A 1133 41.82 -1.27 -19.31
CA VAL A 1133 42.74 -2.38 -19.61
C VAL A 1133 43.54 -2.05 -20.86
N ILE A 1134 44.80 -1.68 -20.65
CA ILE A 1134 45.69 -1.22 -21.72
C ILE A 1134 46.77 -2.25 -22.02
N TYR A 1135 46.85 -2.69 -23.28
CA TYR A 1135 47.90 -3.52 -23.83
C TYR A 1135 48.75 -2.74 -24.82
N GLY A 1136 49.97 -2.35 -24.41
CA GLY A 1136 50.93 -1.64 -25.28
C GLY A 1136 51.31 -2.44 -26.51
N GLY A 1137 51.54 -3.75 -26.33
CA GLY A 1137 51.84 -4.65 -27.44
C GLY A 1137 53.34 -4.73 -27.68
N GLY A 1138 53.77 -4.67 -28.94
CA GLY A 1138 55.17 -4.79 -29.30
C GLY A 1138 55.75 -3.46 -29.73
N GLY A 1139 56.56 -2.83 -28.89
CA GLY A 1139 56.98 -1.47 -29.15
C GLY A 1139 57.92 -0.89 -28.11
N ALA A 1140 57.90 0.43 -28.00
CA ALA A 1140 58.46 1.14 -26.85
C ALA A 1140 57.36 2.11 -26.46
N ASP A 1141 56.42 1.59 -25.70
CA ASP A 1141 55.08 2.11 -25.65
C ASP A 1141 54.93 3.09 -24.49
N THR A 1142 54.04 4.06 -24.66
CA THR A 1142 53.65 5.00 -23.60
C THR A 1142 52.20 4.74 -23.26
N LEU A 1143 51.98 4.19 -22.06
CA LEU A 1143 50.67 3.82 -21.54
C LEU A 1143 50.33 4.74 -20.38
N ASP A 1144 49.22 5.47 -20.50
CA ASP A 1144 48.65 6.30 -19.44
C ASP A 1144 47.27 5.74 -19.07
N GLY A 1145 47.12 5.24 -17.84
CA GLY A 1145 45.85 4.72 -17.32
C GLY A 1145 44.84 5.83 -17.10
N GLY A 1146 45.29 7.03 -16.73
CA GLY A 1146 44.38 8.14 -16.48
C GLY A 1146 43.69 8.03 -15.12
N ALA A 1147 42.36 7.96 -15.09
CA ALA A 1147 41.56 8.03 -13.87
C ALA A 1147 40.66 6.82 -13.69
N GLY A 1148 41.06 5.92 -12.81
CA GLY A 1148 40.28 4.80 -12.32
C GLY A 1148 41.21 3.74 -11.75
N ASP A 1149 40.72 2.54 -11.52
CA ASP A 1149 41.55 1.44 -11.02
C ASP A 1149 42.09 0.64 -12.23
N ASP A 1150 43.23 1.08 -12.77
CA ASP A 1150 43.65 0.68 -14.12
C ASP A 1150 44.55 -0.56 -14.14
N ILE A 1151 44.54 -1.28 -15.27
CA ILE A 1151 45.42 -2.42 -15.56
C ILE A 1151 46.27 -2.12 -16.80
N LEU A 1152 47.56 -1.86 -16.59
CA LEU A 1152 48.49 -1.54 -17.67
C LEU A 1152 49.45 -2.70 -17.94
N HIS A 1153 49.49 -3.15 -19.18
CA HIS A 1153 50.40 -4.17 -19.70
C HIS A 1153 51.34 -3.57 -20.76
N GLY A 1154 52.60 -3.30 -20.40
CA GLY A 1154 53.61 -2.79 -21.34
C GLY A 1154 53.88 -3.78 -22.47
N GLY A 1155 54.24 -5.02 -22.12
CA GLY A 1155 54.51 -6.07 -23.10
C GLY A 1155 55.99 -6.16 -23.44
N PRO A 1156 56.38 -6.62 -24.65
CA PRO A 1156 57.77 -6.60 -25.09
C PRO A 1156 58.21 -5.22 -25.59
N GLY A 1157 58.98 -4.50 -24.79
CA GLY A 1157 59.42 -3.13 -25.10
C GLY A 1157 60.22 -2.52 -23.98
N ASP A 1158 60.84 -1.35 -24.20
CA ASP A 1158 61.31 -0.52 -23.07
C ASP A 1158 60.15 0.46 -22.78
N ASP A 1159 59.22 0.06 -21.92
CA ASP A 1159 57.90 0.70 -21.84
C ASP A 1159 57.81 1.74 -20.71
N SER A 1160 56.93 2.73 -20.89
CA SER A 1160 56.61 3.76 -19.90
C SER A 1160 55.14 3.63 -19.48
N LEU A 1161 54.92 3.18 -18.25
CA LEU A 1161 53.58 2.94 -17.70
C LEU A 1161 53.27 3.95 -16.59
N TYR A 1162 52.18 4.69 -16.76
CA TYR A 1162 51.66 5.64 -15.79
C TYR A 1162 50.29 5.16 -15.32
N GLY A 1163 50.19 4.73 -14.05
CA GLY A 1163 48.94 4.27 -13.43
C GLY A 1163 47.91 5.39 -13.38
N GLY A 1164 48.30 6.52 -12.79
CA GLY A 1164 47.44 7.70 -12.79
C GLY A 1164 46.74 7.85 -11.44
N ALA A 1165 45.41 7.94 -11.43
CA ALA A 1165 44.62 8.18 -10.23
C ALA A 1165 43.66 7.03 -9.92
N GLY A 1166 44.12 6.07 -9.13
CA GLY A 1166 43.29 5.04 -8.51
C GLY A 1166 44.15 3.93 -7.96
N ALA A 1167 43.58 2.75 -7.70
CA ALA A 1167 44.32 1.60 -7.22
C ALA A 1167 44.85 0.77 -8.40
N ASP A 1168 45.95 1.23 -8.98
CA ASP A 1168 46.39 0.74 -10.29
C ASP A 1168 47.24 -0.53 -10.19
N THR A 1169 47.18 -1.36 -11.24
CA THR A 1169 48.00 -2.56 -11.40
C THR A 1169 48.87 -2.45 -12.64
N LEU A 1170 50.18 -2.32 -12.44
CA LEU A 1170 51.15 -2.12 -13.52
C LEU A 1170 51.99 -3.39 -13.74
N TYR A 1171 52.00 -3.85 -14.99
CA TYR A 1171 52.82 -4.94 -15.51
C TYR A 1171 53.79 -4.41 -16.58
N GLY A 1172 55.05 -4.16 -16.20
CA GLY A 1172 56.09 -3.70 -17.14
C GLY A 1172 56.27 -4.65 -18.32
N GLY A 1173 56.37 -5.96 -18.07
CA GLY A 1173 56.56 -6.95 -19.13
C GLY A 1173 58.03 -7.27 -19.33
N SER A 1174 58.52 -7.28 -20.57
CA SER A 1174 59.92 -7.62 -20.87
C SER A 1174 60.66 -6.47 -21.52
N GLY A 1175 61.63 -5.92 -20.80
CA GLY A 1175 62.53 -4.87 -21.27
C GLY A 1175 63.06 -4.09 -20.07
N ASN A 1176 63.45 -2.84 -20.23
CA ASN A 1176 63.76 -1.97 -19.09
C ASN A 1176 62.61 -1.01 -18.88
N ASP A 1177 61.71 -1.37 -17.97
CA ASP A 1177 60.44 -0.70 -17.86
C ASP A 1177 60.48 0.39 -16.79
N ALA A 1178 59.80 1.50 -17.08
CA ALA A 1178 59.64 2.61 -16.17
C ALA A 1178 58.18 2.72 -15.74
N MET A 1179 57.94 2.57 -14.42
CA MET A 1179 56.61 2.51 -13.84
C MET A 1179 56.40 3.63 -12.82
N TRP A 1180 55.25 4.29 -12.94
CA TRP A 1180 54.72 5.30 -12.00
C TRP A 1180 53.34 4.87 -11.55
N GLY A 1181 53.15 4.64 -10.25
CA GLY A 1181 51.85 4.27 -9.69
C GLY A 1181 50.91 5.46 -9.60
N GLY A 1182 51.43 6.65 -9.31
CA GLY A 1182 50.60 7.84 -9.16
C GLY A 1182 49.89 7.90 -7.81
N ALA A 1183 48.58 8.14 -7.83
CA ALA A 1183 47.79 8.51 -6.67
C ALA A 1183 46.77 7.42 -6.27
N GLY A 1184 47.22 6.41 -5.53
CA GLY A 1184 46.31 5.49 -4.87
C GLY A 1184 47.07 4.33 -4.23
N THR A 1185 46.41 3.19 -4.03
CA THR A 1185 47.07 2.00 -3.47
C THR A 1185 47.55 1.12 -4.63
N ASP A 1186 48.75 1.41 -5.11
CA ASP A 1186 49.20 0.87 -6.39
C ASP A 1186 49.91 -0.47 -6.24
N ARG A 1187 49.76 -1.32 -7.25
CA ARG A 1187 50.29 -2.69 -7.32
C ARG A 1187 51.26 -2.79 -8.49
N PHE A 1188 52.54 -2.84 -8.16
CA PHE A 1188 53.59 -3.16 -9.13
C PHE A 1188 53.84 -4.65 -9.11
N VAL A 1189 53.48 -5.34 -10.19
CA VAL A 1189 53.39 -6.80 -10.20
C VAL A 1189 54.49 -7.42 -11.05
N PHE A 1190 55.31 -8.25 -10.41
CA PHE A 1190 56.37 -9.04 -11.02
C PHE A 1190 56.10 -10.54 -10.76
N THR A 1191 55.79 -11.30 -11.80
CA THR A 1191 55.40 -12.73 -11.71
C THR A 1191 56.42 -13.67 -12.36
N GLU A 1192 56.35 -14.98 -12.08
CA GLU A 1192 57.25 -15.99 -12.68
C GLU A 1192 57.03 -16.15 -14.20
N ASP A 1193 55.82 -15.81 -14.68
CA ASP A 1193 55.45 -15.75 -16.09
C ASP A 1193 55.81 -14.38 -16.73
N ASN A 1194 56.04 -13.34 -15.91
CA ASN A 1194 56.61 -12.03 -16.27
C ASN A 1194 58.01 -11.84 -15.64
N GLN A 1195 58.96 -12.72 -15.98
CA GLN A 1195 60.35 -12.54 -15.53
C GLN A 1195 60.83 -11.12 -15.84
N ALA A 1196 61.24 -10.39 -14.80
CA ALA A 1196 61.92 -9.10 -14.82
C ALA A 1196 63.29 -9.19 -15.54
N ASN A 1197 63.29 -9.59 -16.82
CA ASN A 1197 64.51 -9.73 -17.62
C ASN A 1197 64.99 -8.35 -18.09
N GLY A 1198 65.39 -7.52 -17.14
CA GLY A 1198 65.71 -6.13 -17.37
C GLY A 1198 66.12 -5.39 -16.11
N ALA A 1199 66.32 -4.08 -16.26
CA ALA A 1199 66.58 -3.18 -15.16
C ALA A 1199 65.38 -2.26 -14.95
N ASP A 1200 64.37 -2.78 -14.27
CA ASP A 1200 63.09 -2.10 -14.09
C ASP A 1200 63.16 -1.07 -12.96
N VAL A 1201 62.44 0.04 -13.15
CA VAL A 1201 62.46 1.17 -12.22
C VAL A 1201 61.04 1.53 -11.81
N ILE A 1202 60.81 1.51 -10.49
CA ILE A 1202 59.64 2.09 -9.86
C ILE A 1202 60.04 3.45 -9.32
N HIS A 1203 59.44 4.52 -9.86
CA HIS A 1203 59.90 5.88 -9.63
C HIS A 1203 59.27 6.59 -8.43
N ASP A 1204 58.05 6.21 -8.03
CA ASP A 1204 57.24 6.97 -7.08
C ASP A 1204 56.65 6.14 -5.93
N PHE A 1205 57.19 4.94 -5.69
CA PHE A 1205 56.76 4.05 -4.62
C PHE A 1205 56.57 4.77 -3.27
N SER A 1206 55.39 4.62 -2.69
CA SER A 1206 54.89 5.37 -1.54
C SER A 1206 54.36 4.45 -0.45
N ALA A 1207 55.20 4.20 0.56
CA ALA A 1207 54.77 3.50 1.78
C ALA A 1207 53.63 4.24 2.54
N THR A 1208 53.42 5.53 2.26
CA THR A 1208 52.32 6.34 2.80
C THR A 1208 50.99 6.09 2.08
N GLN A 1209 51.04 5.76 0.79
CA GLN A 1209 49.88 5.40 -0.01
C GLN A 1209 49.56 3.89 0.04
N LYS A 1210 50.46 3.11 0.66
CA LYS A 1210 50.38 1.65 0.84
C LYS A 1210 50.66 0.85 -0.43
N ASP A 1211 51.43 1.44 -1.33
CA ASP A 1211 51.88 0.79 -2.54
C ASP A 1211 52.51 -0.57 -2.22
N VAL A 1212 52.21 -1.54 -3.07
CA VAL A 1212 52.64 -2.91 -2.94
C VAL A 1212 53.48 -3.27 -4.16
N VAL A 1213 54.72 -3.69 -3.89
CA VAL A 1213 55.50 -4.43 -4.88
C VAL A 1213 55.26 -5.91 -4.62
N GLU A 1214 54.61 -6.58 -5.56
CA GLU A 1214 54.35 -8.01 -5.52
C GLU A 1214 55.40 -8.75 -6.33
N ILE A 1215 56.19 -9.57 -5.64
CA ILE A 1215 57.24 -10.38 -6.23
C ILE A 1215 56.89 -11.83 -5.98
N HIS A 1216 56.54 -12.55 -7.04
CA HIS A 1216 56.24 -13.98 -6.97
C HIS A 1216 57.46 -14.80 -7.44
N GLU A 1217 58.54 -14.86 -6.62
CA GLU A 1217 59.74 -15.65 -6.91
C GLU A 1217 60.02 -16.78 -5.92
N THR A 1218 60.35 -17.99 -6.41
CA THR A 1218 60.77 -19.13 -5.57
C THR A 1218 62.24 -19.51 -5.75
N GLY A 1219 63.03 -19.47 -4.66
CA GLY A 1219 64.33 -20.15 -4.58
C GLY A 1219 65.60 -19.32 -4.79
N VAL A 1220 65.49 -18.00 -4.94
CA VAL A 1220 66.65 -17.10 -5.09
C VAL A 1220 67.05 -16.50 -3.74
N VAL A 1221 68.35 -16.51 -3.42
CA VAL A 1221 68.88 -15.69 -2.31
C VAL A 1221 69.00 -14.28 -2.87
N ALA A 1222 67.91 -13.52 -2.82
CA ALA A 1222 67.88 -12.14 -3.27
C ALA A 1222 68.92 -11.34 -2.49
N ASN A 1223 69.77 -10.63 -3.22
CA ASN A 1223 70.80 -9.81 -2.61
C ASN A 1223 70.28 -8.37 -2.59
N VAL A 1224 69.56 -8.02 -1.53
CA VAL A 1224 69.05 -6.66 -1.35
C VAL A 1224 70.25 -5.75 -1.08
N VAL A 1225 70.53 -4.85 -2.02
CA VAL A 1225 71.58 -3.83 -1.89
C VAL A 1225 70.89 -2.49 -1.67
N ASP A 1226 71.04 -1.99 -0.45
CA ASP A 1226 70.70 -0.62 -0.08
C ASP A 1226 71.98 0.21 -0.10
N ASP A 1227 72.02 1.22 -0.96
CA ASP A 1227 73.15 2.15 -1.11
C ASP A 1227 72.99 3.45 -0.31
N GLY A 1228 71.89 3.57 0.44
CA GLY A 1228 71.52 4.72 1.26
C GLY A 1228 70.62 5.74 0.55
N VAL A 1229 70.19 5.48 -0.69
CA VAL A 1229 69.19 6.28 -1.41
C VAL A 1229 68.09 5.40 -2.03
N ASN A 1230 68.45 4.25 -2.61
CA ASN A 1230 67.51 3.35 -3.27
C ASN A 1230 67.60 1.92 -2.70
N THR A 1231 66.53 1.14 -2.87
CA THR A 1231 66.54 -0.30 -2.63
C THR A 1231 66.56 -1.01 -3.98
N THR A 1232 67.68 -1.67 -4.28
CA THR A 1232 67.77 -2.54 -5.45
C THR A 1232 67.63 -4.00 -5.01
N ILE A 1233 66.67 -4.69 -5.63
CA ILE A 1233 66.47 -6.12 -5.48
C ILE A 1233 67.13 -6.79 -6.69
N ASP A 1234 68.28 -7.43 -6.44
CA ASP A 1234 69.04 -8.19 -7.43
C ASP A 1234 68.70 -9.68 -7.30
N PHE A 1235 68.07 -10.22 -8.33
CA PHE A 1235 67.66 -11.63 -8.45
C PHE A 1235 68.73 -12.48 -9.17
N GLY A 1236 69.82 -11.86 -9.62
CA GLY A 1236 70.93 -12.48 -10.33
C GLY A 1236 70.75 -12.45 -11.86
N ALA A 1237 71.81 -12.79 -12.60
CA ALA A 1237 71.84 -12.77 -14.07
C ALA A 1237 71.61 -11.42 -14.77
N GLY A 1238 71.54 -10.30 -14.02
CA GLY A 1238 71.39 -8.94 -14.56
C GLY A 1238 69.98 -8.37 -14.40
N ASP A 1239 69.07 -9.16 -13.81
CA ASP A 1239 67.72 -8.79 -13.42
C ASP A 1239 67.78 -7.96 -12.12
N THR A 1240 67.25 -6.74 -12.20
CA THR A 1240 67.17 -5.84 -11.06
C THR A 1240 65.88 -5.04 -11.05
N ILE A 1241 65.19 -5.07 -9.92
CA ILE A 1241 64.15 -4.08 -9.61
C ILE A 1241 64.79 -2.98 -8.78
N THR A 1242 64.74 -1.74 -9.28
CA THR A 1242 65.14 -0.55 -8.53
C THR A 1242 63.91 0.18 -8.06
N ILE A 1243 63.76 0.23 -6.73
CA ILE A 1243 62.73 1.06 -6.09
C ILE A 1243 63.41 2.34 -5.61
N GLU A 1244 63.06 3.45 -6.24
CA GLU A 1244 63.65 4.74 -5.90
C GLU A 1244 63.10 5.28 -4.56
N GLY A 1245 63.99 5.75 -3.68
CA GLY A 1245 63.59 6.42 -2.42
C GLY A 1245 63.41 5.55 -1.16
N LEU A 1246 63.59 4.21 -1.24
CA LEU A 1246 63.46 3.28 -0.11
C LEU A 1246 64.85 2.95 0.53
N THR A 1247 65.07 3.15 1.85
CA THR A 1247 66.37 2.87 2.55
C THR A 1247 66.24 2.18 3.93
N SER A 1248 67.28 1.43 4.35
CA SER A 1248 67.36 0.60 5.57
C SER A 1248 68.31 1.17 6.66
N GLY A 1249 67.80 2.05 7.55
CA GLY A 1249 68.40 2.22 8.90
C GLY A 1249 68.16 3.50 9.71
N THR A 1250 67.36 3.42 10.79
CA THR A 1250 67.74 3.95 12.13
C THR A 1250 66.97 3.26 13.28
N SER A 1251 67.69 2.39 13.99
CA SER A 1251 67.58 1.99 15.41
C SER A 1251 66.24 1.51 16.00
N GLY A 1252 66.04 0.19 15.97
CA GLY A 1252 65.32 -0.54 17.03
C GLY A 1252 64.41 -1.67 16.52
N THR A 1253 64.99 -2.76 16.00
CA THR A 1253 64.34 -4.06 15.74
C THR A 1253 62.84 -4.03 15.47
N THR A 1254 62.46 -3.76 14.22
CA THR A 1254 61.25 -4.35 13.61
C THR A 1254 61.39 -4.30 12.10
N THR A 1255 61.37 -5.50 11.51
CA THR A 1255 60.70 -5.86 10.25
C THR A 1255 60.49 -4.76 9.20
N ILE A 1256 61.16 -4.91 8.05
CA ILE A 1256 60.60 -4.51 6.74
C ILE A 1256 59.28 -5.27 6.62
N ALA A 1257 58.15 -4.57 6.72
CA ALA A 1257 56.80 -5.14 6.75
C ALA A 1257 56.02 -4.96 5.43
N ALA A 1258 56.70 -4.64 4.32
CA ALA A 1258 56.05 -4.35 3.04
C ALA A 1258 56.69 -5.08 1.85
N ILE A 1259 57.23 -6.28 2.08
CA ILE A 1259 57.45 -7.26 1.01
C ILE A 1259 56.69 -8.50 1.45
N ASN A 1260 55.51 -8.70 0.86
CA ASN A 1260 54.73 -9.91 1.09
C ASN A 1260 55.39 -11.07 0.34
N LEU A 1261 56.40 -11.69 0.97
CA LEU A 1261 56.86 -13.03 0.60
C LEU A 1261 55.84 -14.04 1.15
N ALA A 1262 54.68 -14.11 0.51
CA ALA A 1262 53.62 -15.04 0.87
C ALA A 1262 53.98 -16.46 0.38
N LEU A 1263 54.40 -17.32 1.30
CA LEU A 1263 54.52 -18.76 1.08
C LEU A 1263 53.19 -19.47 1.41
N GLY A 1264 52.45 -19.87 0.38
CA GLY A 1264 51.77 -21.17 0.33
C GLY A 1264 50.26 -21.27 0.65
N TYR A 1265 49.53 -21.70 -0.38
CA TYR A 1265 48.55 -22.81 -0.46
C TYR A 1265 47.05 -22.66 -0.05
N THR A 1266 46.19 -22.91 -1.06
CA THR A 1266 44.84 -23.56 -1.12
C THR A 1266 43.60 -22.80 -0.57
N ALA A 1267 42.41 -22.79 -1.21
CA ALA A 1267 41.79 -23.54 -2.32
C ALA A 1267 40.48 -22.86 -2.85
N ILE A 1268 40.21 -22.96 -4.18
CA ILE A 1268 38.94 -23.14 -4.98
C ILE A 1268 37.75 -22.15 -4.70
N GLU A 1269 37.16 -21.40 -5.66
CA GLU A 1269 36.20 -21.79 -6.74
C GLU A 1269 36.25 -20.87 -8.00
N GLU A 1270 35.87 -21.43 -9.16
CA GLU A 1270 35.73 -20.86 -10.53
C GLU A 1270 34.61 -19.77 -10.61
N HIS A 1271 34.57 -18.81 -11.54
CA HIS A 1271 35.05 -18.75 -12.93
C HIS A 1271 35.33 -17.31 -13.40
#